data_AF-A0A9E4MSZ6-F1
#
_entry.id   AF-A0A9E4MSZ6-F1
#
_cell.length_a   1.000
_cell.length_b   1.000
_cell.length_c   1.000
_cell.angle_alpha   90.00
_cell.angle_beta   90.00
_cell.angle_gamma   90.00
#
_symmetry.space_group_name_H-M   'P 1'
#
loop_
_entity.id
_entity.type
_entity.pdbx_description
1 polymer ?
#
loop_
_entity_poly.entity_id
_entity_poly.type
_entity_poly.pdbx_seq_one_letter_code
_entity_poly.pdbx_strand_id
1 'polypeptide(L)'
;MKKKSNYQKPFLFQLADWGKNHLSFQQKLNIIVKETRDFLNVDRVKIYQFQIEGSGVVIAESVKLEQLPSLLGLHFSAKDIPSVARAQFNKAHQRIIIDVSAKRKILDSANSQLSEPNRLNTEIRYAPVDECHLQYLVGMGVLSSLAIPIFHWEQLWGLFIIHHAEPRRFSEPELQTVELLSKQVSLAIAQATLIAQAEQQQQQEKAIARINKIFAENLDEHQTWQTVLEESIKILKADGGRVYFTEDLTGQSPKLYTCGEQPSLAELENSSSWQDLIQQNTQPIKPKPDSTQFKIVDESHSIGNNKPCIFTVLEFSKHPHLQPLTEAFANTSIHSLLIIPLGSRQQEIGYLTLFRTEREIEILWAGYHNTDPRNQITRRSFETWREIRRQAPIWQPNELKLGQSLSLHLYVGFTQRQLTHLIENQASYDRVTKLPNRIVLEQQLTLALIDVLHNGNMVAVAVLGLDQFKTINESFGYQVGDSFLQEVAVRLQSRLEQLQLNNTLLARWHGDGFALIFSQVAYADDTITLCQSLLDIFREPLYIHTQAIYLNGSIGVALAPYDGESAATLLKHAEIALDQAKQYGKNTYKLYTPESATTNAVHLTLEMDLQKALKQEEFAIHYQPQIELSTGKLSGLEALIRWYHPRFGVIYPHRFLPVAEHMNELKAIGAWVLQTACTQQRIWQLTGLSPAKISVNLSVNQFQQEDLVDVLISTLQQAQMEPKYLELEITETALMGDLERSIIRLKQLRQAGILIAIDNFGRGYCSLSSLKHLPIQTLKIDSSFVEDLMSDPKQGAILQALVNLGNALEFNVLAKGVETRQQLEFLQSIGCNQAQGYLISHPLSAEGIIKLLMKSQPLTPIYSRLCTTNSPIIPLRGTPVSTPEPLAQTVAVDQQTLAEKILEYAHLKEELKQQAIRERLVMEIGHKIRNSLNLNDILNTTAQEVRELLETDRVILYRFDAQWNGTVVVESVVPGYPASLEDEIDDPCFRESYVKYYRQGRIRAIDNIKEADLNPCHIELLERYAVKANLVVPIVYQDKLWGLMIAHHCRDIRHWEQHEIKLLSELSAQAAIAIHQGELYQQLETANQELERLAARDSLTQIANRHCFDRVLEKEWTRLMRSQDQLSLILCDIDSFKLYNDTYGHQAGDHCLHQVAQAIKAGVKRPADLVARYGGEEFAVILPATPLEGALRVAEEIRVRVRALGISHAESVYGCVTLSLGVATVIPNTSLSIPILIGAADEALYRAKATGRDRSCSSSN
;
A
#
# COMPACT_ATOMS: atom_id res chain seq x y z
N MET A 1 73.21 28.09 -47.73
CA MET A 1 71.99 27.33 -47.33
C MET A 1 72.27 26.37 -46.15
N LYS A 2 72.64 26.85 -44.95
CA LYS A 2 72.79 26.01 -43.74
C LYS A 2 72.42 26.80 -42.47
N LYS A 3 71.13 27.05 -42.22
CA LYS A 3 70.62 27.61 -40.93
C LYS A 3 69.11 27.49 -40.66
N LYS A 4 68.32 26.76 -41.47
CA LYS A 4 66.85 26.62 -41.32
C LYS A 4 66.36 25.26 -40.77
N SER A 5 67.25 24.38 -40.30
CA SER A 5 66.91 22.97 -40.01
C SER A 5 66.54 22.63 -38.55
N ASN A 6 66.62 23.57 -37.60
CA ASN A 6 66.48 23.26 -36.17
C ASN A 6 65.06 23.39 -35.59
N TYR A 7 64.10 24.00 -36.31
CA TYR A 7 62.78 24.33 -35.76
C TYR A 7 61.71 23.23 -35.91
N GLN A 8 61.95 22.17 -36.69
CA GLN A 8 60.98 21.08 -36.84
C GLN A 8 60.97 20.05 -35.69
N LYS A 9 61.99 20.06 -34.81
CA LYS A 9 62.15 19.02 -33.77
C LYS A 9 61.35 19.20 -32.46
N PRO A 10 61.03 20.41 -31.95
CA PRO A 10 60.23 20.55 -30.72
C PRO A 10 58.73 20.29 -30.92
N PHE A 11 58.21 20.70 -32.08
CA PHE A 11 56.78 20.90 -32.34
C PHE A 11 55.93 19.62 -32.16
N LEU A 12 56.30 18.53 -32.85
CA LEU A 12 55.59 17.26 -32.77
C LEU A 12 55.81 16.50 -31.45
N PHE A 13 56.80 16.90 -30.65
CA PHE A 13 57.11 16.27 -29.36
C PHE A 13 56.24 16.81 -28.23
N GLN A 14 55.96 18.12 -28.20
CA GLN A 14 55.03 18.68 -27.21
C GLN A 14 53.62 18.08 -27.37
N LEU A 15 53.20 17.79 -28.60
CA LEU A 15 51.95 17.08 -28.93
C LEU A 15 51.87 15.66 -28.34
N ALA A 16 53.01 14.99 -28.07
CA ALA A 16 53.04 13.64 -27.50
C ALA A 16 52.74 13.62 -26.00
N ASP A 17 53.23 14.61 -25.25
CA ASP A 17 53.02 14.72 -23.80
C ASP A 17 51.56 15.09 -23.42
N TRP A 18 50.71 15.46 -24.37
CA TRP A 18 49.28 15.74 -24.12
C TRP A 18 48.45 14.49 -23.82
N GLY A 19 48.98 13.29 -24.10
CA GLY A 19 48.39 12.03 -23.65
C GLY A 19 48.73 11.67 -22.20
N LYS A 20 49.86 12.17 -21.69
CA LYS A 20 50.38 11.88 -20.33
C LYS A 20 50.00 12.94 -19.29
N ASN A 21 49.57 14.13 -19.73
CA ASN A 21 49.06 15.22 -18.88
C ASN A 21 47.55 15.39 -19.04
N HIS A 22 46.80 15.48 -17.93
CA HIS A 22 45.33 15.68 -17.91
C HIS A 22 44.91 17.11 -18.33
N LEU A 23 45.23 17.51 -19.56
CA LEU A 23 44.87 18.81 -20.12
C LEU A 23 43.39 18.84 -20.54
N SER A 24 42.68 19.89 -20.15
CA SER A 24 41.28 20.10 -20.53
C SER A 24 41.14 20.37 -22.04
N PHE A 25 39.93 20.19 -22.58
CA PHE A 25 39.63 20.47 -23.98
C PHE A 25 40.09 21.88 -24.41
N GLN A 26 39.74 22.91 -23.61
CA GLN A 26 40.13 24.29 -23.89
C GLN A 26 41.66 24.50 -23.83
N GLN A 27 42.36 23.83 -22.91
CA GLN A 27 43.83 23.88 -22.85
C GLN A 27 44.45 23.26 -24.11
N LYS A 28 43.98 22.08 -24.55
CA LYS A 28 44.41 21.45 -25.80
C LYS A 28 44.20 22.40 -26.99
N LEU A 29 43.02 23.00 -27.13
CA LEU A 29 42.74 23.95 -28.23
C LEU A 29 43.64 25.19 -28.18
N ASN A 30 43.80 25.81 -27.00
CA ASN A 30 44.63 27.00 -26.81
C ASN A 30 46.10 26.77 -27.17
N ILE A 31 46.64 25.57 -26.86
CA ILE A 31 48.01 25.20 -27.26
C ILE A 31 48.07 24.98 -28.79
N ILE A 32 47.11 24.27 -29.39
CA ILE A 32 47.08 24.05 -30.86
C ILE A 32 47.10 25.38 -31.62
N VAL A 33 46.24 26.35 -31.30
CA VAL A 33 46.22 27.64 -31.99
C VAL A 33 47.50 28.45 -31.78
N LYS A 34 48.08 28.43 -30.57
CA LYS A 34 49.36 29.11 -30.27
C LYS A 34 50.52 28.52 -31.06
N GLU A 35 50.77 27.23 -30.90
CA GLU A 35 51.92 26.58 -31.53
C GLU A 35 51.79 26.61 -33.07
N THR A 36 50.58 26.52 -33.62
CA THR A 36 50.35 26.71 -35.07
C THR A 36 50.69 28.13 -35.52
N ARG A 37 50.32 29.16 -34.74
CA ARG A 37 50.65 30.56 -35.04
C ARG A 37 52.17 30.78 -35.04
N ASP A 38 52.88 30.20 -34.06
CA ASP A 38 54.33 30.32 -33.93
C ASP A 38 55.11 29.48 -34.95
N PHE A 39 54.68 28.24 -35.24
CA PHE A 39 55.26 27.38 -36.28
C PHE A 39 55.17 28.01 -37.67
N LEU A 40 54.01 28.56 -38.03
CA LEU A 40 53.85 29.27 -39.30
C LEU A 40 54.46 30.69 -39.24
N ASN A 41 54.63 31.31 -38.07
CA ASN A 41 54.83 32.76 -37.92
C ASN A 41 53.77 33.55 -38.74
N VAL A 42 52.51 33.33 -38.39
CA VAL A 42 51.36 34.13 -38.86
C VAL A 42 50.82 34.99 -37.72
N ASP A 43 49.83 35.83 -37.99
CA ASP A 43 49.41 36.85 -37.01
C ASP A 43 48.18 36.43 -36.24
N ARG A 44 47.37 35.52 -36.79
CA ARG A 44 46.22 34.93 -36.10
C ARG A 44 46.01 33.49 -36.53
N VAL A 45 45.79 32.61 -35.55
CA VAL A 45 45.21 31.27 -35.78
C VAL A 45 44.03 31.11 -34.83
N LYS A 46 42.90 30.64 -35.34
CA LYS A 46 41.67 30.47 -34.56
C LYS A 46 40.90 29.21 -34.94
N ILE A 47 40.18 28.66 -33.97
CA ILE A 47 39.20 27.59 -34.17
C ILE A 47 37.81 28.22 -34.10
N TYR A 48 37.07 28.06 -35.19
CA TYR A 48 35.72 28.58 -35.38
C TYR A 48 34.73 27.40 -35.35
N GLN A 49 33.81 27.38 -34.39
CA GLN A 49 32.78 26.36 -34.26
C GLN A 49 31.48 26.85 -34.90
N PHE A 50 30.78 25.98 -35.66
CA PHE A 50 29.43 26.28 -36.14
C PHE A 50 28.37 25.97 -35.07
N GLN A 51 27.33 26.79 -35.03
CA GLN A 51 26.11 26.55 -34.25
C GLN A 51 24.99 25.95 -35.13
N ILE A 52 23.93 25.45 -34.51
CA ILE A 52 22.85 24.71 -35.19
C ILE A 52 22.09 25.58 -36.20
N GLU A 53 21.79 26.83 -35.84
CA GLU A 53 21.21 27.85 -36.72
C GLU A 53 22.21 28.36 -37.78
N GLY A 54 23.43 27.82 -37.80
CA GLY A 54 24.46 28.08 -38.78
C GLY A 54 25.29 29.33 -38.54
N SER A 55 25.11 30.01 -37.40
CA SER A 55 26.06 31.01 -36.90
C SER A 55 27.38 30.33 -36.51
N GLY A 56 28.34 31.08 -35.96
CA GLY A 56 29.49 30.46 -35.33
C GLY A 56 30.22 31.36 -34.36
N VAL A 57 31.10 30.75 -33.57
CA VAL A 57 31.82 31.40 -32.48
C VAL A 57 33.29 30.98 -32.49
N VAL A 58 34.17 31.91 -32.13
CA VAL A 58 35.61 31.63 -32.00
C VAL A 58 35.91 31.12 -30.60
N ILE A 59 36.13 29.82 -30.46
CA ILE A 59 36.31 29.16 -29.16
C ILE A 59 37.77 29.14 -28.68
N ALA A 60 38.73 29.24 -29.60
CA ALA A 60 40.15 29.31 -29.28
C ALA A 60 40.87 30.17 -30.33
N GLU A 61 41.81 30.99 -29.87
CA GLU A 61 42.59 31.88 -30.74
C GLU A 61 43.99 32.13 -30.15
N SER A 62 44.98 32.27 -31.02
CA SER A 62 46.22 32.98 -30.72
C SER A 62 46.41 34.07 -31.75
N VAL A 63 46.76 35.28 -31.30
CA VAL A 63 46.83 36.48 -32.16
C VAL A 63 47.97 37.42 -31.73
N LYS A 64 48.63 38.05 -32.71
CA LYS A 64 49.53 39.19 -32.52
C LYS A 64 48.69 40.47 -32.46
N LEU A 65 48.37 40.92 -31.24
CA LEU A 65 47.47 42.06 -31.01
C LEU A 65 47.96 43.38 -31.64
N GLU A 66 49.26 43.53 -31.88
CA GLU A 66 49.88 44.66 -32.59
C GLU A 66 49.50 44.75 -34.08
N GLN A 67 48.97 43.67 -34.67
CA GLN A 67 48.65 43.60 -36.10
C GLN A 67 47.18 43.24 -36.36
N LEU A 68 46.53 42.50 -35.46
CA LEU A 68 45.15 42.04 -35.63
C LEU A 68 44.40 42.03 -34.28
N PRO A 69 43.15 42.55 -34.19
CA PRO A 69 42.38 42.56 -32.95
C PRO A 69 41.88 41.16 -32.58
N SER A 70 41.76 40.87 -31.28
CA SER A 70 41.17 39.61 -30.78
C SER A 70 39.73 39.40 -31.29
N LEU A 71 39.38 38.16 -31.62
CA LEU A 71 38.03 37.71 -31.96
C LEU A 71 37.56 36.56 -31.05
N LEU A 72 38.37 36.12 -30.09
CA LEU A 72 38.03 35.07 -29.12
C LEU A 72 36.72 35.39 -28.38
N GLY A 73 35.82 34.39 -28.29
CA GLY A 73 34.51 34.52 -27.67
C GLY A 73 33.45 35.25 -28.50
N LEU A 74 33.80 35.81 -29.66
CA LEU A 74 32.85 36.58 -30.48
C LEU A 74 32.05 35.69 -31.44
N HIS A 75 30.76 36.01 -31.57
CA HIS A 75 29.80 35.40 -32.47
C HIS A 75 29.81 36.07 -33.86
N PHE A 76 29.54 35.26 -34.88
CA PHE A 76 29.50 35.58 -36.30
C PHE A 76 28.19 35.09 -36.92
N SER A 77 27.64 35.84 -37.87
CA SER A 77 26.31 35.57 -38.42
C SER A 77 26.34 34.37 -39.36
N ALA A 78 25.22 33.63 -39.46
CA ALA A 78 25.07 32.56 -40.46
C ALA A 78 25.21 33.05 -41.92
N LYS A 79 25.06 34.36 -42.14
CA LYS A 79 25.31 35.07 -43.40
C LYS A 79 26.81 35.19 -43.73
N ASP A 80 27.69 35.21 -42.73
CA ASP A 80 29.14 35.38 -42.91
C ASP A 80 29.80 34.11 -43.52
N ILE A 81 29.20 32.93 -43.31
CA ILE A 81 29.56 31.67 -44.01
C ILE A 81 28.27 30.93 -44.48
N PRO A 82 27.74 31.29 -45.67
CA PRO A 82 26.49 30.72 -46.19
C PRO A 82 26.51 29.19 -46.32
N SER A 83 25.32 28.57 -46.30
CA SER A 83 25.16 27.11 -46.44
C SER A 83 25.82 26.53 -47.69
N VAL A 84 25.75 27.26 -48.82
CA VAL A 84 26.42 26.88 -50.09
C VAL A 84 27.94 26.86 -49.95
N ALA A 85 28.52 27.76 -49.15
CA ALA A 85 29.96 27.78 -48.87
C ALA A 85 30.36 26.63 -47.91
N ARG A 86 29.56 26.38 -46.86
CA ARG A 86 29.74 25.21 -45.97
C ARG A 86 29.70 23.89 -46.75
N ALA A 87 28.79 23.75 -47.71
CA ALA A 87 28.69 22.58 -48.57
C ALA A 87 29.91 22.33 -49.49
N GLN A 88 30.79 23.32 -49.71
CA GLN A 88 32.05 23.11 -50.44
C GLN A 88 33.06 22.32 -49.60
N PHE A 89 33.19 22.63 -48.31
CA PHE A 89 34.09 21.91 -47.40
C PHE A 89 33.73 20.42 -47.29
N ASN A 90 32.43 20.09 -47.18
CA ASN A 90 31.94 18.71 -47.13
C ASN A 90 32.34 17.89 -48.37
N LYS A 91 32.35 18.49 -49.58
CA LYS A 91 32.38 17.73 -50.83
C LYS A 91 33.71 17.06 -51.21
N ALA A 92 34.82 17.41 -50.56
CA ALA A 92 36.07 16.65 -50.66
C ALA A 92 37.07 16.94 -49.52
N HIS A 93 36.59 17.24 -48.30
CA HIS A 93 37.44 17.63 -47.16
C HIS A 93 38.44 18.77 -47.52
N GLN A 94 37.96 19.77 -48.27
CA GLN A 94 38.82 20.69 -49.02
C GLN A 94 39.52 21.73 -48.13
N ARG A 95 40.82 21.94 -48.34
CA ARG A 95 41.56 23.09 -47.79
C ARG A 95 41.42 24.28 -48.75
N ILE A 96 41.16 25.47 -48.21
CA ILE A 96 40.93 26.69 -48.98
C ILE A 96 41.98 27.74 -48.61
N ILE A 97 42.76 28.21 -49.58
CA ILE A 97 43.71 29.31 -49.40
C ILE A 97 43.20 30.51 -50.21
N ILE A 98 43.22 31.70 -49.63
CA ILE A 98 42.74 32.95 -50.25
C ILE A 98 43.89 33.96 -50.28
N ASP A 99 44.33 34.30 -51.48
CA ASP A 99 45.25 35.41 -51.75
C ASP A 99 44.40 36.64 -52.12
N VAL A 100 44.20 37.52 -51.14
CA VAL A 100 43.32 38.70 -51.26
C VAL A 100 43.92 39.71 -52.26
N SER A 101 45.25 39.81 -52.31
CA SER A 101 45.95 40.71 -53.25
C SER A 101 45.86 40.22 -54.70
N ALA A 102 45.91 38.90 -54.92
CA ALA A 102 45.68 38.31 -56.24
C ALA A 102 44.19 38.16 -56.60
N LYS A 103 43.27 38.45 -55.68
CA LYS A 103 41.82 38.17 -55.76
C LYS A 103 41.49 36.71 -56.11
N ARG A 104 42.29 35.75 -55.64
CA ARG A 104 42.18 34.31 -56.01
C ARG A 104 42.00 33.39 -54.81
N LYS A 105 41.11 32.41 -55.00
CA LYS A 105 40.82 31.29 -54.10
C LYS A 105 41.45 30.03 -54.68
N ILE A 106 42.38 29.43 -53.95
CA ILE A 106 42.97 28.13 -54.25
C ILE A 106 42.15 27.07 -53.52
N LEU A 107 41.68 26.08 -54.27
CA LEU A 107 40.98 24.90 -53.78
C LEU A 107 41.87 23.68 -53.94
N ASP A 108 42.02 22.90 -52.88
CA ASP A 108 42.87 21.71 -52.86
C ASP A 108 42.26 20.61 -51.98
N SER A 109 42.46 19.35 -52.39
CA SER A 109 41.72 18.19 -51.88
C SER A 109 42.59 17.28 -51.03
N ALA A 110 42.19 17.02 -49.78
CA ALA A 110 42.98 16.23 -48.82
C ALA A 110 43.19 14.76 -49.24
N ASN A 111 42.31 14.19 -50.06
CA ASN A 111 42.43 12.83 -50.59
C ASN A 111 42.73 12.85 -52.09
N SER A 112 43.97 12.54 -52.48
CA SER A 112 44.38 12.37 -53.89
C SER A 112 45.08 11.02 -54.15
N GLN A 113 44.62 9.95 -53.51
CA GLN A 113 44.99 8.56 -53.81
C GLN A 113 43.75 7.68 -53.86
N LEU A 114 43.04 7.73 -54.99
CA LEU A 114 42.19 6.66 -55.55
C LEU A 114 41.93 7.01 -57.03
N SER A 115 42.00 6.01 -57.91
CA SER A 115 41.73 6.11 -59.36
C SER A 115 40.23 6.33 -59.65
N GLU A 116 39.77 6.91 -60.76
CA GLU A 116 40.31 6.96 -62.15
C GLU A 116 40.21 8.35 -62.84
N PRO A 117 40.86 8.55 -64.01
CA PRO A 117 40.91 9.84 -64.69
C PRO A 117 39.91 9.98 -65.87
N ASN A 118 38.71 10.56 -65.66
CA ASN A 118 37.94 11.11 -66.80
C ASN A 118 36.86 12.17 -66.46
N ARG A 119 37.26 13.45 -66.48
CA ARG A 119 36.57 14.65 -67.06
C ARG A 119 37.09 15.94 -66.41
N LEU A 120 37.01 17.03 -67.18
CA LEU A 120 37.63 18.35 -66.93
C LEU A 120 37.55 18.82 -65.48
N ASN A 121 38.69 19.10 -64.83
CA ASN A 121 38.72 19.85 -63.56
C ASN A 121 40.03 20.58 -63.25
N THR A 122 40.92 20.75 -64.23
CA THR A 122 42.21 21.46 -64.06
C THR A 122 42.08 22.96 -63.76
N GLU A 123 40.92 23.57 -64.07
CA GLU A 123 40.67 25.01 -63.85
C GLU A 123 40.27 25.36 -62.40
N ILE A 124 39.67 24.44 -61.65
CA ILE A 124 39.10 24.74 -60.31
C ILE A 124 40.18 25.03 -59.24
N ARG A 125 41.45 24.70 -59.48
CA ARG A 125 42.56 25.05 -58.57
C ARG A 125 42.72 26.56 -58.33
N TYR A 126 42.19 27.44 -59.18
CA TYR A 126 42.26 28.90 -59.03
C TYR A 126 40.95 29.58 -59.38
N ALA A 127 39.96 29.50 -58.49
CA ALA A 127 38.71 30.24 -58.61
C ALA A 127 38.92 31.74 -58.28
N PRO A 128 38.13 32.67 -58.86
CA PRO A 128 38.03 34.01 -58.31
C PRO A 128 37.41 33.96 -56.90
N VAL A 129 37.82 34.88 -56.03
CA VAL A 129 37.14 35.10 -54.75
C VAL A 129 35.91 35.99 -55.00
N ASP A 130 34.81 35.72 -54.30
CA ASP A 130 33.65 36.61 -54.31
C ASP A 130 34.01 37.98 -53.72
N GLU A 131 33.62 39.07 -54.39
CA GLU A 131 33.96 40.44 -53.97
C GLU A 131 33.38 40.81 -52.59
N CYS A 132 32.23 40.23 -52.21
CA CYS A 132 31.65 40.35 -50.87
C CYS A 132 32.60 39.75 -49.82
N HIS A 133 33.17 38.59 -50.11
CA HIS A 133 34.10 37.90 -49.21
C HIS A 133 35.50 38.55 -49.18
N LEU A 134 35.96 39.13 -50.31
CA LEU A 134 37.16 39.97 -50.32
C LEU A 134 37.00 41.19 -49.41
N GLN A 135 35.88 41.91 -49.51
CA GLN A 135 35.59 43.05 -48.64
C GLN A 135 35.49 42.65 -47.16
N TYR A 136 34.89 41.49 -46.87
CA TYR A 136 34.82 40.92 -45.52
C TYR A 136 36.20 40.64 -44.92
N LEU A 137 37.12 40.03 -45.68
CA LEU A 137 38.49 39.76 -45.22
C LEU A 137 39.31 41.05 -45.04
N VAL A 138 39.21 41.99 -45.98
CA VAL A 138 39.86 43.32 -45.88
C VAL A 138 39.33 44.10 -44.67
N GLY A 139 38.02 44.05 -44.39
CA GLY A 139 37.41 44.66 -43.20
C GLY A 139 37.88 44.02 -41.88
N MET A 140 38.38 42.78 -41.91
CA MET A 140 39.00 42.09 -40.77
C MET A 140 40.53 42.35 -40.67
N GLY A 141 41.11 43.14 -41.58
CA GLY A 141 42.55 43.41 -41.67
C GLY A 141 43.37 42.28 -42.29
N VAL A 142 42.75 41.39 -43.08
CA VAL A 142 43.36 40.13 -43.53
C VAL A 142 43.68 40.18 -45.03
N LEU A 143 44.94 39.92 -45.41
CA LEU A 143 45.39 39.83 -46.81
C LEU A 143 45.79 38.43 -47.26
N SER A 144 45.93 37.47 -46.33
CA SER A 144 45.99 36.03 -46.64
C SER A 144 45.21 35.23 -45.61
N SER A 145 44.41 34.28 -46.09
CA SER A 145 43.60 33.38 -45.26
C SER A 145 43.75 31.93 -45.71
N LEU A 146 43.88 31.00 -44.76
CA LEU A 146 43.82 29.56 -44.98
C LEU A 146 42.77 28.98 -44.03
N ALA A 147 41.76 28.32 -44.58
CA ALA A 147 40.73 27.59 -43.83
C ALA A 147 40.81 26.09 -44.14
N ILE A 148 40.94 25.28 -43.09
CA ILE A 148 40.87 23.82 -43.15
C ILE A 148 39.64 23.36 -42.34
N PRO A 149 38.80 22.44 -42.87
CA PRO A 149 37.64 21.96 -42.14
C PRO A 149 38.01 21.08 -40.96
N ILE A 150 37.20 21.19 -39.89
CA ILE A 150 37.23 20.32 -38.72
C ILE A 150 35.94 19.48 -38.78
N PHE A 151 36.09 18.16 -38.81
CA PHE A 151 34.96 17.23 -38.86
C PHE A 151 34.76 16.53 -37.52
N HIS A 152 33.51 16.25 -37.18
CA HIS A 152 33.12 15.39 -36.07
C HIS A 152 31.99 14.47 -36.55
N TRP A 153 32.18 13.14 -36.44
CA TRP A 153 31.29 12.12 -37.02
C TRP A 153 30.85 12.44 -38.46
N GLU A 154 31.83 12.72 -39.33
CA GLU A 154 31.67 13.09 -40.76
C GLU A 154 30.91 14.41 -41.05
N GLN A 155 30.38 15.09 -40.03
CA GLN A 155 29.78 16.42 -40.18
C GLN A 155 30.80 17.54 -39.97
N LEU A 156 30.65 18.64 -40.72
CA LEU A 156 31.48 19.84 -40.58
C LEU A 156 31.13 20.58 -39.29
N TRP A 157 31.93 20.33 -38.25
CA TRP A 157 31.77 20.91 -36.92
C TRP A 157 32.30 22.35 -36.84
N GLY A 158 33.36 22.64 -37.60
CA GLY A 158 34.02 23.94 -37.56
C GLY A 158 35.09 24.11 -38.63
N LEU A 159 35.83 25.23 -38.52
CA LEU A 159 36.96 25.57 -39.36
C LEU A 159 38.18 25.92 -38.51
N PHE A 160 39.33 25.36 -38.88
CA PHE A 160 40.64 25.80 -38.39
C PHE A 160 41.15 26.88 -39.36
N ILE A 161 41.25 28.12 -38.87
CA ILE A 161 41.44 29.32 -39.68
C ILE A 161 42.74 30.01 -39.31
N ILE A 162 43.56 30.30 -40.32
CA ILE A 162 44.85 30.99 -40.24
C ILE A 162 44.75 32.29 -41.02
N HIS A 163 44.99 33.43 -40.39
CA HIS A 163 44.98 34.76 -41.02
C HIS A 163 46.34 35.47 -40.87
N HIS A 164 46.69 36.24 -41.88
CA HIS A 164 47.89 37.09 -41.93
C HIS A 164 47.50 38.49 -42.45
N ALA A 165 48.08 39.54 -41.86
CA ALA A 165 47.88 40.92 -42.29
C ALA A 165 48.56 41.23 -43.63
N GLU A 166 49.60 40.45 -43.99
CA GLU A 166 50.32 40.57 -45.27
C GLU A 166 49.97 39.44 -46.27
N PRO A 167 50.18 39.64 -47.58
CA PRO A 167 49.96 38.60 -48.59
C PRO A 167 50.99 37.46 -48.43
N ARG A 168 50.50 36.23 -48.21
CA ARG A 168 51.33 35.06 -47.93
C ARG A 168 50.86 33.82 -48.69
N ARG A 169 51.86 33.03 -49.10
CA ARG A 169 51.71 31.65 -49.60
C ARG A 169 52.22 30.66 -48.55
N PHE A 170 51.66 29.46 -48.57
CA PHE A 170 52.07 28.33 -47.72
C PHE A 170 52.74 27.27 -48.59
N SER A 171 53.76 26.60 -48.06
CA SER A 171 54.42 25.46 -48.70
C SER A 171 53.72 24.14 -48.36
N GLU A 172 53.88 23.10 -49.18
CA GLU A 172 53.27 21.79 -48.91
C GLU A 172 53.61 21.21 -47.53
N PRO A 173 54.84 21.30 -46.99
CA PRO A 173 55.13 20.86 -45.62
C PRO A 173 54.39 21.66 -44.54
N GLU A 174 54.15 22.97 -44.75
CA GLU A 174 53.29 23.75 -43.84
C GLU A 174 51.85 23.24 -43.92
N LEU A 175 51.30 23.09 -45.13
CA LEU A 175 49.92 22.66 -45.36
C LEU A 175 49.64 21.25 -44.79
N GLN A 176 50.53 20.29 -45.03
CA GLN A 176 50.47 18.94 -44.45
C GLN A 176 50.52 18.96 -42.92
N THR A 177 51.32 19.86 -42.33
CA THR A 177 51.42 20.02 -40.88
C THR A 177 50.12 20.58 -40.30
N VAL A 178 49.53 21.62 -40.91
CA VAL A 178 48.24 22.19 -40.47
C VAL A 178 47.09 21.19 -40.64
N GLU A 179 47.10 20.38 -41.69
CA GLU A 179 46.10 19.32 -41.89
C GLU A 179 46.16 18.24 -40.78
N LEU A 180 47.37 17.83 -40.38
CA LEU A 180 47.58 16.93 -39.24
C LEU A 180 47.07 17.54 -37.92
N LEU A 181 47.26 18.85 -37.73
CA LEU A 181 46.76 19.58 -36.56
C LEU A 181 45.23 19.69 -36.55
N SER A 182 44.58 19.90 -37.72
CA SER A 182 43.11 19.86 -37.80
C SER A 182 42.56 18.48 -37.40
N LYS A 183 43.24 17.39 -37.79
CA LYS A 183 42.90 16.02 -37.38
C LYS A 183 43.10 15.80 -35.87
N GLN A 184 44.07 16.47 -35.23
CA GLN A 184 44.20 16.48 -33.76
C GLN A 184 43.10 17.29 -33.06
N VAL A 185 42.60 18.39 -33.65
CA VAL A 185 41.42 19.10 -33.15
C VAL A 185 40.18 18.19 -33.20
N SER A 186 39.94 17.50 -34.32
CA SER A 186 38.87 16.50 -34.44
C SER A 186 38.95 15.40 -33.38
N LEU A 187 40.15 14.88 -33.08
CA LEU A 187 40.35 13.88 -32.02
C LEU A 187 40.07 14.46 -30.62
N ALA A 188 40.50 15.70 -30.36
CA ALA A 188 40.25 16.38 -29.09
C ALA A 188 38.74 16.64 -28.85
N ILE A 189 37.97 16.93 -29.91
CA ILE A 189 36.51 17.09 -29.85
C ILE A 189 35.84 15.74 -29.52
N ALA A 190 36.27 14.64 -30.16
CA ALA A 190 35.74 13.31 -29.88
C ALA A 190 36.00 12.90 -28.41
N GLN A 191 37.24 13.07 -27.92
CA GLN A 191 37.59 12.83 -26.52
C GLN A 191 36.75 13.67 -25.54
N ALA A 192 36.60 14.97 -25.82
CA ALA A 192 35.81 15.86 -24.96
C ALA A 192 34.31 15.47 -24.93
N THR A 193 33.78 15.04 -26.06
CA THR A 193 32.39 14.57 -26.19
C THR A 193 32.15 13.30 -25.36
N LEU A 194 33.06 12.33 -25.46
CA LEU A 194 32.99 11.06 -24.73
C LEU A 194 33.14 11.26 -23.20
N ILE A 195 34.05 12.14 -22.77
CA ILE A 195 34.19 12.51 -21.35
C ILE A 195 32.91 13.19 -20.83
N ALA A 196 32.37 14.17 -21.56
CA ALA A 196 31.14 14.85 -21.17
C ALA A 196 29.93 13.91 -21.09
N GLN A 197 29.84 12.92 -21.99
CA GLN A 197 28.81 11.87 -21.93
C GLN A 197 28.97 10.94 -20.72
N ALA A 198 30.21 10.55 -20.38
CA ALA A 198 30.48 9.72 -19.20
C ALA A 198 30.18 10.47 -17.88
N GLU A 199 30.59 11.73 -17.78
CA GLU A 199 30.25 12.60 -16.64
C GLU A 199 28.74 12.80 -16.51
N GLN A 200 28.04 13.04 -17.62
CA GLN A 200 26.58 13.14 -17.67
C GLN A 200 25.90 11.84 -17.22
N GLN A 201 26.36 10.67 -17.69
CA GLN A 201 25.79 9.38 -17.28
C GLN A 201 25.95 9.17 -15.77
N GLN A 202 27.14 9.47 -15.23
CA GLN A 202 27.39 9.36 -13.79
C GLN A 202 26.54 10.36 -12.98
N GLN A 203 26.25 11.56 -13.51
CA GLN A 203 25.33 12.52 -12.90
C GLN A 203 23.89 12.00 -12.91
N GLN A 204 23.42 11.40 -14.01
CA GLN A 204 22.10 10.78 -14.12
C GLN A 204 21.92 9.62 -13.12
N GLU A 205 22.90 8.71 -13.02
CA GLU A 205 22.88 7.61 -12.06
C GLU A 205 22.82 8.10 -10.61
N LYS A 206 23.62 9.12 -10.26
CA LYS A 206 23.61 9.76 -8.93
C LYS A 206 22.29 10.47 -8.63
N ALA A 207 21.65 11.07 -9.63
CA ALA A 207 20.36 11.75 -9.49
C ALA A 207 19.24 10.73 -9.18
N ILE A 208 19.17 9.64 -9.96
CA ILE A 208 18.22 8.54 -9.77
C ILE A 208 18.40 7.88 -8.40
N ALA A 209 19.65 7.62 -7.98
CA ALA A 209 19.95 7.01 -6.69
C ALA A 209 19.44 7.84 -5.50
N ARG A 210 19.43 9.18 -5.59
CA ARG A 210 18.85 10.05 -4.56
C ARG A 210 17.33 9.95 -4.49
N ILE A 211 16.66 9.97 -5.64
CA ILE A 211 15.19 9.83 -5.72
C ILE A 211 14.74 8.47 -5.17
N ASN A 212 15.42 7.39 -5.55
CA ASN A 212 15.18 6.05 -4.99
C ASN A 212 15.40 6.00 -3.46
N LYS A 213 16.40 6.74 -2.94
CA LYS A 213 16.64 6.83 -1.49
C LYS A 213 15.51 7.53 -0.75
N ILE A 214 14.93 8.60 -1.30
CA ILE A 214 13.78 9.30 -0.70
C ILE A 214 12.56 8.37 -0.62
N PHE A 215 12.29 7.58 -1.66
CA PHE A 215 11.19 6.58 -1.62
C PHE A 215 11.43 5.44 -0.61
N ALA A 216 12.69 5.13 -0.30
CA ALA A 216 13.08 4.11 0.69
C ALA A 216 13.18 4.66 2.14
N GLU A 217 12.92 5.95 2.35
CA GLU A 217 12.81 6.55 3.68
C GLU A 217 11.34 6.52 4.14
N ASN A 218 11.12 6.17 5.41
CA ASN A 218 9.79 6.05 6.02
C ASN A 218 9.19 7.44 6.37
N LEU A 219 9.18 8.34 5.39
CA LEU A 219 8.50 9.62 5.43
C LEU A 219 7.00 9.43 5.12
N ASP A 220 6.16 10.35 5.59
CA ASP A 220 4.76 10.42 5.14
C ASP A 220 4.68 10.75 3.64
N GLU A 221 3.51 10.51 3.03
CA GLU A 221 3.32 10.69 1.58
C GLU A 221 3.59 12.13 1.12
N HIS A 222 3.18 13.13 1.91
CA HIS A 222 3.32 14.53 1.56
C HIS A 222 4.78 14.99 1.64
N GLN A 223 5.50 14.64 2.71
CA GLN A 223 6.94 14.88 2.81
C GLN A 223 7.72 14.16 1.71
N THR A 224 7.32 12.93 1.36
CA THR A 224 7.95 12.16 0.26
C THR A 224 7.86 12.93 -1.06
N TRP A 225 6.65 13.33 -1.48
CA TRP A 225 6.47 14.01 -2.78
C TRP A 225 7.02 15.44 -2.82
N GLN A 226 6.94 16.18 -1.71
CA GLN A 226 7.55 17.50 -1.60
C GLN A 226 9.08 17.42 -1.77
N THR A 227 9.74 16.50 -1.07
CA THR A 227 11.19 16.29 -1.15
C THR A 227 11.63 15.80 -2.54
N VAL A 228 10.82 14.93 -3.17
CA VAL A 228 11.01 14.46 -4.54
C VAL A 228 10.92 15.61 -5.55
N LEU A 229 9.94 16.52 -5.41
CA LEU A 229 9.80 17.70 -6.28
C LEU A 229 11.00 18.64 -6.12
N GLU A 230 11.44 18.92 -4.89
CA GLU A 230 12.58 19.80 -4.60
C GLU A 230 13.91 19.27 -5.16
N GLU A 231 14.22 17.99 -4.95
CA GLU A 231 15.42 17.39 -5.54
C GLU A 231 15.30 17.27 -7.08
N SER A 232 14.09 17.07 -7.64
CA SER A 232 13.86 17.07 -9.10
C SER A 232 14.09 18.43 -9.74
N ILE A 233 13.57 19.52 -9.15
CA ILE A 233 13.82 20.91 -9.57
C ILE A 233 15.33 21.19 -9.61
N LYS A 234 16.04 20.78 -8.55
CA LYS A 234 17.48 20.95 -8.37
C LYS A 234 18.32 20.11 -9.34
N ILE A 235 17.91 18.87 -9.62
CA ILE A 235 18.56 17.98 -10.60
C ILE A 235 18.43 18.55 -12.03
N LEU A 236 17.23 18.99 -12.42
CA LEU A 236 16.93 19.48 -13.78
C LEU A 236 17.13 20.99 -13.94
N LYS A 237 17.64 21.69 -12.92
CA LYS A 237 17.91 23.15 -12.93
C LYS A 237 16.68 23.96 -13.34
N ALA A 238 15.56 23.67 -12.72
CA ALA A 238 14.33 24.45 -12.81
C ALA A 238 14.34 25.59 -11.77
N ASP A 239 13.50 26.60 -11.99
CA ASP A 239 13.24 27.71 -11.05
C ASP A 239 11.99 27.47 -10.19
N GLY A 240 11.19 26.48 -10.58
CA GLY A 240 10.00 26.01 -9.88
C GLY A 240 9.43 24.77 -10.55
N GLY A 241 8.37 24.21 -9.96
CA GLY A 241 7.72 23.03 -10.50
C GLY A 241 6.50 22.58 -9.70
N ARG A 242 5.81 21.59 -10.26
CA ARG A 242 4.56 21.01 -9.75
C ARG A 242 4.60 19.50 -9.97
N VAL A 243 4.14 18.73 -8.98
CA VAL A 243 3.72 17.33 -9.19
C VAL A 243 2.21 17.28 -9.01
N TYR A 244 1.50 16.97 -10.08
CA TYR A 244 0.06 16.74 -10.06
C TYR A 244 -0.22 15.25 -10.25
N PHE A 245 -1.06 14.68 -9.39
CA PHE A 245 -1.64 13.35 -9.55
C PHE A 245 -3.13 13.46 -9.87
N THR A 246 -3.60 12.66 -10.81
CA THR A 246 -5.04 12.47 -11.07
C THR A 246 -5.70 11.76 -9.89
N GLU A 247 -7.03 11.60 -9.96
CA GLU A 247 -7.73 10.64 -9.11
C GLU A 247 -7.11 9.23 -9.29
N ASP A 248 -6.90 8.52 -8.19
CA ASP A 248 -6.24 7.20 -8.19
C ASP A 248 -7.23 6.03 -8.31
N LEU A 249 -6.70 4.81 -8.51
CA LEU A 249 -7.51 3.58 -8.58
C LEU A 249 -8.25 3.21 -7.27
N THR A 250 -8.10 4.01 -6.21
CA THR A 250 -8.76 3.81 -4.92
C THR A 250 -9.89 4.82 -4.68
N GLY A 251 -9.99 5.87 -5.50
CA GLY A 251 -10.91 7.00 -5.36
C GLY A 251 -10.39 8.13 -4.49
N GLN A 252 -9.07 8.29 -4.31
CA GLN A 252 -8.52 9.50 -3.68
C GLN A 252 -8.53 10.67 -4.65
N SER A 253 -8.98 11.83 -4.16
CA SER A 253 -9.01 13.08 -4.93
C SER A 253 -7.63 13.48 -5.47
N PRO A 254 -7.56 14.19 -6.62
CA PRO A 254 -6.31 14.68 -7.20
C PRO A 254 -5.42 15.42 -6.18
N LYS A 255 -4.11 15.14 -6.23
CA LYS A 255 -3.12 15.74 -5.32
C LYS A 255 -2.17 16.65 -6.09
N LEU A 256 -1.86 17.81 -5.54
CA LEU A 256 -0.96 18.80 -6.14
C LEU A 256 0.12 19.22 -5.14
N TYR A 257 1.37 19.03 -5.51
CA TYR A 257 2.56 19.50 -4.80
C TYR A 257 3.23 20.62 -5.60
N THR A 258 3.75 21.66 -4.94
CA THR A 258 4.30 22.85 -5.61
C THR A 258 5.58 23.34 -4.93
N CYS A 259 6.51 23.91 -5.72
CA CYS A 259 7.75 24.49 -5.20
C CYS A 259 8.33 25.53 -6.18
N GLY A 260 9.07 26.52 -5.66
CA GLY A 260 9.66 27.61 -6.44
C GLY A 260 8.61 28.56 -7.04
N GLU A 261 8.91 29.19 -8.18
CA GLU A 261 7.95 30.05 -8.87
C GLU A 261 6.77 29.23 -9.44
N GLN A 262 5.57 29.81 -9.50
CA GLN A 262 4.32 29.12 -9.84
C GLN A 262 3.45 29.93 -10.81
N PRO A 263 2.57 29.29 -11.59
CA PRO A 263 1.52 29.98 -12.35
C PRO A 263 0.57 30.76 -11.42
N SER A 264 0.01 31.84 -11.95
CA SER A 264 -1.03 32.68 -11.32
C SER A 264 -2.35 31.91 -11.08
N LEU A 265 -2.61 30.85 -11.86
CA LEU A 265 -3.79 30.00 -11.74
C LEU A 265 -3.46 28.78 -10.86
N ALA A 266 -4.11 28.70 -9.69
CA ALA A 266 -3.87 27.63 -8.72
C ALA A 266 -4.25 26.23 -9.25
N GLU A 267 -5.37 26.11 -9.95
CA GLU A 267 -5.87 24.87 -10.56
C GLU A 267 -5.58 24.81 -12.08
N LEU A 268 -4.34 25.07 -12.48
CA LEU A 268 -3.94 25.04 -13.89
C LEU A 268 -4.31 23.72 -14.58
N GLU A 269 -4.09 22.59 -13.90
CA GLU A 269 -4.29 21.24 -14.41
C GLU A 269 -5.78 20.89 -14.65
N ASN A 270 -6.70 21.58 -13.97
CA ASN A 270 -8.15 21.43 -14.17
C ASN A 270 -8.68 22.27 -15.34
N SER A 271 -7.88 23.20 -15.87
CA SER A 271 -8.31 24.07 -16.99
C SER A 271 -8.43 23.28 -18.30
N SER A 272 -9.48 23.57 -19.08
CA SER A 272 -9.69 22.95 -20.39
C SER A 272 -8.50 23.14 -21.32
N SER A 273 -7.86 24.31 -21.29
CA SER A 273 -6.68 24.63 -22.10
C SER A 273 -5.43 23.84 -21.72
N TRP A 274 -5.30 23.42 -20.46
CA TRP A 274 -4.25 22.47 -20.06
C TRP A 274 -4.58 21.06 -20.54
N GLN A 275 -5.83 20.62 -20.34
CA GLN A 275 -6.31 19.30 -20.79
C GLN A 275 -6.19 19.14 -22.33
N ASP A 276 -6.48 20.18 -23.10
CA ASP A 276 -6.28 20.23 -24.55
C ASP A 276 -4.80 20.10 -24.95
N LEU A 277 -3.89 20.79 -24.23
CA LEU A 277 -2.45 20.70 -24.45
C LEU A 277 -1.93 19.28 -24.19
N ILE A 278 -2.40 18.62 -23.14
CA ILE A 278 -2.06 17.22 -22.85
C ILE A 278 -2.60 16.29 -23.95
N GLN A 279 -3.90 16.33 -24.23
CA GLN A 279 -4.57 15.38 -25.13
C GLN A 279 -4.08 15.46 -26.58
N GLN A 280 -3.63 16.63 -27.05
CA GLN A 280 -3.05 16.79 -28.38
C GLN A 280 -1.65 16.15 -28.51
N ASN A 281 -0.93 15.96 -27.40
CA ASN A 281 0.43 15.39 -27.38
C ASN A 281 0.48 13.90 -27.00
N THR A 282 -0.57 13.33 -26.38
CA THR A 282 -0.61 11.91 -25.99
C THR A 282 -1.09 10.96 -27.08
N GLN A 283 -1.75 11.43 -28.15
CA GLN A 283 -2.21 10.56 -29.24
C GLN A 283 -1.15 10.34 -30.36
N PRO A 284 -0.92 9.09 -30.81
CA PRO A 284 -0.04 8.82 -31.95
C PRO A 284 -0.69 9.25 -33.27
N ILE A 285 -0.31 10.44 -33.75
CA ILE A 285 -0.82 11.02 -35.00
C ILE A 285 -0.51 10.08 -36.18
N LYS A 286 -1.55 9.46 -36.75
CA LYS A 286 -1.46 8.86 -38.09
C LYS A 286 -1.20 9.97 -39.11
N PRO A 287 -0.11 9.92 -39.90
CA PRO A 287 0.18 10.98 -40.86
C PRO A 287 -0.88 11.02 -41.96
N LYS A 288 -1.58 12.16 -42.08
CA LYS A 288 -2.28 12.52 -43.31
C LYS A 288 -1.24 13.01 -44.33
N PRO A 289 -1.33 12.68 -45.63
CA PRO A 289 -0.23 12.97 -46.56
C PRO A 289 0.00 14.46 -46.86
N ASP A 290 -1.04 15.30 -46.85
CA ASP A 290 -1.05 16.60 -47.51
C ASP A 290 -1.27 17.82 -46.58
N SER A 291 -0.66 17.83 -45.39
CA SER A 291 -0.72 19.01 -44.48
C SER A 291 0.67 19.47 -44.02
N THR A 292 1.25 20.43 -44.75
CA THR A 292 2.46 21.18 -44.37
C THR A 292 2.17 22.24 -43.29
N GLN A 293 1.44 21.85 -42.24
CA GLN A 293 1.01 22.73 -41.15
C GLN A 293 1.57 22.28 -39.81
N PHE A 294 2.44 23.13 -39.27
CA PHE A 294 2.80 23.28 -37.85
C PHE A 294 3.18 22.02 -37.06
N LYS A 295 4.48 21.70 -37.06
CA LYS A 295 5.11 21.18 -35.84
C LYS A 295 5.19 22.34 -34.83
N ILE A 296 4.39 22.28 -33.77
CA ILE A 296 4.68 22.96 -32.50
C ILE A 296 5.20 21.86 -31.56
N VAL A 297 6.33 22.14 -30.89
CA VAL A 297 7.27 21.25 -30.16
C VAL A 297 8.56 21.07 -30.96
N ASP A 298 9.57 21.84 -30.58
CA ASP A 298 10.96 21.52 -30.92
C ASP A 298 11.39 20.27 -30.15
N GLU A 299 11.97 19.32 -30.88
CA GLU A 299 12.55 18.06 -30.39
C GLU A 299 11.63 17.13 -29.55
N SER A 300 10.51 16.70 -30.13
CA SER A 300 9.85 15.47 -29.68
C SER A 300 10.74 14.22 -29.94
N HIS A 301 11.57 13.88 -28.95
CA HIS A 301 12.50 12.73 -28.97
C HIS A 301 11.76 11.37 -28.83
N SER A 302 10.98 10.98 -29.84
CA SER A 302 10.31 9.67 -29.94
C SER A 302 11.27 8.53 -30.33
N ILE A 303 12.27 8.28 -29.48
CA ILE A 303 13.29 7.24 -29.68
C ILE A 303 12.90 5.97 -28.90
N GLY A 304 12.57 4.90 -29.64
CA GLY A 304 12.22 3.60 -29.07
C GLY A 304 10.73 3.50 -28.73
N ASN A 305 10.10 2.42 -29.19
CA ASN A 305 8.64 2.31 -29.27
C ASN A 305 7.98 1.90 -27.93
N ASN A 306 8.45 2.43 -26.79
CA ASN A 306 7.92 2.15 -25.43
C ASN A 306 8.29 3.17 -24.32
N LYS A 307 8.98 4.29 -24.62
CA LYS A 307 9.41 5.29 -23.61
C LYS A 307 8.39 6.43 -23.44
N PRO A 308 8.29 7.07 -22.26
CA PRO A 308 7.37 8.19 -22.03
C PRO A 308 7.75 9.42 -22.87
N CYS A 309 6.75 9.99 -23.56
CA CYS A 309 6.89 11.19 -24.38
C CYS A 309 6.84 12.44 -23.51
N ILE A 310 7.98 12.85 -22.95
CA ILE A 310 8.15 14.19 -22.38
C ILE A 310 8.12 15.24 -23.50
N PHE A 311 7.73 16.48 -23.18
CA PHE A 311 7.74 17.58 -24.14
C PHE A 311 8.01 18.94 -23.46
N THR A 312 8.54 19.88 -24.22
CA THR A 312 8.86 21.24 -23.75
C THR A 312 8.01 22.29 -24.44
N VAL A 313 7.58 23.28 -23.68
CA VAL A 313 6.98 24.51 -24.20
C VAL A 313 7.98 25.65 -24.01
N LEU A 314 8.32 26.33 -25.09
CA LEU A 314 9.19 27.51 -25.10
C LEU A 314 8.34 28.71 -25.53
N GLU A 315 8.45 29.83 -24.81
CA GLU A 315 7.90 31.12 -25.23
C GLU A 315 6.42 31.07 -25.66
N PHE A 316 5.55 30.46 -24.84
CA PHE A 316 4.15 30.17 -25.17
C PHE A 316 3.33 31.37 -25.68
N SER A 317 3.69 32.59 -25.27
CA SER A 317 3.13 33.85 -25.79
C SER A 317 3.34 34.08 -27.30
N LYS A 318 4.25 33.34 -27.94
CA LYS A 318 4.50 33.35 -29.40
C LYS A 318 3.70 32.28 -30.16
N HIS A 319 2.95 31.42 -29.47
CA HIS A 319 2.18 30.32 -30.06
C HIS A 319 0.66 30.59 -29.95
N PRO A 320 -0.04 31.00 -31.03
CA PRO A 320 -1.46 31.39 -30.96
C PRO A 320 -2.41 30.31 -30.40
N HIS A 321 -2.10 29.03 -30.59
CA HIS A 321 -2.89 27.93 -30.03
C HIS A 321 -2.72 27.75 -28.51
N LEU A 322 -1.65 28.30 -27.92
CA LEU A 322 -1.40 28.32 -26.48
C LEU A 322 -1.86 29.63 -25.82
N GLN A 323 -2.48 30.54 -26.59
CA GLN A 323 -2.95 31.84 -26.08
C GLN A 323 -3.83 31.73 -24.82
N PRO A 324 -4.75 30.75 -24.68
CA PRO A 324 -5.54 30.58 -23.45
C PRO A 324 -4.71 30.26 -22.19
N LEU A 325 -3.55 29.60 -22.33
CA LEU A 325 -2.65 29.34 -21.20
C LEU A 325 -1.89 30.60 -20.75
N THR A 326 -1.78 31.63 -21.61
CA THR A 326 -1.02 32.85 -21.30
C THR A 326 -1.59 33.58 -20.08
N GLU A 327 -2.91 33.54 -19.85
CA GLU A 327 -3.54 34.16 -18.68
C GLU A 327 -3.04 33.54 -17.37
N ALA A 328 -2.83 32.22 -17.34
CA ALA A 328 -2.29 31.54 -16.16
C ALA A 328 -0.86 31.97 -15.82
N PHE A 329 -0.06 32.44 -16.78
CA PHE A 329 1.33 32.87 -16.58
C PHE A 329 1.54 34.39 -16.68
N ALA A 330 0.48 35.18 -16.93
CA ALA A 330 0.59 36.60 -17.32
C ALA A 330 1.30 37.51 -16.31
N ASN A 331 1.32 37.15 -15.02
CA ASN A 331 1.97 37.90 -13.95
C ASN A 331 3.24 37.20 -13.41
N THR A 332 3.85 36.30 -14.19
CA THR A 332 5.00 35.47 -13.79
C THR A 332 6.22 35.72 -14.69
N SER A 333 7.40 35.37 -14.19
CA SER A 333 8.66 35.35 -14.95
C SER A 333 8.83 34.04 -15.74
N ILE A 334 7.97 33.04 -15.53
CA ILE A 334 8.01 31.72 -16.17
C ILE A 334 7.79 31.87 -17.69
N HIS A 335 8.77 31.44 -18.48
CA HIS A 335 8.73 31.53 -19.95
C HIS A 335 9.05 30.20 -20.66
N SER A 336 9.39 29.14 -19.92
CA SER A 336 9.47 27.79 -20.46
C SER A 336 9.00 26.73 -19.47
N LEU A 337 8.34 25.70 -20.02
CA LEU A 337 7.82 24.54 -19.32
C LEU A 337 8.54 23.28 -19.84
N LEU A 338 8.83 22.33 -18.96
CA LEU A 338 9.12 20.93 -19.27
C LEU A 338 8.05 20.07 -18.61
N ILE A 339 7.29 19.32 -19.42
CA ILE A 339 6.20 18.46 -18.95
C ILE A 339 6.65 17.01 -19.08
N ILE A 340 6.63 16.31 -17.94
CA ILE A 340 7.06 14.93 -17.78
C ILE A 340 5.84 14.12 -17.30
N PRO A 341 5.15 13.36 -18.17
CA PRO A 341 4.06 12.49 -17.75
C PRO A 341 4.56 11.41 -16.78
N LEU A 342 3.72 11.05 -15.83
CA LEU A 342 3.93 9.97 -14.86
C LEU A 342 2.94 8.85 -15.20
N GLY A 343 3.43 7.74 -15.74
CA GLY A 343 2.56 6.67 -16.20
C GLY A 343 3.22 5.64 -17.13
N SER A 344 2.41 4.64 -17.48
CA SER A 344 2.67 3.69 -18.56
C SER A 344 1.88 4.07 -19.82
N ARG A 345 2.09 3.32 -20.90
CA ARG A 345 1.27 3.44 -22.12
C ARG A 345 -0.22 3.13 -21.96
N GLN A 346 -0.63 2.51 -20.86
CA GLN A 346 -2.02 2.10 -20.63
C GLN A 346 -2.69 2.89 -19.49
N GLN A 347 -1.89 3.48 -18.60
CA GLN A 347 -2.34 4.19 -17.41
C GLN A 347 -1.42 5.38 -17.14
N GLU A 348 -1.97 6.59 -17.25
CA GLU A 348 -1.35 7.85 -16.85
C GLU A 348 -1.94 8.28 -15.51
N ILE A 349 -1.08 8.65 -14.55
CA ILE A 349 -1.48 8.97 -13.16
C ILE A 349 -1.24 10.43 -12.79
N GLY A 350 -0.62 11.23 -13.67
CA GLY A 350 -0.18 12.57 -13.31
C GLY A 350 0.97 13.12 -14.16
N TYR A 351 1.49 14.27 -13.75
CA TYR A 351 2.56 15.00 -14.43
C TYR A 351 3.52 15.62 -13.41
N LEU A 352 4.82 15.54 -13.69
CA LEU A 352 5.82 16.46 -13.15
C LEU A 352 6.00 17.58 -14.19
N THR A 353 5.61 18.81 -13.83
CA THR A 353 5.83 20.01 -14.62
C THR A 353 6.94 20.84 -13.99
N LEU A 354 7.93 21.25 -14.78
CA LEU A 354 9.05 22.08 -14.34
C LEU A 354 9.10 23.39 -15.11
N PHE A 355 9.50 24.45 -14.41
CA PHE A 355 9.46 25.83 -14.90
C PHE A 355 10.85 26.44 -15.01
N ARG A 356 11.05 27.27 -16.03
CA ARG A 356 12.22 28.15 -16.15
C ARG A 356 11.82 29.59 -16.44
N THR A 357 12.51 30.49 -15.73
CA THR A 357 12.32 31.94 -15.78
C THR A 357 13.05 32.57 -16.95
N GLU A 358 12.55 33.74 -17.38
CA GLU A 358 13.27 34.62 -18.29
C GLU A 358 14.55 35.18 -17.62
N ARG A 359 15.68 35.16 -18.32
CA ARG A 359 16.95 35.70 -17.83
C ARG A 359 17.65 36.54 -18.91
N GLU A 360 18.46 37.51 -18.50
CA GLU A 360 19.30 38.29 -19.42
C GLU A 360 20.53 37.48 -19.83
N ILE A 361 20.63 37.18 -21.13
CA ILE A 361 21.76 36.52 -21.78
C ILE A 361 22.51 37.55 -22.63
N GLU A 362 23.82 37.64 -22.39
CA GLU A 362 24.73 38.48 -23.15
C GLU A 362 25.35 37.70 -24.32
N ILE A 363 25.24 38.25 -25.54
CA ILE A 363 25.89 37.71 -26.75
C ILE A 363 26.82 38.79 -27.30
N LEU A 364 28.10 38.46 -27.42
CA LEU A 364 29.11 39.35 -27.98
C LEU A 364 29.33 39.02 -29.46
N TRP A 365 28.94 39.93 -30.35
CA TRP A 365 29.13 39.79 -31.80
C TRP A 365 30.41 40.48 -32.28
N ALA A 366 31.06 39.91 -33.29
CA ALA A 366 32.18 40.55 -33.99
C ALA A 366 31.64 41.56 -35.01
N GLY A 367 31.40 42.81 -34.58
CA GLY A 367 30.75 43.86 -35.36
C GLY A 367 29.23 43.89 -35.20
N TYR A 368 28.64 45.06 -35.50
CA TYR A 368 27.20 45.31 -35.39
C TYR A 368 26.36 44.26 -36.11
N HIS A 369 25.39 43.66 -35.40
CA HIS A 369 24.51 42.62 -35.93
C HIS A 369 23.08 43.16 -36.10
N ASN A 370 22.61 43.26 -37.35
CA ASN A 370 21.25 43.72 -37.66
C ASN A 370 20.40 42.58 -38.21
N THR A 371 19.20 42.41 -37.64
CA THR A 371 18.21 41.40 -38.05
C THR A 371 17.37 41.83 -39.25
N ASP A 372 17.32 43.12 -39.59
CA ASP A 372 16.53 43.63 -40.72
C ASP A 372 17.02 43.03 -42.07
N PRO A 373 16.17 42.26 -42.79
CA PRO A 373 16.56 41.61 -44.04
C PRO A 373 16.85 42.58 -45.19
N ARG A 374 16.51 43.88 -45.04
CA ARG A 374 16.77 44.93 -46.04
C ARG A 374 18.20 45.47 -45.99
N ASN A 375 18.94 45.27 -44.89
CA ASN A 375 20.32 45.74 -44.72
C ASN A 375 21.34 44.66 -45.10
N GLN A 376 21.46 44.35 -46.40
CA GLN A 376 22.43 43.38 -46.93
C GLN A 376 23.71 44.07 -47.41
N ILE A 377 24.50 44.58 -46.45
CA ILE A 377 25.80 45.24 -46.72
C ILE A 377 26.93 44.41 -46.10
N THR A 378 28.08 44.35 -46.77
CA THR A 378 29.33 43.76 -46.24
C THR A 378 29.71 44.39 -44.90
N ARG A 379 30.05 43.53 -43.93
CA ARG A 379 30.40 43.94 -42.56
C ARG A 379 31.69 44.78 -42.57
N ARG A 380 31.59 46.07 -42.21
CA ARG A 380 32.70 47.05 -42.31
C ARG A 380 33.55 47.21 -41.05
N SER A 381 33.06 46.76 -39.90
CA SER A 381 33.81 46.71 -38.63
C SER A 381 33.53 45.39 -37.92
N PHE A 382 34.53 44.88 -37.20
CA PHE A 382 34.46 43.68 -36.37
C PHE A 382 34.61 44.00 -34.87
N GLU A 383 34.53 45.27 -34.48
CA GLU A 383 34.51 45.72 -33.08
C GLU A 383 33.38 45.04 -32.29
N THR A 384 33.63 44.68 -31.04
CA THR A 384 32.69 43.93 -30.20
C THR A 384 31.37 44.68 -30.03
N TRP A 385 30.27 44.09 -30.49
CA TRP A 385 28.91 44.59 -30.27
C TRP A 385 28.15 43.70 -29.29
N ARG A 386 27.56 44.31 -28.26
CA ARG A 386 26.86 43.63 -27.16
C ARG A 386 25.38 43.55 -27.46
N GLU A 387 24.85 42.34 -27.63
CA GLU A 387 23.42 42.07 -27.62
C GLU A 387 23.03 41.56 -26.23
N ILE A 388 22.00 42.14 -25.61
CA ILE A 388 21.35 41.58 -24.42
C ILE A 388 20.00 41.05 -24.88
N ARG A 389 19.79 39.74 -24.75
CA ARG A 389 18.48 39.11 -24.96
C ARG A 389 17.90 38.70 -23.63
N ARG A 390 16.59 38.86 -23.51
CA ARG A 390 15.82 38.18 -22.46
C ARG A 390 15.16 36.95 -23.07
N GLN A 391 15.37 35.80 -22.44
CA GLN A 391 14.81 34.50 -22.84
C GLN A 391 14.98 33.49 -21.70
N ALA A 392 14.17 32.42 -21.70
CA ALA A 392 14.36 31.31 -20.76
C ALA A 392 15.55 30.40 -21.19
N PRO A 393 16.28 29.76 -20.24
CA PRO A 393 17.30 28.77 -20.57
C PRO A 393 16.71 27.50 -21.20
N ILE A 394 17.08 27.22 -22.45
CA ILE A 394 16.60 26.06 -23.22
C ILE A 394 16.92 24.74 -22.49
N TRP A 395 15.93 23.86 -22.38
CA TRP A 395 16.10 22.50 -21.86
C TRP A 395 17.06 21.69 -22.73
N GLN A 396 18.13 21.19 -22.12
CA GLN A 396 19.19 20.51 -22.87
C GLN A 396 18.82 19.04 -23.14
N PRO A 397 19.25 18.42 -24.26
CA PRO A 397 18.89 17.03 -24.59
C PRO A 397 19.30 15.97 -23.54
N ASN A 398 20.23 16.30 -22.64
CA ASN A 398 20.57 15.48 -21.48
C ASN A 398 19.60 15.65 -20.30
N GLU A 399 19.10 16.86 -20.06
CA GLU A 399 18.03 17.16 -19.11
C GLU A 399 16.73 16.47 -19.56
N LEU A 400 16.46 16.42 -20.87
CA LEU A 400 15.36 15.64 -21.45
C LEU A 400 15.50 14.13 -21.18
N LYS A 401 16.66 13.53 -21.49
CA LYS A 401 16.91 12.10 -21.20
C LYS A 401 16.84 11.76 -19.71
N LEU A 402 17.25 12.69 -18.85
CA LEU A 402 17.14 12.56 -17.40
C LEU A 402 15.67 12.63 -16.94
N GLY A 403 14.86 13.54 -17.50
CA GLY A 403 13.42 13.63 -17.26
C GLY A 403 12.66 12.36 -17.68
N GLN A 404 12.99 11.78 -18.83
CA GLN A 404 12.45 10.46 -19.25
C GLN A 404 12.79 9.35 -18.25
N SER A 405 14.01 9.37 -17.70
CA SER A 405 14.44 8.39 -16.69
C SER A 405 13.72 8.61 -15.36
N LEU A 406 13.56 9.86 -14.93
CA LEU A 406 12.86 10.23 -13.70
C LEU A 406 11.38 9.82 -13.77
N SER A 407 10.67 10.06 -14.89
CA SER A 407 9.30 9.60 -15.11
C SER A 407 9.07 8.15 -14.68
N LEU A 408 9.95 7.23 -15.14
CA LEU A 408 9.87 5.80 -14.79
C LEU A 408 10.07 5.54 -13.29
N HIS A 409 11.09 6.15 -12.68
CA HIS A 409 11.40 5.95 -11.26
C HIS A 409 10.34 6.57 -10.33
N LEU A 410 9.80 7.74 -10.67
CA LEU A 410 8.71 8.38 -9.95
C LEU A 410 7.43 7.56 -10.03
N TYR A 411 7.11 7.03 -11.21
CA TYR A 411 5.92 6.19 -11.40
C TYR A 411 6.04 4.85 -10.65
N VAL A 412 7.22 4.21 -10.64
CA VAL A 412 7.47 3.02 -9.79
C VAL A 412 7.30 3.36 -8.31
N GLY A 413 7.88 4.47 -7.84
CA GLY A 413 7.75 4.91 -6.44
C GLY A 413 6.29 5.15 -6.03
N PHE A 414 5.48 5.73 -6.92
CA PHE A 414 4.04 5.89 -6.72
C PHE A 414 3.32 4.53 -6.69
N THR A 415 3.45 3.71 -7.74
CA THR A 415 2.78 2.40 -7.85
C THR A 415 3.15 1.49 -6.69
N GLN A 416 4.41 1.46 -6.26
CA GLN A 416 4.83 0.64 -5.12
C GLN A 416 4.24 1.13 -3.79
N ARG A 417 4.20 2.45 -3.54
CA ARG A 417 3.57 2.98 -2.32
C ARG A 417 2.05 2.82 -2.36
N GLN A 418 1.39 2.94 -3.52
CA GLN A 418 -0.03 2.66 -3.68
C GLN A 418 -0.37 1.17 -3.59
N LEU A 419 0.49 0.26 -4.08
CA LEU A 419 0.37 -1.17 -3.83
C LEU A 419 0.51 -1.47 -2.34
N THR A 420 1.51 -0.91 -1.67
CA THR A 420 1.73 -1.11 -0.24
C THR A 420 0.51 -0.62 0.54
N HIS A 421 0.05 0.60 0.26
CA HIS A 421 -1.15 1.21 0.83
C HIS A 421 -2.45 0.46 0.49
N LEU A 422 -2.57 -0.20 -0.67
CA LEU A 422 -3.73 -1.05 -1.00
C LEU A 422 -3.66 -2.43 -0.34
N ILE A 423 -2.47 -3.04 -0.26
CA ILE A 423 -2.25 -4.31 0.45
C ILE A 423 -2.50 -4.09 1.93
N GLU A 424 -1.91 -3.05 2.52
CA GLU A 424 -2.16 -2.62 3.89
C GLU A 424 -3.64 -2.30 4.10
N ASN A 425 -4.27 -1.43 3.30
CA ASN A 425 -5.69 -1.12 3.51
C ASN A 425 -6.61 -2.32 3.30
N GLN A 426 -6.42 -3.18 2.30
CA GLN A 426 -7.30 -4.35 2.11
C GLN A 426 -7.04 -5.47 3.12
N ALA A 427 -5.79 -5.68 3.53
CA ALA A 427 -5.44 -6.68 4.54
C ALA A 427 -5.66 -6.19 5.98
N SER A 428 -5.67 -4.88 6.23
CA SER A 428 -5.61 -4.31 7.59
C SER A 428 -6.74 -3.36 7.97
N TYR A 429 -7.47 -2.75 7.03
CA TYR A 429 -8.48 -1.72 7.31
C TYR A 429 -9.81 -1.98 6.57
N ASP A 430 -10.89 -1.35 7.03
CA ASP A 430 -12.19 -1.37 6.38
C ASP A 430 -12.35 -0.18 5.40
N ARG A 431 -12.86 -0.46 4.20
CA ARG A 431 -13.00 0.57 3.16
C ARG A 431 -14.03 1.63 3.50
N VAL A 432 -15.09 1.28 4.24
CA VAL A 432 -16.16 2.21 4.61
C VAL A 432 -15.73 3.10 5.78
N THR A 433 -15.42 2.50 6.93
CA THR A 433 -15.20 3.20 8.21
C THR A 433 -13.76 3.65 8.45
N LYS A 434 -12.79 3.18 7.65
CA LYS A 434 -11.33 3.39 7.83
C LYS A 434 -10.73 2.84 9.12
N LEU A 435 -11.53 2.18 9.96
CA LEU A 435 -11.04 1.45 11.12
C LEU A 435 -10.26 0.20 10.69
N PRO A 436 -9.35 -0.32 11.54
CA PRO A 436 -8.79 -1.66 11.40
C PRO A 436 -9.86 -2.72 11.08
N ASN A 437 -9.54 -3.70 10.24
CA ASN A 437 -10.47 -4.79 9.89
C ASN A 437 -10.31 -6.00 10.82
N ARG A 438 -11.13 -7.03 10.57
CA ARG A 438 -11.09 -8.34 11.23
C ARG A 438 -9.69 -8.98 11.31
N ILE A 439 -8.86 -8.88 10.26
CA ILE A 439 -7.55 -9.53 10.22
C ILE A 439 -6.59 -8.85 11.20
N VAL A 440 -6.54 -7.51 11.22
CA VAL A 440 -5.73 -6.79 12.21
C VAL A 440 -6.29 -6.91 13.62
N LEU A 441 -7.61 -6.96 13.81
CA LEU A 441 -8.20 -7.28 15.12
C LEU A 441 -7.72 -8.64 15.63
N GLU A 442 -7.80 -9.70 14.82
CA GLU A 442 -7.35 -11.05 15.21
C GLU A 442 -5.83 -11.10 15.48
N GLN A 443 -5.01 -10.39 14.70
CA GLN A 443 -3.57 -10.27 14.92
C GLN A 443 -3.22 -9.50 16.21
N GLN A 444 -3.81 -8.32 16.42
CA GLN A 444 -3.54 -7.48 17.59
C GLN A 444 -4.08 -8.12 18.88
N LEU A 445 -5.20 -8.85 18.80
CA LEU A 445 -5.68 -9.66 19.91
C LEU A 445 -4.70 -10.80 20.23
N THR A 446 -4.14 -11.45 19.21
CA THR A 446 -3.10 -12.48 19.41
C THR A 446 -1.85 -11.89 20.07
N LEU A 447 -1.43 -10.68 19.71
CA LEU A 447 -0.33 -9.97 20.37
C LEU A 447 -0.66 -9.57 21.81
N ALA A 448 -1.87 -9.06 22.07
CA ALA A 448 -2.33 -8.72 23.41
C ALA A 448 -2.40 -9.95 24.34
N LEU A 449 -2.78 -11.12 23.82
CA LEU A 449 -2.77 -12.39 24.57
C LEU A 449 -1.36 -12.85 24.97
N ILE A 450 -0.32 -12.48 24.21
CA ILE A 450 1.07 -12.72 24.62
C ILE A 450 1.45 -11.82 25.81
N ASP A 451 0.92 -10.58 25.88
CA ASP A 451 1.11 -9.69 27.04
C ASP A 451 0.41 -10.24 28.31
N VAL A 452 -0.79 -10.85 28.17
CA VAL A 452 -1.47 -11.57 29.28
C VAL A 452 -0.56 -12.64 29.87
N LEU A 453 0.05 -13.47 29.02
CA LEU A 453 0.93 -14.57 29.44
C LEU A 453 2.25 -14.12 30.07
N HIS A 454 2.75 -12.93 29.70
CA HIS A 454 4.03 -12.41 30.18
C HIS A 454 3.91 -11.50 31.42
N ASN A 455 2.88 -10.65 31.48
CA ASN A 455 2.72 -9.61 32.49
C ASN A 455 1.51 -9.83 33.42
N GLY A 456 0.63 -10.80 33.14
CA GLY A 456 -0.48 -11.19 34.03
C GLY A 456 -1.68 -10.23 34.06
N ASN A 457 -1.68 -9.18 33.24
CA ASN A 457 -2.85 -8.30 33.08
C ASN A 457 -3.93 -8.99 32.24
N MET A 458 -5.21 -8.64 32.43
CA MET A 458 -6.29 -9.15 31.58
C MET A 458 -6.37 -8.38 30.25
N VAL A 459 -6.98 -9.00 29.25
CA VAL A 459 -7.39 -8.37 27.98
C VAL A 459 -8.88 -8.64 27.79
N ALA A 460 -9.67 -7.59 27.57
CA ALA A 460 -11.09 -7.74 27.26
C ALA A 460 -11.35 -7.50 25.77
N VAL A 461 -12.25 -8.30 25.19
CA VAL A 461 -12.70 -8.20 23.81
C VAL A 461 -14.19 -7.92 23.81
N ALA A 462 -14.62 -6.82 23.20
CA ALA A 462 -16.02 -6.45 23.09
C ALA A 462 -16.46 -6.38 21.62
N VAL A 463 -17.48 -7.13 21.24
CA VAL A 463 -18.09 -7.07 19.90
C VAL A 463 -19.42 -6.30 20.01
N LEU A 464 -19.50 -5.17 19.31
CA LEU A 464 -20.66 -4.27 19.28
C LEU A 464 -21.44 -4.50 17.99
N GLY A 465 -22.67 -5.00 18.11
CA GLY A 465 -23.61 -5.12 17.00
C GLY A 465 -24.65 -4.01 17.04
N LEU A 466 -24.82 -3.29 15.93
CA LEU A 466 -25.87 -2.29 15.82
C LEU A 466 -27.26 -2.95 15.85
N ASP A 467 -28.24 -2.29 16.46
CA ASP A 467 -29.60 -2.82 16.56
C ASP A 467 -30.50 -2.27 15.44
N GLN A 468 -31.15 -3.18 14.70
CA GLN A 468 -32.05 -2.87 13.57
C GLN A 468 -31.37 -2.14 12.39
N PHE A 469 -30.04 -2.14 12.29
CA PHE A 469 -29.31 -1.50 11.18
C PHE A 469 -29.75 -1.97 9.78
N LYS A 470 -30.09 -3.26 9.61
CA LYS A 470 -30.64 -3.78 8.36
C LYS A 470 -31.90 -3.03 7.90
N THR A 471 -32.75 -2.62 8.84
CA THR A 471 -33.96 -1.84 8.55
C THR A 471 -33.66 -0.41 8.10
N ILE A 472 -32.48 0.16 8.43
CA ILE A 472 -32.02 1.42 7.82
C ILE A 472 -31.67 1.20 6.35
N ASN A 473 -30.89 0.16 6.03
CA ASN A 473 -30.57 -0.16 4.63
C ASN A 473 -31.84 -0.41 3.82
N GLU A 474 -32.79 -1.20 4.35
CA GLU A 474 -34.09 -1.50 3.73
C GLU A 474 -35.03 -0.28 3.61
N SER A 475 -34.79 0.81 4.37
CA SER A 475 -35.64 2.02 4.35
C SER A 475 -35.02 3.22 3.62
N PHE A 476 -33.69 3.30 3.55
CA PHE A 476 -32.95 4.47 3.05
C PHE A 476 -31.84 4.13 2.04
N GLY A 477 -31.56 2.85 1.81
CA GLY A 477 -30.56 2.38 0.85
C GLY A 477 -29.11 2.38 1.38
N TYR A 478 -28.28 1.55 0.74
CA TYR A 478 -26.92 1.25 1.21
C TYR A 478 -25.98 2.46 1.34
N GLN A 479 -26.05 3.47 0.47
CA GLN A 479 -25.22 4.69 0.60
C GLN A 479 -25.51 5.46 1.91
N VAL A 480 -26.77 5.46 2.35
CA VAL A 480 -27.18 6.05 3.63
C VAL A 480 -26.68 5.18 4.79
N GLY A 481 -26.75 3.86 4.66
CA GLY A 481 -26.16 2.89 5.58
C GLY A 481 -24.66 3.07 5.77
N ASP A 482 -23.88 3.16 4.68
CA ASP A 482 -22.42 3.37 4.74
C ASP A 482 -22.06 4.67 5.48
N SER A 483 -22.79 5.75 5.18
CA SER A 483 -22.64 7.06 5.85
C SER A 483 -22.93 6.96 7.36
N PHE A 484 -23.93 6.16 7.74
CA PHE A 484 -24.27 5.87 9.13
C PHE A 484 -23.14 5.11 9.85
N LEU A 485 -22.52 4.14 9.18
CA LEU A 485 -21.40 3.38 9.73
C LEU A 485 -20.14 4.23 9.92
N GLN A 486 -19.89 5.17 9.01
CA GLN A 486 -18.80 6.15 9.13
C GLN A 486 -18.98 7.07 10.34
N GLU A 487 -20.16 7.67 10.49
CA GLU A 487 -20.45 8.56 11.63
C GLU A 487 -20.46 7.79 12.97
N VAL A 488 -20.94 6.54 13.01
CA VAL A 488 -20.82 5.70 14.22
C VAL A 488 -19.36 5.38 14.55
N ALA A 489 -18.51 5.12 13.54
CA ALA A 489 -17.07 4.92 13.75
C ALA A 489 -16.40 6.17 14.33
N VAL A 490 -16.69 7.35 13.78
CA VAL A 490 -16.20 8.65 14.28
C VAL A 490 -16.65 8.90 15.72
N ARG A 491 -17.92 8.63 16.05
CA ARG A 491 -18.44 8.75 17.43
C ARG A 491 -17.78 7.78 18.41
N LEU A 492 -17.61 6.51 18.04
CA LEU A 492 -16.90 5.51 18.86
C LEU A 492 -15.46 5.95 19.12
N GLN A 493 -14.72 6.36 18.09
CA GLN A 493 -13.33 6.78 18.21
C GLN A 493 -13.19 8.05 19.06
N SER A 494 -14.00 9.08 18.79
CA SER A 494 -14.05 10.32 19.60
C SER A 494 -14.36 10.03 21.08
N ARG A 495 -15.17 9.01 21.36
CA ARG A 495 -15.52 8.61 22.74
C ARG A 495 -14.35 7.94 23.45
N LEU A 496 -13.56 7.10 22.76
CA LEU A 496 -12.36 6.48 23.33
C LEU A 496 -11.26 7.53 23.61
N GLU A 497 -11.10 8.52 22.73
CA GLU A 497 -10.19 9.64 22.91
C GLU A 497 -10.58 10.51 24.13
N GLN A 498 -11.87 10.82 24.31
CA GLN A 498 -12.38 11.52 25.50
C GLN A 498 -12.08 10.78 26.81
N LEU A 499 -12.08 9.44 26.77
CA LEU A 499 -11.79 8.57 27.91
C LEU A 499 -10.28 8.33 28.13
N GLN A 500 -9.41 8.89 27.28
CA GLN A 500 -7.94 8.77 27.33
C GLN A 500 -7.43 7.31 27.23
N LEU A 501 -8.20 6.45 26.54
CA LEU A 501 -7.99 5.00 26.46
C LEU A 501 -6.94 4.59 25.40
N ASN A 502 -5.73 5.14 25.51
CA ASN A 502 -4.66 5.02 24.50
C ASN A 502 -4.23 3.57 24.17
N ASN A 503 -4.56 2.59 25.02
CA ASN A 503 -4.24 1.16 24.83
C ASN A 503 -5.44 0.34 24.25
N THR A 504 -6.44 1.01 23.67
CA THR A 504 -7.62 0.37 23.06
C THR A 504 -7.53 0.33 21.55
N LEU A 505 -7.71 -0.85 20.95
CA LEU A 505 -7.95 -0.97 19.51
C LEU A 505 -9.46 -0.95 19.24
N LEU A 506 -9.92 -0.08 18.34
CA LEU A 506 -11.27 -0.13 17.75
C LEU A 506 -11.14 -0.64 16.30
N ALA A 507 -12.00 -1.58 15.91
CA ALA A 507 -11.99 -2.22 14.60
C ALA A 507 -13.41 -2.39 14.03
N ARG A 508 -13.49 -2.56 12.71
CA ARG A 508 -14.68 -3.08 12.02
C ARG A 508 -14.65 -4.60 12.02
N TRP A 509 -15.69 -5.24 12.55
CA TRP A 509 -15.76 -6.70 12.66
C TRP A 509 -16.31 -7.34 11.39
N HIS A 510 -17.59 -7.11 11.11
CA HIS A 510 -18.26 -7.53 9.87
C HIS A 510 -19.62 -6.81 9.72
N GLY A 511 -20.20 -6.77 8.52
CA GLY A 511 -21.63 -6.46 8.33
C GLY A 511 -22.05 -5.10 8.91
N ASP A 512 -22.80 -5.12 10.02
CA ASP A 512 -23.22 -3.97 10.83
C ASP A 512 -22.31 -3.67 12.04
N GLY A 513 -21.49 -4.64 12.49
CA GLY A 513 -20.78 -4.63 13.77
C GLY A 513 -19.33 -4.13 13.80
N PHE A 514 -18.93 -3.70 14.98
CA PHE A 514 -17.58 -3.26 15.37
C PHE A 514 -17.02 -4.20 16.45
N ALA A 515 -15.71 -4.15 16.69
CA ALA A 515 -15.09 -4.82 17.82
C ALA A 515 -14.02 -3.95 18.47
N LEU A 516 -13.79 -4.15 19.77
CA LEU A 516 -12.80 -3.44 20.56
C LEU A 516 -11.93 -4.43 21.34
N ILE A 517 -10.64 -4.11 21.46
CA ILE A 517 -9.70 -4.78 22.37
C ILE A 517 -9.28 -3.78 23.43
N PHE A 518 -9.57 -4.08 24.69
CA PHE A 518 -9.09 -3.33 25.84
C PHE A 518 -7.88 -4.08 26.41
N SER A 519 -6.69 -3.53 26.19
CA SER A 519 -5.45 -4.10 26.72
C SER A 519 -5.21 -3.63 28.16
N GLN A 520 -4.68 -4.50 29.01
CA GLN A 520 -4.26 -4.19 30.38
C GLN A 520 -5.43 -3.82 31.32
N VAL A 521 -6.51 -4.60 31.26
CA VAL A 521 -7.66 -4.51 32.17
C VAL A 521 -7.25 -5.02 33.56
N ALA A 522 -7.60 -4.25 34.61
CA ALA A 522 -7.29 -4.60 36.00
C ALA A 522 -8.43 -5.39 36.67
N TYR A 523 -9.68 -5.01 36.39
CA TYR A 523 -10.90 -5.67 36.88
C TYR A 523 -11.97 -5.76 35.78
N ALA A 524 -12.83 -6.79 35.84
CA ALA A 524 -13.93 -6.94 34.88
C ALA A 524 -14.88 -5.71 34.87
N ASP A 525 -15.05 -5.06 36.02
CA ASP A 525 -15.89 -3.88 36.20
C ASP A 525 -15.39 -2.62 35.45
N ASP A 526 -14.07 -2.56 35.17
CA ASP A 526 -13.50 -1.52 34.30
C ASP A 526 -14.13 -1.61 32.89
N THR A 527 -14.26 -2.85 32.40
CA THR A 527 -14.86 -3.15 31.09
C THR A 527 -16.36 -2.85 31.07
N ILE A 528 -17.07 -3.16 32.17
CA ILE A 528 -18.51 -2.81 32.32
C ILE A 528 -18.73 -1.31 32.17
N THR A 529 -17.95 -0.50 32.90
CA THR A 529 -18.06 0.96 32.90
C THR A 529 -17.79 1.53 31.50
N LEU A 530 -16.82 0.94 30.80
CA LEU A 530 -16.44 1.31 29.44
C LEU A 530 -17.54 0.95 28.43
N CYS A 531 -18.10 -0.27 28.48
CA CYS A 531 -19.21 -0.69 27.63
C CYS A 531 -20.45 0.21 27.79
N GLN A 532 -20.81 0.59 29.03
CA GLN A 532 -21.90 1.52 29.28
C GLN A 532 -21.62 2.91 28.66
N SER A 533 -20.37 3.38 28.74
CA SER A 533 -19.93 4.66 28.14
C SER A 533 -19.89 4.66 26.61
N LEU A 534 -19.76 3.48 25.98
CA LEU A 534 -19.88 3.29 24.52
C LEU A 534 -21.34 3.19 24.06
N LEU A 535 -22.23 2.58 24.85
CA LEU A 535 -23.67 2.58 24.55
C LEU A 535 -24.28 4.00 24.59
N ASP A 536 -23.76 4.86 25.44
CA ASP A 536 -24.27 6.23 25.61
C ASP A 536 -24.12 7.12 24.37
N ILE A 537 -23.27 6.78 23.40
CA ILE A 537 -23.12 7.54 22.13
C ILE A 537 -24.37 7.47 21.24
N PHE A 538 -25.22 6.45 21.45
CA PHE A 538 -26.45 6.23 20.69
C PHE A 538 -27.64 7.04 21.23
N ARG A 539 -27.49 7.72 22.39
CA ARG A 539 -28.52 8.60 22.95
C ARG A 539 -28.79 9.83 22.09
N GLU A 540 -27.79 10.32 21.35
CA GLU A 540 -27.94 11.45 20.44
C GLU A 540 -28.29 10.98 19.02
N PRO A 541 -29.35 11.51 18.40
CA PRO A 541 -29.76 11.07 17.07
C PRO A 541 -28.71 11.39 15.99
N LEU A 542 -28.87 10.70 14.86
CA LEU A 542 -28.08 10.83 13.65
C LEU A 542 -28.91 11.54 12.59
N TYR A 543 -28.40 12.65 12.06
CA TYR A 543 -29.15 13.54 11.17
C TYR A 543 -28.80 13.30 9.71
N ILE A 544 -29.78 12.84 8.93
CA ILE A 544 -29.61 12.55 7.50
C ILE A 544 -30.65 13.34 6.72
N HIS A 545 -30.20 14.21 5.81
CA HIS A 545 -31.05 15.15 5.05
C HIS A 545 -32.13 15.87 5.90
N THR A 546 -31.73 16.34 7.09
CA THR A 546 -32.56 16.96 8.16
C THR A 546 -33.47 16.04 8.99
N GLN A 547 -33.57 14.75 8.67
CA GLN A 547 -34.35 13.78 9.44
C GLN A 547 -33.51 13.16 10.56
N ALA A 548 -34.06 13.10 11.78
CA ALA A 548 -33.39 12.54 12.95
C ALA A 548 -33.67 11.03 13.09
N ILE A 549 -32.62 10.22 13.00
CA ILE A 549 -32.68 8.76 13.13
C ILE A 549 -32.07 8.36 14.47
N TYR A 550 -32.79 7.55 15.24
CA TYR A 550 -32.28 6.96 16.48
C TYR A 550 -31.88 5.50 16.21
N LEU A 551 -30.73 5.09 16.71
CA LEU A 551 -30.33 3.69 16.79
C LEU A 551 -30.01 3.31 18.23
N ASN A 552 -29.85 2.01 18.46
CA ASN A 552 -29.23 1.46 19.65
C ASN A 552 -28.07 0.57 19.23
N GLY A 553 -27.17 0.27 20.16
CA GLY A 553 -26.17 -0.79 20.00
C GLY A 553 -26.33 -1.85 21.07
N SER A 554 -25.97 -3.09 20.76
CA SER A 554 -25.79 -4.14 21.77
C SER A 554 -24.33 -4.58 21.79
N ILE A 555 -23.80 -4.97 22.96
CA ILE A 555 -22.39 -5.35 23.13
C ILE A 555 -22.28 -6.72 23.80
N GLY A 556 -21.51 -7.62 23.21
CA GLY A 556 -21.03 -8.84 23.88
C GLY A 556 -19.56 -8.72 24.24
N VAL A 557 -19.15 -9.27 25.37
CA VAL A 557 -17.79 -9.10 25.93
C VAL A 557 -17.22 -10.45 26.38
N ALA A 558 -15.93 -10.71 26.14
CA ALA A 558 -15.20 -11.85 26.70
C ALA A 558 -13.83 -11.42 27.25
N LEU A 559 -13.37 -12.06 28.33
CA LEU A 559 -12.18 -11.70 29.11
C LEU A 559 -11.09 -12.78 29.04
N ALA A 560 -9.92 -12.42 28.55
CA ALA A 560 -8.72 -13.26 28.62
C ALA A 560 -8.06 -13.16 30.01
N PRO A 561 -7.58 -14.27 30.60
CA PRO A 561 -7.58 -15.63 30.05
C PRO A 561 -8.86 -16.45 30.31
N TYR A 562 -9.75 -15.96 31.19
CA TYR A 562 -10.88 -16.72 31.76
C TYR A 562 -11.86 -17.31 30.73
N ASP A 563 -12.23 -16.53 29.72
CA ASP A 563 -13.18 -16.90 28.67
C ASP A 563 -12.49 -17.49 27.43
N GLY A 564 -11.16 -17.55 27.39
CA GLY A 564 -10.41 -18.13 26.28
C GLY A 564 -8.94 -17.73 26.21
N GLU A 565 -8.12 -18.68 25.75
CA GLU A 565 -6.66 -18.53 25.57
C GLU A 565 -6.27 -18.19 24.12
N SER A 566 -7.25 -18.03 23.22
CA SER A 566 -7.01 -17.70 21.80
C SER A 566 -7.95 -16.62 21.29
N ALA A 567 -7.48 -15.83 20.31
CA ALA A 567 -8.26 -14.77 19.68
C ALA A 567 -9.59 -15.29 19.11
N ALA A 568 -9.56 -16.43 18.40
CA ALA A 568 -10.74 -17.06 17.83
C ALA A 568 -11.74 -17.56 18.89
N THR A 569 -11.27 -18.02 20.05
CA THR A 569 -12.12 -18.42 21.17
C THR A 569 -12.83 -17.20 21.76
N LEU A 570 -12.08 -16.14 22.07
CA LEU A 570 -12.62 -14.93 22.72
C LEU A 570 -13.59 -14.17 21.82
N LEU A 571 -13.28 -14.03 20.53
CA LEU A 571 -14.18 -13.37 19.57
C LEU A 571 -15.50 -14.13 19.44
N LYS A 572 -15.45 -15.47 19.31
CA LYS A 572 -16.66 -16.32 19.31
C LYS A 572 -17.46 -16.19 20.62
N HIS A 573 -16.80 -16.07 21.76
CA HIS A 573 -17.45 -15.96 23.06
C HIS A 573 -18.08 -14.56 23.26
N ALA A 574 -17.43 -13.50 22.78
CA ALA A 574 -18.02 -12.17 22.71
C ALA A 574 -19.22 -12.12 21.72
N GLU A 575 -19.18 -12.83 20.59
CA GLU A 575 -20.34 -12.97 19.68
C GLU A 575 -21.53 -13.67 20.35
N ILE A 576 -21.29 -14.76 21.11
CA ILE A 576 -22.34 -15.45 21.89
C ILE A 576 -22.95 -14.49 22.92
N ALA A 577 -22.14 -13.69 23.61
CA ALA A 577 -22.62 -12.68 24.54
C ALA A 577 -23.39 -11.54 23.84
N LEU A 578 -23.03 -11.19 22.60
CA LEU A 578 -23.71 -10.16 21.80
C LEU A 578 -25.11 -10.61 21.40
N ASP A 579 -25.28 -11.84 20.90
CA ASP A 579 -26.61 -12.37 20.59
C ASP A 579 -27.45 -12.52 21.87
N GLN A 580 -26.85 -12.82 23.03
CA GLN A 580 -27.55 -12.73 24.32
C GLN A 580 -27.99 -11.30 24.67
N ALA A 581 -27.16 -10.28 24.47
CA ALA A 581 -27.55 -8.89 24.68
C ALA A 581 -28.71 -8.46 23.75
N LYS A 582 -28.67 -8.90 22.48
CA LYS A 582 -29.73 -8.67 21.49
C LYS A 582 -31.03 -9.42 21.81
N GLN A 583 -30.99 -10.53 22.56
CA GLN A 583 -32.15 -11.26 23.06
C GLN A 583 -32.73 -10.67 24.36
N TYR A 584 -31.87 -10.26 25.31
CA TYR A 584 -32.28 -9.81 26.66
C TYR A 584 -32.85 -8.39 26.74
N GLY A 585 -33.03 -7.71 25.60
CA GLY A 585 -33.73 -6.41 25.53
C GLY A 585 -33.21 -5.45 24.46
N LYS A 586 -32.01 -5.69 23.92
CA LYS A 586 -31.24 -4.74 23.08
C LYS A 586 -30.84 -3.48 23.84
N ASN A 587 -30.05 -2.60 23.20
CA ASN A 587 -29.47 -1.40 23.85
C ASN A 587 -28.72 -1.68 25.17
N THR A 588 -27.99 -2.79 25.23
CA THR A 588 -27.40 -3.32 26.47
C THR A 588 -26.12 -4.10 26.21
N TYR A 589 -25.38 -4.41 27.26
CA TYR A 589 -24.17 -5.24 27.17
C TYR A 589 -24.34 -6.57 27.95
N LYS A 590 -23.55 -7.58 27.57
CA LYS A 590 -23.38 -8.84 28.32
C LYS A 590 -21.92 -9.25 28.34
N LEU A 591 -21.46 -9.70 29.51
CA LEU A 591 -20.26 -10.52 29.64
C LEU A 591 -20.59 -11.96 29.26
N TYR A 592 -19.66 -12.64 28.60
CA TYR A 592 -19.72 -14.07 28.38
C TYR A 592 -19.65 -14.81 29.72
N THR A 593 -20.30 -15.97 29.76
CA THR A 593 -20.23 -16.90 30.89
C THR A 593 -20.15 -18.32 30.33
N PRO A 594 -19.17 -19.17 30.71
CA PRO A 594 -19.02 -20.53 30.17
C PRO A 594 -20.28 -21.41 30.30
N GLU A 595 -21.12 -21.14 31.30
CA GLU A 595 -22.40 -21.80 31.52
C GLU A 595 -23.38 -21.61 30.33
N SER A 596 -23.24 -20.53 29.56
CA SER A 596 -24.10 -20.20 28.41
C SER A 596 -23.93 -21.14 27.22
N ALA A 597 -22.69 -21.44 26.81
CA ALA A 597 -22.42 -22.19 25.58
C ALA A 597 -22.85 -23.66 25.65
N THR A 598 -22.72 -24.29 26.82
CA THR A 598 -23.30 -25.63 27.07
C THR A 598 -24.81 -25.60 27.27
N THR A 599 -25.39 -24.43 27.60
CA THR A 599 -26.80 -24.37 27.99
C THR A 599 -27.73 -24.64 26.82
N ASN A 600 -27.58 -24.11 25.60
CA ASN A 600 -28.58 -24.36 24.54
C ASN A 600 -28.85 -25.85 24.26
N ALA A 601 -27.82 -26.71 24.25
CA ALA A 601 -27.97 -28.15 24.08
C ALA A 601 -28.53 -28.87 25.33
N VAL A 602 -28.19 -28.38 26.53
CA VAL A 602 -28.71 -28.92 27.79
C VAL A 602 -30.14 -28.43 28.08
N HIS A 603 -30.50 -27.20 27.71
CA HIS A 603 -31.82 -26.58 27.91
C HIS A 603 -32.87 -27.33 27.09
N LEU A 604 -32.62 -27.58 25.80
CA LEU A 604 -33.43 -28.48 24.96
C LEU A 604 -33.57 -29.90 25.56
N THR A 605 -32.52 -30.41 26.21
CA THR A 605 -32.59 -31.70 26.91
C THR A 605 -33.49 -31.61 28.16
N LEU A 606 -33.31 -30.57 28.98
CA LEU A 606 -34.07 -30.37 30.21
C LEU A 606 -35.55 -30.08 29.93
N GLU A 607 -35.88 -29.34 28.87
CA GLU A 607 -37.25 -29.15 28.40
C GLU A 607 -37.93 -30.50 28.11
N MET A 608 -37.24 -31.39 27.38
CA MET A 608 -37.76 -32.72 27.04
C MET A 608 -37.89 -33.67 28.25
N ASP A 609 -37.07 -33.51 29.29
CA ASP A 609 -37.04 -34.41 30.46
C ASP A 609 -37.86 -33.86 31.66
N LEU A 610 -38.05 -32.55 31.79
CA LEU A 610 -38.80 -31.89 32.87
C LEU A 610 -40.28 -32.34 32.95
N GLN A 611 -40.94 -32.54 31.80
CA GLN A 611 -42.33 -33.03 31.74
C GLN A 611 -42.50 -34.49 32.20
N LYS A 612 -41.38 -35.22 32.39
CA LYS A 612 -41.34 -36.60 32.87
C LYS A 612 -41.01 -36.65 34.36
N ALA A 613 -40.15 -35.76 34.85
CA ALA A 613 -39.67 -35.70 36.23
C ALA A 613 -40.77 -35.78 37.31
N LEU A 614 -41.90 -35.07 37.14
CA LEU A 614 -43.06 -35.13 38.04
C LEU A 614 -43.76 -36.51 38.08
N LYS A 615 -43.65 -37.31 37.01
CA LYS A 615 -44.26 -38.64 36.89
C LYS A 615 -43.29 -39.78 37.20
N GLN A 616 -42.01 -39.47 37.37
CA GLN A 616 -40.91 -40.42 37.58
C GLN A 616 -40.24 -40.25 38.96
N GLU A 617 -40.87 -39.48 39.86
CA GLU A 617 -40.42 -39.23 41.24
C GLU A 617 -39.00 -38.64 41.34
N GLU A 618 -38.55 -37.93 40.30
CA GLU A 618 -37.20 -37.35 40.25
C GLU A 618 -37.05 -36.07 41.09
N PHE A 619 -38.16 -35.50 41.57
CA PHE A 619 -38.14 -34.34 42.46
C PHE A 619 -38.11 -34.77 43.93
N ALA A 620 -37.29 -34.09 44.72
CA ALA A 620 -37.21 -34.24 46.16
C ALA A 620 -37.18 -32.87 46.86
N ILE A 621 -37.56 -32.82 48.13
CA ILE A 621 -37.42 -31.61 48.96
C ILE A 621 -36.26 -31.81 49.94
N HIS A 622 -35.34 -30.85 49.94
CA HIS A 622 -34.39 -30.65 51.02
C HIS A 622 -34.90 -29.52 51.92
N TYR A 623 -34.55 -29.57 53.20
CA TYR A 623 -35.01 -28.63 54.22
C TYR A 623 -33.81 -27.91 54.83
N GLN A 624 -33.88 -26.59 54.97
CA GLN A 624 -32.81 -25.82 55.63
C GLN A 624 -33.28 -25.25 56.98
N PRO A 625 -32.57 -25.55 58.08
CA PRO A 625 -32.84 -24.96 59.40
C PRO A 625 -32.76 -23.44 59.42
N GLN A 626 -33.81 -22.84 59.98
CA GLN A 626 -33.84 -21.46 60.48
C GLN A 626 -33.69 -21.54 62.00
N ILE A 627 -32.88 -20.68 62.61
CA ILE A 627 -32.73 -20.62 64.08
C ILE A 627 -33.11 -19.27 64.65
N GLU A 628 -33.63 -19.27 65.88
CA GLU A 628 -33.78 -18.10 66.72
C GLU A 628 -32.41 -17.68 67.27
N LEU A 629 -31.99 -16.43 67.00
CA LEU A 629 -30.65 -15.94 67.35
C LEU A 629 -30.45 -15.73 68.86
N SER A 630 -31.54 -15.54 69.61
CA SER A 630 -31.53 -15.35 71.07
C SER A 630 -31.31 -16.65 71.86
N THR A 631 -31.80 -17.80 71.36
CA THR A 631 -31.74 -19.09 72.07
C THR A 631 -30.96 -20.19 71.33
N GLY A 632 -30.60 -19.98 70.06
CA GLY A 632 -29.96 -20.99 69.20
C GLY A 632 -30.86 -22.20 68.86
N LYS A 633 -32.18 -22.07 69.02
CA LYS A 633 -33.14 -23.16 68.76
C LYS A 633 -33.68 -23.08 67.33
N LEU A 634 -34.10 -24.22 66.78
CA LEU A 634 -34.82 -24.29 65.51
C LEU A 634 -36.12 -23.46 65.58
N SER A 635 -36.25 -22.44 64.74
CA SER A 635 -37.47 -21.62 64.59
C SER A 635 -38.32 -22.07 63.40
N GLY A 636 -37.71 -22.61 62.34
CA GLY A 636 -38.36 -22.98 61.10
C GLY A 636 -37.49 -23.85 60.19
N LEU A 637 -38.07 -24.33 59.10
CA LEU A 637 -37.41 -25.13 58.07
C LEU A 637 -37.87 -24.66 56.67
N GLU A 638 -36.96 -24.11 55.86
CA GLU A 638 -37.31 -23.73 54.48
C GLU A 638 -37.28 -24.97 53.56
N ALA A 639 -38.37 -25.22 52.83
CA ALA A 639 -38.53 -26.31 51.87
C ALA A 639 -37.97 -25.92 50.50
N LEU A 640 -36.87 -26.58 50.10
CA LEU A 640 -36.07 -26.29 48.93
C LEU A 640 -36.04 -27.50 47.98
N ILE A 641 -36.73 -27.37 46.84
CA ILE A 641 -36.80 -28.42 45.82
C ILE A 641 -35.41 -28.77 45.22
N ARG A 642 -35.22 -30.03 44.84
CA ARG A 642 -34.07 -30.58 44.11
C ARG A 642 -34.59 -31.52 43.03
N TRP A 643 -33.93 -31.56 41.87
CA TRP A 643 -34.22 -32.52 40.80
C TRP A 643 -33.04 -33.49 40.67
N TYR A 644 -33.29 -34.77 40.93
CA TYR A 644 -32.30 -35.84 40.83
C TYR A 644 -32.36 -36.48 39.43
N HIS A 645 -31.74 -35.82 38.45
CA HIS A 645 -31.85 -36.21 37.05
C HIS A 645 -30.89 -37.38 36.70
N PRO A 646 -31.37 -38.50 36.10
CA PRO A 646 -30.58 -39.72 35.90
C PRO A 646 -29.26 -39.56 35.13
N ARG A 647 -29.16 -38.55 34.26
CA ARG A 647 -27.95 -38.27 33.45
C ARG A 647 -27.06 -37.15 33.98
N PHE A 648 -27.58 -36.28 34.85
CA PHE A 648 -26.91 -35.03 35.24
C PHE A 648 -26.73 -34.88 36.77
N GLY A 649 -27.21 -35.83 37.57
CA GLY A 649 -27.15 -35.76 39.02
C GLY A 649 -28.13 -34.72 39.58
N VAL A 650 -27.73 -34.02 40.64
CA VAL A 650 -28.60 -33.02 41.30
C VAL A 650 -28.60 -31.72 40.51
N ILE A 651 -29.73 -31.43 39.87
CA ILE A 651 -30.02 -30.14 39.23
C ILE A 651 -30.68 -29.23 40.27
N TYR A 652 -30.11 -28.03 40.44
CA TYR A 652 -30.52 -27.04 41.43
C TYR A 652 -31.57 -26.08 40.85
N PRO A 653 -32.43 -25.46 41.70
CA PRO A 653 -33.58 -24.67 41.25
C PRO A 653 -33.27 -23.59 40.21
N HIS A 654 -32.15 -22.86 40.35
CA HIS A 654 -31.74 -21.80 39.43
C HIS A 654 -31.60 -22.27 37.97
N ARG A 655 -31.36 -23.58 37.74
CA ARG A 655 -31.13 -24.14 36.40
C ARG A 655 -32.37 -24.74 35.75
N PHE A 656 -33.43 -25.05 36.51
CA PHE A 656 -34.64 -25.69 35.98
C PHE A 656 -35.94 -24.92 36.23
N LEU A 657 -36.01 -24.03 37.22
CA LEU A 657 -37.20 -23.19 37.42
C LEU A 657 -37.45 -22.22 36.25
N PRO A 658 -36.43 -21.60 35.59
CA PRO A 658 -36.66 -20.83 34.37
C PRO A 658 -37.25 -21.68 33.23
N VAL A 659 -36.77 -22.92 33.07
CA VAL A 659 -37.33 -23.89 32.11
C VAL A 659 -38.79 -24.19 32.43
N ALA A 660 -39.10 -24.45 33.71
CA ALA A 660 -40.47 -24.70 34.17
C ALA A 660 -41.40 -23.49 33.99
N GLU A 661 -40.87 -22.26 34.04
CA GLU A 661 -41.64 -21.05 33.79
C GLU A 661 -41.97 -20.90 32.31
N HIS A 662 -40.98 -21.06 31.42
CA HIS A 662 -41.20 -21.07 29.97
C HIS A 662 -42.16 -22.18 29.50
N MET A 663 -42.17 -23.33 30.18
CA MET A 663 -43.08 -24.45 29.89
C MET A 663 -44.45 -24.38 30.61
N ASN A 664 -44.71 -23.36 31.44
CA ASN A 664 -45.88 -23.24 32.34
C ASN A 664 -46.04 -24.38 33.39
N GLU A 665 -45.05 -25.27 33.55
CA GLU A 665 -45.10 -26.41 34.49
C GLU A 665 -44.97 -25.96 35.97
N LEU A 666 -44.64 -24.69 36.25
CA LEU A 666 -44.54 -24.15 37.62
C LEU A 666 -45.82 -24.36 38.47
N LYS A 667 -47.03 -24.34 37.89
CA LYS A 667 -48.26 -24.62 38.69
C LYS A 667 -48.29 -26.07 39.20
N ALA A 668 -47.84 -27.03 38.39
CA ALA A 668 -47.78 -28.43 38.77
C ALA A 668 -46.66 -28.71 39.78
N ILE A 669 -45.45 -28.18 39.52
CA ILE A 669 -44.29 -28.33 40.43
C ILE A 669 -44.59 -27.67 41.79
N GLY A 670 -45.12 -26.44 41.80
CA GLY A 670 -45.43 -25.73 43.04
C GLY A 670 -46.53 -26.38 43.87
N ALA A 671 -47.55 -26.99 43.24
CA ALA A 671 -48.55 -27.78 43.93
C ALA A 671 -47.95 -29.05 44.58
N TRP A 672 -47.08 -29.75 43.85
CA TRP A 672 -46.35 -30.91 44.37
C TRP A 672 -45.44 -30.55 45.56
N VAL A 673 -44.74 -29.40 45.49
CA VAL A 673 -43.91 -28.90 46.61
C VAL A 673 -44.76 -28.64 47.85
N LEU A 674 -45.87 -27.92 47.71
CA LEU A 674 -46.79 -27.61 48.82
C LEU A 674 -47.33 -28.89 49.47
N GLN A 675 -47.83 -29.84 48.68
CA GLN A 675 -48.37 -31.11 49.18
C GLN A 675 -47.31 -31.95 49.90
N THR A 676 -46.12 -32.07 49.30
CA THR A 676 -45.01 -32.87 49.86
C THR A 676 -44.46 -32.25 51.13
N ALA A 677 -44.27 -30.92 51.17
CA ALA A 677 -43.84 -30.19 52.36
C ALA A 677 -44.85 -30.33 53.52
N CYS A 678 -46.15 -30.14 53.26
CA CYS A 678 -47.17 -30.27 54.30
C CYS A 678 -47.27 -31.71 54.84
N THR A 679 -47.14 -32.70 53.95
CA THR A 679 -47.15 -34.12 54.35
C THR A 679 -45.93 -34.48 55.20
N GLN A 680 -44.73 -33.99 54.82
CA GLN A 680 -43.51 -34.24 55.60
C GLN A 680 -43.55 -33.58 56.98
N GLN A 681 -44.14 -32.37 57.11
CA GLN A 681 -44.39 -31.74 58.40
C GLN A 681 -45.29 -32.61 59.28
N ARG A 682 -46.37 -33.16 58.71
CA ARG A 682 -47.29 -34.04 59.45
C ARG A 682 -46.59 -35.31 59.94
N ILE A 683 -45.72 -35.89 59.13
CA ILE A 683 -44.88 -37.05 59.51
C ILE A 683 -43.95 -36.69 60.68
N TRP A 684 -43.32 -35.51 60.68
CA TRP A 684 -42.45 -35.07 61.77
C TRP A 684 -43.21 -34.85 63.09
N GLN A 685 -44.42 -34.31 63.04
CA GLN A 685 -45.30 -34.21 64.21
C GLN A 685 -45.66 -35.58 64.79
N LEU A 686 -45.98 -36.55 63.93
CA LEU A 686 -46.34 -37.91 64.33
C LEU A 686 -45.15 -38.73 64.84
N THR A 687 -43.92 -38.39 64.45
CA THR A 687 -42.67 -39.02 64.94
C THR A 687 -42.09 -38.32 66.18
N GLY A 688 -42.77 -37.30 66.73
CA GLY A 688 -42.41 -36.69 68.00
C GLY A 688 -41.33 -35.60 67.93
N LEU A 689 -41.01 -35.09 66.74
CA LEU A 689 -40.17 -33.90 66.61
C LEU A 689 -40.94 -32.66 67.10
N SER A 690 -40.21 -31.71 67.71
CA SER A 690 -40.80 -30.44 68.12
C SER A 690 -41.30 -29.66 66.90
N PRO A 691 -42.55 -29.18 66.87
CA PRO A 691 -43.15 -28.63 65.67
C PRO A 691 -42.66 -27.21 65.38
N ALA A 692 -41.67 -27.09 64.48
CA ALA A 692 -41.28 -25.83 63.84
C ALA A 692 -42.19 -25.53 62.63
N LYS A 693 -42.21 -24.29 62.12
CA LYS A 693 -42.87 -23.97 60.84
C LYS A 693 -42.10 -24.57 59.66
N ILE A 694 -42.78 -24.95 58.58
CA ILE A 694 -42.15 -25.14 57.27
C ILE A 694 -42.51 -23.94 56.39
N SER A 695 -41.48 -23.32 55.83
CA SER A 695 -41.61 -22.18 54.92
C SER A 695 -41.47 -22.66 53.46
N VAL A 696 -42.38 -22.24 52.58
CA VAL A 696 -42.47 -22.69 51.18
C VAL A 696 -42.50 -21.48 50.24
N ASN A 697 -41.58 -21.44 49.28
CA ASN A 697 -41.51 -20.40 48.26
C ASN A 697 -42.70 -20.48 47.27
N LEU A 698 -43.31 -19.34 46.98
CA LEU A 698 -44.44 -19.22 46.06
C LEU A 698 -44.07 -18.31 44.87
N SER A 699 -44.23 -18.81 43.64
CA SER A 699 -43.93 -18.03 42.43
C SER A 699 -44.93 -16.88 42.22
N VAL A 700 -44.51 -15.82 41.51
CA VAL A 700 -45.38 -14.67 41.16
C VAL A 700 -46.69 -15.14 40.52
N ASN A 701 -46.57 -16.08 39.57
CA ASN A 701 -47.68 -16.61 38.78
C ASN A 701 -48.63 -17.49 39.61
N GLN A 702 -48.17 -18.12 40.69
CA GLN A 702 -49.06 -18.79 41.67
C GLN A 702 -49.66 -17.78 42.66
N PHE A 703 -48.90 -16.81 43.15
CA PHE A 703 -49.41 -15.80 44.07
C PHE A 703 -50.54 -14.97 43.43
N GLN A 704 -50.47 -14.72 42.13
CA GLN A 704 -51.50 -13.95 41.41
C GLN A 704 -52.73 -14.76 40.96
N GLN A 705 -52.81 -16.06 41.26
CA GLN A 705 -54.01 -16.87 40.97
C GLN A 705 -55.20 -16.51 41.89
N GLU A 706 -56.42 -16.66 41.37
CA GLU A 706 -57.65 -16.41 42.13
C GLU A 706 -58.03 -17.63 42.99
N ASP A 707 -57.75 -18.85 42.52
CA ASP A 707 -58.01 -20.12 43.20
C ASP A 707 -57.00 -20.47 44.32
N LEU A 708 -55.95 -19.66 44.52
CA LEU A 708 -54.83 -19.96 45.41
C LEU A 708 -55.24 -20.32 46.85
N VAL A 709 -56.18 -19.58 47.43
CA VAL A 709 -56.59 -19.76 48.84
C VAL A 709 -57.28 -21.12 49.03
N ASP A 710 -58.15 -21.50 48.11
CA ASP A 710 -58.86 -22.79 48.14
C ASP A 710 -57.93 -23.97 47.87
N VAL A 711 -56.95 -23.81 46.96
CA VAL A 711 -55.88 -24.79 46.70
C VAL A 711 -55.04 -25.03 47.96
N LEU A 712 -54.68 -23.98 48.70
CA LEU A 712 -53.91 -24.10 49.95
C LEU A 712 -54.71 -24.74 51.08
N ILE A 713 -55.97 -24.32 51.26
CA ILE A 713 -56.86 -24.90 52.29
C ILE A 713 -57.10 -26.39 52.03
N SER A 714 -57.39 -26.77 50.78
CA SER A 714 -57.57 -28.18 50.42
C SER A 714 -56.28 -29.02 50.57
N THR A 715 -55.12 -28.45 50.24
CA THR A 715 -53.80 -29.11 50.46
C THR A 715 -53.55 -29.36 51.95
N LEU A 716 -53.78 -28.37 52.81
CA LEU A 716 -53.61 -28.49 54.27
C LEU A 716 -54.57 -29.51 54.89
N GLN A 717 -55.82 -29.56 54.41
CA GLN A 717 -56.82 -30.57 54.82
C GLN A 717 -56.37 -31.99 54.43
N GLN A 718 -55.90 -32.19 53.18
CA GLN A 718 -55.40 -33.49 52.72
C GLN A 718 -54.17 -33.95 53.52
N ALA A 719 -53.23 -33.04 53.81
CA ALA A 719 -52.04 -33.31 54.62
C ALA A 719 -52.31 -33.42 56.13
N GLN A 720 -53.54 -33.16 56.60
CA GLN A 720 -53.91 -33.07 58.02
C GLN A 720 -53.02 -32.12 58.85
N MET A 721 -52.56 -31.03 58.25
CA MET A 721 -51.63 -30.08 58.86
C MET A 721 -52.38 -28.83 59.34
N GLU A 722 -52.15 -28.42 60.59
CA GLU A 722 -52.67 -27.14 61.07
C GLU A 722 -52.04 -25.97 60.29
N PRO A 723 -52.83 -25.01 59.76
CA PRO A 723 -52.33 -23.92 58.92
C PRO A 723 -51.18 -23.09 59.54
N LYS A 724 -51.18 -22.95 60.87
CA LYS A 724 -50.18 -22.21 61.65
C LYS A 724 -48.73 -22.71 61.52
N TYR A 725 -48.53 -23.89 60.93
CA TYR A 725 -47.20 -24.45 60.67
C TYR A 725 -46.72 -24.26 59.23
N LEU A 726 -47.57 -23.73 58.33
CA LEU A 726 -47.17 -23.37 56.97
C LEU A 726 -46.85 -21.88 56.94
N GLU A 727 -45.68 -21.53 56.44
CA GLU A 727 -45.33 -20.18 56.05
C GLU A 727 -45.15 -20.10 54.53
N LEU A 728 -45.72 -19.09 53.90
CA LEU A 728 -45.56 -18.84 52.47
C LEU A 728 -44.57 -17.70 52.27
N GLU A 729 -43.52 -17.96 51.47
CA GLU A 729 -42.50 -16.98 51.15
C GLU A 729 -42.78 -16.36 49.77
N ILE A 730 -42.84 -15.03 49.73
CA ILE A 730 -43.28 -14.24 48.58
C ILE A 730 -42.27 -13.11 48.35
N THR A 731 -41.79 -12.93 47.11
CA THR A 731 -40.80 -11.88 46.81
C THR A 731 -41.40 -10.47 46.80
N GLU A 732 -40.58 -9.44 47.03
CA GLU A 732 -41.03 -8.04 46.92
C GLU A 732 -41.77 -7.76 45.60
N THR A 733 -41.24 -8.26 44.48
CA THR A 733 -41.78 -8.05 43.13
C THR A 733 -43.18 -8.66 42.95
N ALA A 734 -43.45 -9.81 43.58
CA ALA A 734 -44.77 -10.46 43.51
C ALA A 734 -45.88 -9.63 44.19
N LEU A 735 -45.51 -8.81 45.17
CA LEU A 735 -46.41 -7.95 45.96
C LEU A 735 -46.70 -6.61 45.28
N MET A 736 -45.76 -6.10 44.47
CA MET A 736 -45.83 -4.75 43.90
C MET A 736 -46.59 -4.65 42.57
N GLY A 737 -46.97 -5.78 41.94
CA GLY A 737 -47.72 -5.78 40.67
C GLY A 737 -49.15 -5.23 40.78
N ASP A 738 -49.90 -5.67 41.80
CA ASP A 738 -51.18 -5.07 42.23
C ASP A 738 -51.22 -5.13 43.76
N LEU A 739 -50.82 -4.04 44.41
CA LEU A 739 -50.64 -3.98 45.86
C LEU A 739 -51.96 -4.13 46.63
N GLU A 740 -53.07 -3.59 46.11
CA GLU A 740 -54.39 -3.67 46.76
C GLU A 740 -54.97 -5.08 46.72
N ARG A 741 -54.95 -5.75 45.54
CA ARG A 741 -55.34 -7.16 45.45
C ARG A 741 -54.42 -8.06 46.28
N SER A 742 -53.12 -7.76 46.29
CA SER A 742 -52.16 -8.49 47.13
C SER A 742 -52.51 -8.35 48.61
N ILE A 743 -52.77 -7.14 49.11
CA ILE A 743 -53.21 -6.91 50.51
C ILE A 743 -54.50 -7.68 50.84
N ILE A 744 -55.48 -7.75 49.92
CA ILE A 744 -56.71 -8.53 50.11
C ILE A 744 -56.39 -10.03 50.22
N ARG A 745 -55.62 -10.58 49.27
CA ARG A 745 -55.23 -12.00 49.23
C ARG A 745 -54.43 -12.42 50.47
N LEU A 746 -53.49 -11.59 50.91
CA LEU A 746 -52.69 -11.82 52.12
C LEU A 746 -53.56 -11.82 53.40
N LYS A 747 -54.62 -10.98 53.46
CA LYS A 747 -55.60 -11.00 54.57
C LYS A 747 -56.40 -12.31 54.58
N GLN A 748 -56.79 -12.83 53.42
CA GLN A 748 -57.49 -14.12 53.31
C GLN A 748 -56.61 -15.29 53.78
N LEU A 749 -55.34 -15.34 53.34
CA LEU A 749 -54.37 -16.35 53.77
C LEU A 749 -54.14 -16.33 55.30
N ARG A 750 -54.01 -15.12 55.89
CA ARG A 750 -53.88 -14.95 57.34
C ARG A 750 -55.17 -15.32 58.09
N GLN A 751 -56.36 -15.09 57.51
CA GLN A 751 -57.64 -15.55 58.08
C GLN A 751 -57.78 -17.09 58.04
N ALA A 752 -57.20 -17.75 57.04
CA ALA A 752 -57.05 -19.20 57.00
C ALA A 752 -55.99 -19.74 57.99
N GLY A 753 -55.27 -18.86 58.71
CA GLY A 753 -54.27 -19.20 59.71
C GLY A 753 -52.88 -19.53 59.14
N ILE A 754 -52.63 -19.26 57.86
CA ILE A 754 -51.34 -19.48 57.20
C ILE A 754 -50.41 -18.30 57.51
N LEU A 755 -49.12 -18.58 57.80
CA LEU A 755 -48.11 -17.56 58.03
C LEU A 755 -47.54 -17.02 56.71
N ILE A 756 -47.04 -15.79 56.70
CA ILE A 756 -46.50 -15.16 55.49
C ILE A 756 -45.17 -14.45 55.76
N ALA A 757 -44.19 -14.74 54.90
CA ALA A 757 -42.88 -14.08 54.84
C ALA A 757 -42.71 -13.29 53.54
N ILE A 758 -42.04 -12.14 53.61
CA ILE A 758 -41.43 -11.52 52.42
C ILE A 758 -40.00 -12.06 52.27
N ASP A 759 -39.62 -12.48 51.08
CA ASP A 759 -38.28 -12.96 50.75
C ASP A 759 -37.48 -12.03 49.82
N ASN A 760 -36.15 -12.09 49.94
CA ASN A 760 -35.17 -11.22 49.27
C ASN A 760 -35.37 -9.72 49.59
N PHE A 761 -35.71 -9.43 50.85
CA PHE A 761 -36.00 -8.07 51.28
C PHE A 761 -34.75 -7.17 51.26
N GLY A 762 -34.92 -5.97 50.72
CA GLY A 762 -33.88 -4.94 50.56
C GLY A 762 -33.48 -4.68 49.10
N ARG A 763 -33.91 -5.50 48.13
CA ARG A 763 -33.54 -5.34 46.70
C ARG A 763 -34.26 -4.19 45.96
N GLY A 764 -35.13 -3.43 46.63
CA GLY A 764 -35.50 -2.07 46.21
C GLY A 764 -36.87 -1.89 45.53
N TYR A 765 -37.80 -2.85 45.68
CA TYR A 765 -39.15 -2.76 45.11
C TYR A 765 -40.21 -2.38 46.17
N CYS A 766 -40.02 -2.76 47.45
CA CYS A 766 -40.92 -2.40 48.54
C CYS A 766 -40.74 -0.96 49.05
N SER A 767 -41.77 -0.12 48.91
CA SER A 767 -41.81 1.21 49.56
C SER A 767 -42.09 1.10 51.07
N LEU A 768 -41.46 1.96 51.89
CA LEU A 768 -41.70 2.02 53.35
C LEU A 768 -43.19 2.26 53.70
N SER A 769 -43.90 3.02 52.87
CA SER A 769 -45.34 3.22 52.97
C SER A 769 -46.15 1.92 52.78
N SER A 770 -45.69 1.03 51.90
CA SER A 770 -46.38 -0.24 51.62
C SER A 770 -46.27 -1.23 52.79
N LEU A 771 -45.07 -1.39 53.38
CA LEU A 771 -44.82 -2.37 54.47
C LEU A 771 -45.81 -2.23 55.63
N LYS A 772 -46.14 -0.98 56.01
CA LYS A 772 -47.08 -0.67 57.11
C LYS A 772 -48.47 -1.31 56.96
N HIS A 773 -48.87 -1.69 55.74
CA HIS A 773 -50.20 -2.20 55.43
C HIS A 773 -50.21 -3.69 55.04
N LEU A 774 -49.05 -4.35 54.97
CA LEU A 774 -48.92 -5.77 54.63
C LEU A 774 -49.16 -6.65 55.88
N PRO A 775 -50.08 -7.63 55.86
CA PRO A 775 -50.44 -8.41 57.03
C PRO A 775 -49.48 -9.59 57.28
N ILE A 776 -48.18 -9.42 57.06
CA ILE A 776 -47.12 -10.45 57.14
C ILE A 776 -46.70 -10.76 58.59
N GLN A 777 -45.82 -11.75 58.78
CA GLN A 777 -45.23 -12.13 60.07
C GLN A 777 -43.70 -12.14 60.06
N THR A 778 -43.08 -12.43 58.91
CA THR A 778 -41.63 -12.60 58.76
C THR A 778 -41.08 -11.73 57.63
N LEU A 779 -39.88 -11.18 57.82
CA LEU A 779 -39.16 -10.34 56.87
C LEU A 779 -37.77 -10.95 56.64
N LYS A 780 -37.58 -11.68 55.54
CA LYS A 780 -36.31 -12.35 55.22
C LYS A 780 -35.41 -11.40 54.43
N ILE A 781 -34.39 -10.87 55.09
CA ILE A 781 -33.37 -10.00 54.47
C ILE A 781 -32.51 -10.84 53.52
N ASP A 782 -32.22 -10.27 52.36
CA ASP A 782 -31.40 -10.88 51.32
C ASP A 782 -29.95 -11.17 51.79
N SER A 783 -29.33 -12.22 51.26
CA SER A 783 -27.98 -12.64 51.67
C SER A 783 -26.89 -11.63 51.27
N SER A 784 -27.12 -10.84 50.20
CA SER A 784 -26.18 -9.78 49.79
C SER A 784 -25.89 -8.74 50.88
N PHE A 785 -26.83 -8.46 51.79
CA PHE A 785 -26.62 -7.58 52.95
C PHE A 785 -25.83 -8.25 54.09
N VAL A 786 -25.57 -9.55 54.01
CA VAL A 786 -24.88 -10.37 55.01
C VAL A 786 -23.48 -10.79 54.53
N GLU A 787 -23.34 -11.08 53.23
CA GLU A 787 -22.10 -11.55 52.59
C GLU A 787 -20.90 -10.62 52.90
N ASP A 788 -20.98 -9.32 52.57
CA ASP A 788 -19.88 -8.35 52.74
C ASP A 788 -19.81 -7.63 54.11
N LEU A 789 -20.43 -8.17 55.16
CA LEU A 789 -20.49 -7.53 56.49
C LEU A 789 -19.15 -7.22 57.15
N MET A 790 -18.09 -7.94 56.77
CA MET A 790 -16.75 -7.77 57.33
C MET A 790 -15.84 -6.89 56.44
N SER A 791 -16.27 -6.59 55.22
CA SER A 791 -15.53 -5.87 54.17
C SER A 791 -15.93 -4.40 54.10
N ASP A 792 -17.23 -4.07 54.15
CA ASP A 792 -17.73 -2.69 54.15
C ASP A 792 -18.56 -2.36 55.41
N PRO A 793 -18.11 -1.43 56.29
CA PRO A 793 -18.89 -0.99 57.43
C PRO A 793 -20.21 -0.27 57.06
N LYS A 794 -20.38 0.18 55.80
CA LYS A 794 -21.68 0.70 55.31
C LYS A 794 -22.70 -0.43 55.15
N GLN A 795 -22.27 -1.61 54.72
CA GLN A 795 -23.13 -2.80 54.60
C GLN A 795 -23.77 -3.12 55.97
N GLY A 796 -22.95 -3.11 57.02
CA GLY A 796 -23.41 -3.27 58.41
C GLY A 796 -24.37 -2.18 58.89
N ALA A 797 -24.15 -0.92 58.50
CA ALA A 797 -25.05 0.19 58.82
C ALA A 797 -26.42 0.06 58.12
N ILE A 798 -26.45 -0.38 56.86
CA ILE A 798 -27.68 -0.64 56.10
C ILE A 798 -28.43 -1.84 56.72
N LEU A 799 -27.75 -2.93 57.02
CA LEU A 799 -28.37 -4.11 57.66
C LEU A 799 -28.95 -3.76 59.04
N GLN A 800 -28.23 -2.99 59.86
CA GLN A 800 -28.74 -2.47 61.14
C GLN A 800 -30.02 -1.64 60.95
N ALA A 801 -30.11 -0.82 59.89
CA ALA A 801 -31.32 -0.05 59.59
C ALA A 801 -32.50 -0.94 59.16
N LEU A 802 -32.26 -1.96 58.33
CA LEU A 802 -33.29 -2.93 57.91
C LEU A 802 -33.82 -3.76 59.10
N VAL A 803 -32.93 -4.22 59.98
CA VAL A 803 -33.30 -4.95 61.20
C VAL A 803 -34.11 -4.07 62.16
N ASN A 804 -33.69 -2.81 62.37
CA ASN A 804 -34.43 -1.87 63.20
C ASN A 804 -35.81 -1.53 62.62
N LEU A 805 -35.93 -1.39 61.30
CA LEU A 805 -37.21 -1.17 60.62
C LEU A 805 -38.17 -2.35 60.83
N GLY A 806 -37.71 -3.58 60.61
CA GLY A 806 -38.54 -4.78 60.78
C GLY A 806 -39.02 -4.96 62.22
N ASN A 807 -38.10 -4.83 63.20
CA ASN A 807 -38.45 -4.85 64.63
C ASN A 807 -39.44 -3.72 65.00
N ALA A 808 -39.27 -2.50 64.48
CA ALA A 808 -40.17 -1.37 64.74
C ALA A 808 -41.56 -1.48 64.07
N LEU A 809 -41.73 -2.42 63.14
CA LEU A 809 -43.01 -2.80 62.52
C LEU A 809 -43.59 -4.11 63.09
N GLU A 810 -43.02 -4.61 64.20
CA GLU A 810 -43.42 -5.86 64.88
C GLU A 810 -43.29 -7.13 64.00
N PHE A 811 -42.41 -7.11 62.98
CA PHE A 811 -42.11 -8.27 62.13
C PHE A 811 -40.92 -9.08 62.68
N ASN A 812 -40.95 -10.40 62.50
CA ASN A 812 -39.79 -11.25 62.75
C ASN A 812 -38.77 -11.08 61.62
N VAL A 813 -37.63 -10.46 61.89
CA VAL A 813 -36.54 -10.31 60.92
C VAL A 813 -35.69 -11.57 60.91
N LEU A 814 -35.47 -12.12 59.71
CA LEU A 814 -34.62 -13.27 59.46
C LEU A 814 -33.52 -12.89 58.47
N ALA A 815 -32.25 -13.10 58.82
CA ALA A 815 -31.13 -12.89 57.91
C ALA A 815 -30.78 -14.18 57.16
N LYS A 816 -30.77 -14.14 55.82
CA LYS A 816 -30.28 -15.24 54.96
C LYS A 816 -28.76 -15.12 54.75
N GLY A 817 -28.12 -16.20 54.28
CA GLY A 817 -26.70 -16.18 53.88
C GLY A 817 -25.70 -16.13 55.04
N VAL A 818 -26.07 -16.57 56.25
CA VAL A 818 -25.13 -16.59 57.38
C VAL A 818 -24.16 -17.77 57.25
N GLU A 819 -22.93 -17.49 56.82
CA GLU A 819 -21.89 -18.51 56.58
C GLU A 819 -20.75 -18.46 57.61
N THR A 820 -20.47 -17.30 58.18
CA THR A 820 -19.39 -17.09 59.15
C THR A 820 -19.94 -16.77 60.54
N ARG A 821 -19.20 -17.18 61.56
CA ARG A 821 -19.54 -16.88 62.97
C ARG A 821 -19.54 -15.37 63.27
N GLN A 822 -18.72 -14.59 62.54
CA GLN A 822 -18.66 -13.14 62.68
C GLN A 822 -19.94 -12.45 62.18
N GLN A 823 -20.51 -12.90 61.06
CA GLN A 823 -21.83 -12.45 60.59
C GLN A 823 -22.92 -12.79 61.63
N LEU A 824 -22.89 -14.00 62.23
CA LEU A 824 -23.84 -14.41 63.27
C LEU A 824 -23.74 -13.52 64.53
N GLU A 825 -22.52 -13.25 65.01
CA GLU A 825 -22.26 -12.43 66.19
C GLU A 825 -22.62 -10.95 65.93
N PHE A 826 -22.41 -10.45 64.70
CA PHE A 826 -22.90 -9.13 64.27
C PHE A 826 -24.44 -9.07 64.26
N LEU A 827 -25.11 -10.06 63.64
CA LEU A 827 -26.57 -10.17 63.59
C LEU A 827 -27.22 -10.21 64.98
N GLN A 828 -26.58 -10.90 65.93
CA GLN A 828 -26.97 -10.88 67.35
C GLN A 828 -26.80 -9.48 67.96
N SER A 829 -25.67 -8.81 67.70
CA SER A 829 -25.40 -7.47 68.25
C SER A 829 -26.37 -6.38 67.78
N ILE A 830 -26.88 -6.49 66.55
CA ILE A 830 -27.82 -5.52 65.95
C ILE A 830 -29.31 -5.83 66.25
N GLY A 831 -29.60 -6.91 67.00
CA GLY A 831 -30.96 -7.28 67.40
C GLY A 831 -31.79 -8.01 66.32
N CYS A 832 -31.14 -8.76 65.42
CA CYS A 832 -31.87 -9.61 64.47
C CYS A 832 -32.50 -10.82 65.19
N ASN A 833 -33.71 -11.23 64.80
CA ASN A 833 -34.47 -12.24 65.54
C ASN A 833 -34.09 -13.67 65.14
N GLN A 834 -33.88 -13.91 63.84
CA GLN A 834 -33.63 -15.25 63.28
C GLN A 834 -32.53 -15.24 62.21
N ALA A 835 -31.92 -16.41 61.96
CA ALA A 835 -30.89 -16.58 60.94
C ALA A 835 -31.05 -17.89 60.16
N GLN A 836 -30.59 -17.88 58.91
CA GLN A 836 -30.52 -19.02 58.02
C GLN A 836 -29.25 -18.93 57.15
N GLY A 837 -28.53 -20.04 56.97
CA GLY A 837 -27.29 -20.07 56.21
C GLY A 837 -26.42 -21.30 56.51
N TYR A 838 -25.31 -21.43 55.80
CA TYR A 838 -24.47 -22.64 55.86
C TYR A 838 -23.68 -22.78 57.17
N LEU A 839 -23.51 -21.73 57.97
CA LEU A 839 -23.00 -21.83 59.34
C LEU A 839 -23.89 -22.71 60.23
N ILE A 840 -25.20 -22.71 59.96
CA ILE A 840 -26.20 -23.45 60.72
C ILE A 840 -26.34 -24.85 60.13
N SER A 841 -26.63 -24.93 58.82
CA SER A 841 -26.58 -26.15 58.01
C SER A 841 -26.82 -25.81 56.53
N HIS A 842 -26.24 -26.61 55.63
CA HIS A 842 -26.76 -26.73 54.26
C HIS A 842 -28.17 -27.37 54.24
N PRO A 843 -28.94 -27.25 53.14
CA PRO A 843 -30.23 -27.92 53.00
C PRO A 843 -30.11 -29.46 52.98
N LEU A 844 -30.71 -30.12 53.97
CA LEU A 844 -30.61 -31.57 54.18
C LEU A 844 -31.86 -32.32 53.70
N SER A 845 -31.75 -33.62 53.40
CA SER A 845 -32.92 -34.48 53.23
C SER A 845 -33.73 -34.58 54.54
N ALA A 846 -34.97 -35.09 54.46
CA ALA A 846 -35.83 -35.22 55.64
C ALA A 846 -35.19 -36.05 56.78
N GLU A 847 -34.44 -37.11 56.45
CA GLU A 847 -33.63 -37.85 57.43
C GLU A 847 -32.45 -37.04 57.99
N GLY A 848 -31.85 -36.17 57.17
CA GLY A 848 -30.71 -35.36 57.56
C GLY A 848 -31.08 -34.34 58.65
N ILE A 849 -32.27 -33.75 58.58
CA ILE A 849 -32.82 -32.91 59.66
C ILE A 849 -32.91 -33.69 60.98
N ILE A 850 -33.44 -34.92 60.95
CA ILE A 850 -33.55 -35.78 62.13
C ILE A 850 -32.16 -36.06 62.73
N LYS A 851 -31.16 -36.34 61.88
CA LYS A 851 -29.76 -36.61 62.29
C LYS A 851 -29.04 -35.35 62.81
N LEU A 852 -29.35 -34.16 62.28
CA LEU A 852 -28.76 -32.88 62.68
C LEU A 852 -29.21 -32.48 64.09
N LEU A 853 -30.50 -32.61 64.38
CA LEU A 853 -31.12 -32.25 65.67
C LEU A 853 -30.63 -33.12 66.85
N MET A 854 -29.73 -34.08 66.62
CA MET A 854 -29.16 -34.98 67.62
C MET A 854 -27.69 -34.71 68.00
N LYS A 855 -26.99 -33.68 67.46
CA LYS A 855 -25.51 -33.77 67.32
C LYS A 855 -24.56 -32.59 67.68
N SER A 856 -25.00 -31.42 68.13
CA SER A 856 -24.18 -30.18 68.04
C SER A 856 -23.29 -29.79 69.26
N GLN A 857 -21.95 -29.74 69.08
CA GLN A 857 -20.97 -28.90 69.84
C GLN A 857 -19.70 -28.57 68.99
N PRO A 858 -18.98 -27.41 69.15
CA PRO A 858 -17.95 -26.93 68.19
C PRO A 858 -16.52 -26.61 68.74
N LEU A 859 -15.52 -26.41 67.85
CA LEU A 859 -14.14 -25.90 68.11
C LEU A 859 -13.51 -25.15 66.89
N THR A 860 -12.30 -24.56 67.00
CA THR A 860 -11.73 -23.47 66.12
C THR A 860 -10.29 -23.71 65.52
N PRO A 861 -9.78 -22.90 64.54
CA PRO A 861 -8.61 -23.20 63.66
C PRO A 861 -7.31 -22.30 63.78
N ILE A 862 -6.23 -22.56 62.98
CA ILE A 862 -4.85 -21.94 63.04
C ILE A 862 -4.17 -21.69 61.62
N TYR A 863 -2.97 -21.05 61.52
CA TYR A 863 -2.37 -20.19 60.44
C TYR A 863 -0.95 -20.54 59.79
N SER A 864 -0.73 -20.27 58.48
CA SER A 864 0.38 -19.46 57.78
C SER A 864 1.89 -19.89 57.49
N ARG A 865 2.56 -19.16 56.53
CA ARG A 865 4.03 -18.78 56.31
C ARG A 865 5.03 -19.69 55.49
N LEU A 866 6.19 -19.28 54.87
CA LEU A 866 6.76 -18.05 54.18
C LEU A 866 8.22 -18.27 53.58
N CYS A 867 8.82 -17.30 52.79
CA CYS A 867 10.29 -16.99 52.53
C CYS A 867 11.01 -17.21 51.14
N THR A 868 12.26 -16.65 50.97
CA THR A 868 12.87 -15.98 49.74
C THR A 868 14.44 -15.83 49.64
N THR A 869 15.06 -15.42 48.47
CA THR A 869 16.28 -14.50 48.20
C THR A 869 17.54 -14.89 47.31
N ASN A 870 18.05 -13.92 46.49
CA ASN A 870 19.46 -13.45 46.10
C ASN A 870 20.56 -14.36 45.39
N SER A 871 21.68 -13.94 44.70
CA SER A 871 22.27 -12.70 44.03
C SER A 871 23.61 -12.96 43.17
N PRO A 872 24.22 -12.03 42.35
CA PRO A 872 25.24 -12.31 41.25
C PRO A 872 26.56 -11.39 41.08
N ILE A 873 27.26 -11.42 39.88
CA ILE A 873 28.22 -10.45 39.17
C ILE A 873 29.80 -10.70 39.08
N ILE A 874 30.50 -10.47 37.90
CA ILE A 874 31.82 -9.72 37.61
C ILE A 874 32.63 -10.06 36.26
N PRO A 875 33.30 -9.10 35.51
CA PRO A 875 34.10 -9.29 34.23
C PRO A 875 35.53 -8.56 34.09
N LEU A 876 36.27 -8.53 32.91
CA LEU A 876 37.30 -7.47 32.44
C LEU A 876 38.21 -7.67 31.13
N ARG A 877 38.48 -6.58 30.33
CA ARG A 877 39.62 -6.21 29.35
C ARG A 877 39.93 -7.03 28.03
N GLY A 878 40.76 -6.69 26.99
CA GLY A 878 41.73 -5.60 26.51
C GLY A 878 42.33 -5.97 25.07
N THR A 879 43.28 -5.38 24.28
CA THR A 879 44.11 -4.10 24.08
C THR A 879 44.96 -4.09 22.72
N PRO A 880 45.55 -2.96 22.15
CA PRO A 880 46.08 -2.84 20.72
C PRO A 880 47.50 -2.19 20.43
N VAL A 881 48.02 -2.15 19.14
CA VAL A 881 49.21 -1.39 18.53
C VAL A 881 49.40 -1.74 16.99
N SER A 882 50.15 -1.20 15.97
CA SER A 882 51.01 -0.03 15.46
C SER A 882 51.35 -0.25 13.90
N THR A 883 52.09 0.44 12.98
CA THR A 883 52.68 1.81 12.60
C THR A 883 53.35 1.80 11.15
N PRO A 884 53.64 2.92 10.40
CA PRO A 884 54.14 2.95 8.96
C PRO A 884 55.42 3.81 8.58
N GLU A 885 55.94 3.72 7.32
CA GLU A 885 57.12 4.48 6.74
C GLU A 885 57.01 4.92 5.23
N PRO A 886 57.74 5.97 4.75
CA PRO A 886 57.87 6.36 3.31
C PRO A 886 59.28 6.82 2.80
N LEU A 887 59.55 6.84 1.46
CA LEU A 887 60.55 7.73 0.76
C LEU A 887 60.47 7.66 -0.80
N ALA A 888 61.22 8.50 -1.54
CA ALA A 888 61.07 8.73 -3.00
C ALA A 888 62.39 9.07 -3.76
N GLN A 889 62.42 9.00 -5.11
CA GLN A 889 63.46 9.61 -5.97
C GLN A 889 63.08 9.80 -7.47
N THR A 890 64.02 10.22 -8.34
CA THR A 890 63.77 11.14 -9.49
C THR A 890 64.33 10.70 -10.87
N VAL A 891 64.03 11.47 -11.93
CA VAL A 891 64.15 11.15 -13.38
C VAL A 891 65.51 11.49 -14.02
N ALA A 892 65.92 10.73 -15.04
CA ALA A 892 66.87 11.11 -16.10
C ALA A 892 66.44 10.54 -17.48
N VAL A 893 66.81 11.18 -18.61
CA VAL A 893 66.41 10.78 -19.98
C VAL A 893 67.53 11.11 -20.99
N ASP A 894 67.84 10.19 -21.90
CA ASP A 894 68.94 10.29 -22.88
C ASP A 894 68.48 10.38 -24.36
N GLN A 895 69.36 10.84 -25.26
CA GLN A 895 69.04 11.23 -26.65
C GLN A 895 68.84 10.06 -27.63
N GLN A 896 69.28 8.84 -27.28
CA GLN A 896 68.99 7.62 -28.05
C GLN A 896 67.47 7.44 -28.28
N THR A 897 66.67 7.91 -27.31
CA THR A 897 65.21 7.84 -27.33
C THR A 897 64.51 8.63 -28.43
N LEU A 898 65.16 9.49 -29.23
CA LEU A 898 64.40 10.33 -30.20
C LEU A 898 63.77 9.52 -31.33
N ALA A 899 64.45 8.48 -31.83
CA ALA A 899 63.92 7.61 -32.88
C ALA A 899 62.86 6.64 -32.32
N GLU A 900 63.15 6.06 -31.15
CA GLU A 900 62.22 5.22 -30.39
C GLU A 900 60.93 5.99 -30.07
N LYS A 901 61.01 7.24 -29.61
CA LYS A 901 59.84 8.10 -29.32
C LYS A 901 59.06 8.54 -30.55
N ILE A 902 59.66 8.58 -31.73
CA ILE A 902 58.90 8.82 -32.98
C ILE A 902 58.07 7.58 -33.34
N LEU A 903 58.61 6.38 -33.08
CA LEU A 903 57.86 5.13 -33.20
C LEU A 903 56.81 4.97 -32.10
N GLU A 904 57.16 5.28 -30.84
CA GLU A 904 56.26 5.34 -29.66
C GLU A 904 55.10 6.32 -29.91
N TYR A 905 55.38 7.51 -30.46
CA TYR A 905 54.34 8.49 -30.81
C TYR A 905 53.47 8.03 -31.98
N ALA A 906 54.02 7.32 -32.97
CA ALA A 906 53.22 6.72 -34.04
C ALA A 906 52.31 5.60 -33.50
N HIS A 907 52.82 4.77 -32.58
CA HIS A 907 52.08 3.72 -31.89
C HIS A 907 50.98 4.31 -31.02
N LEU A 908 51.32 5.20 -30.08
CA LEU A 908 50.41 5.93 -29.19
C LEU A 908 49.33 6.70 -29.96
N LYS A 909 49.64 7.27 -31.13
CA LYS A 909 48.67 7.95 -31.99
C LYS A 909 47.66 6.96 -32.60
N GLU A 910 48.11 5.78 -33.00
CA GLU A 910 47.22 4.74 -33.54
C GLU A 910 46.43 4.05 -32.41
N GLU A 911 47.03 3.83 -31.23
CA GLU A 911 46.35 3.41 -29.99
C GLU A 911 45.25 4.41 -29.58
N LEU A 912 45.53 5.71 -29.53
CA LEU A 912 44.54 6.74 -29.21
C LEU A 912 43.41 6.83 -30.25
N LYS A 913 43.72 6.53 -31.52
CA LYS A 913 42.74 6.44 -32.61
C LYS A 913 41.88 5.18 -32.48
N GLN A 914 42.48 4.02 -32.20
CA GLN A 914 41.76 2.78 -31.91
C GLN A 914 40.93 2.90 -30.63
N GLN A 915 41.42 3.58 -29.60
CA GLN A 915 40.67 3.90 -28.38
C GLN A 915 39.44 4.75 -28.69
N ALA A 916 39.58 5.85 -29.45
CA ALA A 916 38.45 6.68 -29.84
C ALA A 916 37.43 5.94 -30.74
N ILE A 917 37.89 4.99 -31.57
CA ILE A 917 37.03 4.10 -32.35
C ILE A 917 36.32 3.10 -31.42
N ARG A 918 37.01 2.49 -30.45
CA ARG A 918 36.41 1.58 -29.45
C ARG A 918 35.36 2.29 -28.61
N GLU A 919 35.68 3.47 -28.08
CA GLU A 919 34.76 4.27 -27.26
C GLU A 919 33.53 4.70 -28.06
N ARG A 920 33.70 5.02 -29.36
CA ARG A 920 32.57 5.23 -30.29
C ARG A 920 31.73 3.96 -30.50
N LEU A 921 32.35 2.80 -30.71
CA LEU A 921 31.64 1.53 -30.91
C LEU A 921 30.86 1.10 -29.64
N VAL A 922 31.46 1.28 -28.44
CA VAL A 922 30.78 1.10 -27.15
C VAL A 922 29.60 2.06 -27.00
N MET A 923 29.74 3.31 -27.44
CA MET A 923 28.63 4.28 -27.43
C MET A 923 27.51 3.87 -28.40
N GLU A 924 27.82 3.49 -29.64
CA GLU A 924 26.85 3.11 -30.66
C GLU A 924 26.10 1.82 -30.29
N ILE A 925 26.82 0.78 -29.86
CA ILE A 925 26.23 -0.50 -29.42
C ILE A 925 25.50 -0.32 -28.09
N GLY A 926 26.08 0.41 -27.13
CA GLY A 926 25.40 0.78 -25.89
C GLY A 926 24.14 1.62 -26.12
N HIS A 927 24.04 2.36 -27.22
CA HIS A 927 22.80 3.03 -27.63
C HIS A 927 21.79 2.05 -28.22
N LYS A 928 22.21 1.10 -29.07
CA LYS A 928 21.33 0.03 -29.57
C LYS A 928 20.74 -0.79 -28.42
N ILE A 929 21.58 -1.26 -27.50
CA ILE A 929 21.18 -2.05 -26.32
C ILE A 929 20.16 -1.29 -25.46
N ARG A 930 20.34 0.01 -25.24
CA ARG A 930 19.43 0.87 -24.45
C ARG A 930 18.23 1.43 -25.25
N ASN A 931 17.99 1.02 -26.49
CA ASN A 931 16.84 1.52 -27.26
C ASN A 931 15.51 0.88 -26.85
N SER A 932 15.49 -0.40 -26.48
CA SER A 932 14.30 -1.04 -25.90
C SER A 932 14.24 -0.87 -24.39
N LEU A 933 13.06 -1.13 -23.82
CA LEU A 933 12.83 -1.38 -22.39
C LEU A 933 12.38 -2.83 -22.14
N ASN A 934 12.14 -3.62 -23.19
CA ASN A 934 11.82 -5.03 -23.05
C ASN A 934 13.12 -5.81 -22.74
N LEU A 935 13.13 -6.54 -21.63
CA LEU A 935 14.32 -7.27 -21.18
C LEU A 935 14.82 -8.30 -22.22
N ASN A 936 13.92 -8.98 -22.94
CA ASN A 936 14.30 -9.96 -23.95
C ASN A 936 14.93 -9.29 -25.18
N ASP A 937 14.40 -8.15 -25.64
CA ASP A 937 15.04 -7.35 -26.72
C ASP A 937 16.46 -6.95 -26.32
N ILE A 938 16.63 -6.46 -25.09
CA ILE A 938 17.90 -5.99 -24.54
C ILE A 938 18.92 -7.13 -24.50
N LEU A 939 18.54 -8.29 -23.96
CA LEU A 939 19.41 -9.47 -23.85
C LEU A 939 19.81 -10.00 -25.23
N ASN A 940 18.85 -10.17 -26.16
CA ASN A 940 19.13 -10.64 -27.53
C ASN A 940 20.01 -9.66 -28.31
N THR A 941 19.69 -8.37 -28.28
CA THR A 941 20.49 -7.32 -28.93
C THR A 941 21.92 -7.30 -28.37
N THR A 942 22.07 -7.42 -27.06
CA THR A 942 23.39 -7.48 -26.40
C THR A 942 24.19 -8.68 -26.89
N ALA A 943 23.63 -9.89 -26.84
CA ALA A 943 24.35 -11.10 -27.25
C ALA A 943 24.72 -11.09 -28.75
N GLN A 944 23.85 -10.57 -29.61
CA GLN A 944 24.14 -10.44 -31.04
C GLN A 944 25.24 -9.42 -31.33
N GLU A 945 25.07 -8.18 -30.86
CA GLU A 945 26.01 -7.07 -31.16
C GLU A 945 27.41 -7.35 -30.58
N VAL A 946 27.50 -7.95 -29.40
CA VAL A 946 28.78 -8.36 -28.80
C VAL A 946 29.43 -9.49 -29.60
N ARG A 947 28.67 -10.49 -30.07
CA ARG A 947 29.21 -11.59 -30.89
C ARG A 947 29.77 -11.09 -32.21
N GLU A 948 29.04 -10.19 -32.86
CA GLU A 948 29.42 -9.60 -34.15
C GLU A 948 30.62 -8.66 -34.01
N LEU A 949 30.67 -7.83 -32.96
CA LEU A 949 31.79 -6.92 -32.71
C LEU A 949 33.11 -7.63 -32.36
N LEU A 950 33.04 -8.73 -31.60
CA LEU A 950 34.22 -9.51 -31.23
C LEU A 950 34.57 -10.61 -32.26
N GLU A 951 33.83 -10.75 -33.35
CA GLU A 951 34.01 -11.84 -34.34
C GLU A 951 34.13 -13.24 -33.67
N THR A 952 33.24 -13.52 -32.72
CA THR A 952 33.23 -14.77 -31.92
C THR A 952 32.22 -15.77 -32.44
N ASP A 953 32.38 -17.05 -32.10
CA ASP A 953 31.46 -18.12 -32.53
C ASP A 953 30.16 -18.11 -31.73
N ARG A 954 30.23 -17.71 -30.45
CA ARG A 954 29.10 -17.68 -29.53
C ARG A 954 29.27 -16.58 -28.49
N VAL A 955 28.18 -15.90 -28.15
CA VAL A 955 28.06 -15.11 -26.92
C VAL A 955 26.80 -15.54 -26.19
N ILE A 956 26.92 -15.79 -24.89
CA ILE A 956 25.81 -16.13 -24.00
C ILE A 956 25.76 -15.14 -22.84
N LEU A 957 24.55 -14.86 -22.35
CA LEU A 957 24.36 -14.21 -21.05
C LEU A 957 23.82 -15.25 -20.06
N TYR A 958 24.56 -15.45 -18.98
CA TYR A 958 24.30 -16.45 -17.95
C TYR A 958 23.81 -15.72 -16.70
N ARG A 959 22.55 -15.95 -16.28
CA ARG A 959 21.92 -15.23 -15.17
C ARG A 959 21.99 -16.08 -13.90
N PHE A 960 22.25 -15.45 -12.75
CA PHE A 960 22.14 -16.11 -11.44
C PHE A 960 20.72 -16.01 -10.87
N ASP A 961 20.27 -17.06 -10.18
CA ASP A 961 19.06 -17.02 -9.34
C ASP A 961 19.36 -16.49 -7.92
N ALA A 962 18.39 -16.57 -7.01
CA ALA A 962 18.56 -16.12 -5.62
C ALA A 962 19.42 -17.08 -4.77
N GLN A 963 19.68 -18.29 -5.27
CA GLN A 963 20.42 -19.38 -4.64
C GLN A 963 21.85 -19.53 -5.21
N TRP A 964 22.21 -18.73 -6.21
CA TRP A 964 23.47 -18.77 -6.98
C TRP A 964 23.64 -19.98 -7.89
N ASN A 965 22.54 -20.67 -8.23
CA ASN A 965 22.48 -21.45 -9.46
C ASN A 965 22.44 -20.48 -10.65
N GLY A 966 22.65 -20.96 -11.88
CA GLY A 966 22.52 -20.11 -13.04
C GLY A 966 22.20 -20.83 -14.35
N THR A 967 21.55 -20.08 -15.23
CA THR A 967 20.94 -20.57 -16.48
C THR A 967 21.39 -19.69 -17.64
N VAL A 968 21.57 -20.28 -18.82
CA VAL A 968 21.78 -19.52 -20.06
C VAL A 968 20.46 -18.91 -20.52
N VAL A 969 20.26 -17.61 -20.27
CA VAL A 969 18.99 -16.91 -20.57
C VAL A 969 18.94 -16.31 -21.97
N VAL A 970 20.08 -16.19 -22.65
CA VAL A 970 20.13 -15.88 -24.09
C VAL A 970 21.44 -16.38 -24.70
N GLU A 971 21.37 -16.72 -25.98
CA GLU A 971 22.49 -17.19 -26.79
C GLU A 971 22.44 -16.57 -28.18
N SER A 972 23.56 -16.00 -28.64
CA SER A 972 23.81 -15.75 -30.05
C SER A 972 24.94 -16.69 -30.48
N VAL A 973 24.73 -17.49 -31.52
CA VAL A 973 25.66 -18.54 -31.95
C VAL A 973 25.72 -18.66 -33.47
N VAL A 974 26.90 -18.93 -34.01
CA VAL A 974 27.10 -19.23 -35.44
C VAL A 974 26.56 -20.64 -35.74
N PRO A 975 25.80 -20.86 -36.84
CA PRO A 975 25.28 -22.18 -37.18
C PRO A 975 26.37 -23.25 -37.29
N GLY A 976 26.17 -24.39 -36.63
CA GLY A 976 27.08 -25.54 -36.66
C GLY A 976 27.62 -25.99 -35.30
N TYR A 977 27.46 -25.18 -34.25
CA TYR A 977 27.84 -25.55 -32.88
C TYR A 977 26.64 -26.00 -32.04
N PRO A 978 26.84 -26.81 -30.97
CA PRO A 978 25.75 -27.23 -30.08
C PRO A 978 25.17 -26.02 -29.35
N ALA A 979 23.84 -25.83 -29.37
CA ALA A 979 23.18 -24.79 -28.58
C ALA A 979 23.35 -25.00 -27.07
N SER A 980 23.17 -23.94 -26.29
CA SER A 980 23.21 -23.95 -24.81
C SER A 980 22.09 -23.13 -24.16
N LEU A 981 21.19 -22.53 -24.94
CA LEU A 981 20.03 -21.80 -24.44
C LEU A 981 19.15 -22.68 -23.52
N GLU A 982 18.67 -22.10 -22.41
CA GLU A 982 17.87 -22.76 -21.35
C GLU A 982 18.60 -23.86 -20.55
N ASP A 983 19.87 -24.18 -20.83
CA ASP A 983 20.65 -25.10 -19.97
C ASP A 983 20.89 -24.49 -18.57
N GLU A 984 20.50 -25.22 -17.53
CA GLU A 984 20.98 -25.03 -16.16
C GLU A 984 22.40 -25.60 -16.04
N ILE A 985 23.40 -24.70 -15.97
CA ILE A 985 24.79 -25.11 -15.83
C ILE A 985 25.11 -25.24 -14.33
N ASP A 986 24.71 -26.37 -13.74
CA ASP A 986 25.20 -26.79 -12.43
C ASP A 986 26.63 -27.35 -12.57
N ASP A 987 27.62 -26.48 -12.38
CA ASP A 987 29.01 -26.88 -12.19
C ASP A 987 29.28 -27.07 -10.68
N PRO A 988 29.51 -28.31 -10.18
CA PRO A 988 29.86 -28.55 -8.78
C PRO A 988 31.12 -27.80 -8.32
N CYS A 989 31.95 -27.36 -9.27
CA CYS A 989 33.18 -26.61 -9.05
C CYS A 989 32.96 -25.09 -8.88
N PHE A 990 31.72 -24.56 -8.94
CA PHE A 990 31.41 -23.11 -8.88
C PHE A 990 30.88 -22.55 -7.55
N ARG A 991 30.06 -23.32 -6.80
CA ARG A 991 28.88 -22.79 -6.10
C ARG A 991 29.06 -21.61 -5.12
N GLU A 992 30.11 -21.56 -4.27
CA GLU A 992 30.18 -20.51 -3.21
C GLU A 992 31.41 -19.59 -3.26
N SER A 993 32.61 -20.09 -3.61
CA SER A 993 33.84 -19.30 -3.48
C SER A 993 34.10 -18.30 -4.62
N TYR A 994 33.48 -18.51 -5.79
CA TYR A 994 33.77 -17.73 -7.00
C TYR A 994 32.86 -16.52 -7.24
N VAL A 995 31.59 -16.57 -6.78
CA VAL A 995 30.64 -15.44 -6.87
C VAL A 995 31.21 -14.16 -6.26
N LYS A 996 31.94 -14.29 -5.15
CA LYS A 996 32.63 -13.18 -4.47
C LYS A 996 33.59 -12.44 -5.40
N TYR A 997 34.37 -13.15 -6.22
CA TYR A 997 35.31 -12.52 -7.13
C TYR A 997 34.63 -11.85 -8.32
N TYR A 998 33.55 -12.43 -8.85
CA TYR A 998 32.78 -11.80 -9.94
C TYR A 998 32.04 -10.54 -9.49
N ARG A 999 31.52 -10.49 -8.24
CA ARG A 999 31.06 -9.24 -7.62
C ARG A 999 32.17 -8.19 -7.49
N GLN A 1000 33.41 -8.63 -7.26
CA GLN A 1000 34.61 -7.77 -7.22
C GLN A 1000 35.16 -7.43 -8.62
N GLY A 1001 34.41 -7.67 -9.70
CA GLY A 1001 34.80 -7.32 -11.07
C GLY A 1001 35.83 -8.25 -11.72
N ARG A 1002 36.03 -9.48 -11.21
CA ARG A 1002 36.94 -10.46 -11.82
C ARG A 1002 36.52 -10.77 -13.26
N ILE A 1003 37.45 -10.57 -14.19
CA ILE A 1003 37.37 -11.06 -15.57
C ILE A 1003 38.21 -12.34 -15.68
N ARG A 1004 37.83 -13.30 -16.54
CA ARG A 1004 38.61 -14.50 -16.83
C ARG A 1004 38.73 -14.71 -18.34
N ALA A 1005 39.91 -14.45 -18.89
CA ALA A 1005 40.31 -14.89 -20.22
C ALA A 1005 40.97 -16.28 -20.15
N ILE A 1006 40.65 -17.16 -21.10
CA ILE A 1006 41.21 -18.50 -21.29
C ILE A 1006 41.46 -18.66 -22.79
N ASP A 1007 42.73 -18.69 -23.19
CA ASP A 1007 43.12 -18.73 -24.60
C ASP A 1007 42.99 -20.15 -25.21
N ASN A 1008 43.20 -21.16 -24.37
CA ASN A 1008 43.09 -22.58 -24.68
C ASN A 1008 42.62 -23.34 -23.42
N ILE A 1009 41.43 -23.95 -23.47
CA ILE A 1009 40.87 -24.67 -22.31
C ILE A 1009 41.66 -25.93 -21.92
N LYS A 1010 42.55 -26.44 -22.78
CA LYS A 1010 43.36 -27.64 -22.52
C LYS A 1010 44.71 -27.36 -21.86
N GLU A 1011 45.14 -26.10 -21.86
CA GLU A 1011 46.41 -25.63 -21.27
C GLU A 1011 46.18 -24.73 -20.04
N ALA A 1012 44.94 -24.31 -19.80
CA ALA A 1012 44.55 -23.48 -18.67
C ALA A 1012 44.40 -24.28 -17.37
N ASP A 1013 44.71 -23.63 -16.24
CA ASP A 1013 44.48 -24.15 -14.89
C ASP A 1013 42.97 -24.25 -14.59
N LEU A 1014 42.43 -25.43 -14.88
CA LEU A 1014 41.01 -25.80 -14.82
C LEU A 1014 40.86 -27.20 -14.26
N ASN A 1015 39.90 -27.38 -13.35
CA ASN A 1015 39.49 -28.71 -12.90
C ASN A 1015 38.89 -29.50 -14.09
N PRO A 1016 39.10 -30.83 -14.18
CA PRO A 1016 38.53 -31.66 -15.25
C PRO A 1016 37.01 -31.51 -15.44
N CYS A 1017 36.24 -31.35 -14.35
CA CYS A 1017 34.81 -31.03 -14.36
C CYS A 1017 34.45 -29.92 -15.37
N HIS A 1018 35.27 -28.87 -15.40
CA HIS A 1018 35.03 -27.66 -16.16
C HIS A 1018 35.54 -27.77 -17.61
N ILE A 1019 36.58 -28.57 -17.85
CA ILE A 1019 37.07 -28.85 -19.20
C ILE A 1019 36.03 -29.70 -19.95
N GLU A 1020 35.53 -30.78 -19.34
CA GLU A 1020 34.48 -31.63 -19.92
C GLU A 1020 33.19 -30.85 -20.22
N LEU A 1021 32.82 -29.90 -19.34
CA LEU A 1021 31.70 -28.99 -19.53
C LEU A 1021 31.91 -28.06 -20.74
N LEU A 1022 33.09 -27.44 -20.87
CA LEU A 1022 33.38 -26.54 -22.00
C LEU A 1022 33.52 -27.30 -23.34
N GLU A 1023 34.09 -28.51 -23.32
CA GLU A 1023 34.18 -29.37 -24.52
C GLU A 1023 32.79 -29.82 -25.02
N ARG A 1024 31.80 -30.02 -24.13
CA ARG A 1024 30.41 -30.33 -24.51
C ARG A 1024 29.81 -29.29 -25.47
N TYR A 1025 30.14 -28.02 -25.26
CA TYR A 1025 29.68 -26.90 -26.10
C TYR A 1025 30.69 -26.53 -27.21
N ALA A 1026 31.65 -27.42 -27.50
CA ALA A 1026 32.72 -27.27 -28.48
C ALA A 1026 33.60 -26.03 -28.25
N VAL A 1027 33.73 -25.53 -27.01
CA VAL A 1027 34.55 -24.36 -26.68
C VAL A 1027 36.03 -24.73 -26.74
N LYS A 1028 36.86 -23.84 -27.31
CA LYS A 1028 38.33 -23.95 -27.32
C LYS A 1028 38.98 -22.79 -26.57
N ALA A 1029 38.42 -21.58 -26.68
CA ALA A 1029 38.82 -20.39 -25.92
C ALA A 1029 37.57 -19.71 -25.31
N ASN A 1030 37.71 -19.12 -24.12
CA ASN A 1030 36.60 -18.60 -23.31
C ASN A 1030 36.98 -17.26 -22.65
N LEU A 1031 36.13 -16.25 -22.77
CA LEU A 1031 36.25 -14.97 -22.07
C LEU A 1031 34.98 -14.68 -21.26
N VAL A 1032 35.13 -14.62 -19.93
CA VAL A 1032 34.05 -14.40 -18.95
C VAL A 1032 34.19 -13.03 -18.30
N VAL A 1033 33.14 -12.20 -18.41
CA VAL A 1033 33.04 -10.86 -17.81
C VAL A 1033 31.77 -10.76 -16.95
N PRO A 1034 31.80 -10.14 -15.75
CA PRO A 1034 30.63 -10.03 -14.90
C PRO A 1034 29.70 -8.88 -15.34
N ILE A 1035 28.39 -9.09 -15.21
CA ILE A 1035 27.34 -8.09 -15.42
C ILE A 1035 26.94 -7.54 -14.05
N VAL A 1036 27.43 -6.34 -13.71
CA VAL A 1036 27.28 -5.74 -12.37
C VAL A 1036 26.64 -4.36 -12.48
N TYR A 1037 25.63 -4.09 -11.67
CA TYR A 1037 25.03 -2.76 -11.49
C TYR A 1037 24.98 -2.42 -10.00
N GLN A 1038 25.62 -1.32 -9.58
CA GLN A 1038 25.67 -0.87 -8.17
C GLN A 1038 25.98 -2.02 -7.19
N ASP A 1039 27.14 -2.67 -7.39
CA ASP A 1039 27.65 -3.84 -6.65
C ASP A 1039 26.79 -5.12 -6.69
N LYS A 1040 25.60 -5.10 -7.30
CA LYS A 1040 24.75 -6.27 -7.57
C LYS A 1040 25.23 -6.96 -8.86
N LEU A 1041 25.83 -8.14 -8.70
CA LEU A 1041 26.08 -9.08 -9.80
C LEU A 1041 24.75 -9.68 -10.26
N TRP A 1042 24.38 -9.46 -11.52
CA TRP A 1042 23.19 -10.04 -12.17
C TRP A 1042 23.50 -11.37 -12.86
N GLY A 1043 24.71 -11.49 -13.43
CA GLY A 1043 25.08 -12.61 -14.28
C GLY A 1043 26.49 -12.45 -14.84
N LEU A 1044 26.81 -13.29 -15.83
CA LEU A 1044 28.04 -13.27 -16.60
C LEU A 1044 27.72 -13.06 -18.09
N MET A 1045 28.51 -12.22 -18.74
CA MET A 1045 28.59 -12.11 -20.19
C MET A 1045 29.78 -12.95 -20.64
N ILE A 1046 29.54 -13.97 -21.47
CA ILE A 1046 30.54 -14.97 -21.82
C ILE A 1046 30.66 -15.07 -23.33
N ALA A 1047 31.88 -14.93 -23.85
CA ALA A 1047 32.21 -15.09 -25.25
C ALA A 1047 33.06 -16.36 -25.46
N HIS A 1048 32.64 -17.22 -26.39
CA HIS A 1048 33.38 -18.43 -26.73
C HIS A 1048 33.94 -18.35 -28.16
N HIS A 1049 35.18 -18.82 -28.31
CA HIS A 1049 35.71 -19.26 -29.59
C HIS A 1049 35.68 -20.79 -29.62
N CYS A 1050 35.01 -21.35 -30.62
CA CYS A 1050 34.76 -22.77 -30.80
C CYS A 1050 35.52 -23.31 -32.02
N ARG A 1051 35.77 -22.46 -33.04
CA ARG A 1051 36.49 -22.85 -34.25
C ARG A 1051 37.92 -23.28 -33.96
N ASP A 1052 38.68 -22.50 -33.18
CA ASP A 1052 40.08 -22.72 -32.78
C ASP A 1052 40.43 -22.03 -31.45
N ILE A 1053 41.67 -22.21 -30.98
CA ILE A 1053 42.22 -21.44 -29.85
C ILE A 1053 42.33 -19.95 -30.22
N ARG A 1054 42.24 -19.05 -29.23
CA ARG A 1054 42.26 -17.59 -29.45
C ARG A 1054 43.01 -16.92 -28.31
N HIS A 1055 44.08 -16.20 -28.61
CA HIS A 1055 44.67 -15.29 -27.62
C HIS A 1055 43.75 -14.08 -27.44
N TRP A 1056 43.24 -13.85 -26.23
CA TRP A 1056 42.37 -12.70 -25.96
C TRP A 1056 43.19 -11.44 -25.70
N GLU A 1057 43.09 -10.46 -26.58
CA GLU A 1057 43.82 -9.21 -26.42
C GLU A 1057 43.23 -8.31 -25.33
N GLN A 1058 44.09 -7.55 -24.65
CA GLN A 1058 43.69 -6.58 -23.62
C GLN A 1058 42.66 -5.55 -24.12
N HIS A 1059 42.66 -5.25 -25.42
CA HIS A 1059 41.69 -4.35 -26.02
C HIS A 1059 40.28 -4.97 -26.12
N GLU A 1060 40.18 -6.29 -26.39
CA GLU A 1060 38.93 -7.06 -26.42
C GLU A 1060 38.37 -7.30 -25.01
N ILE A 1061 39.25 -7.67 -24.08
CA ILE A 1061 38.93 -7.87 -22.66
C ILE A 1061 38.30 -6.60 -22.08
N LYS A 1062 38.91 -5.44 -22.37
CA LYS A 1062 38.37 -4.13 -21.98
C LYS A 1062 37.07 -3.79 -22.71
N LEU A 1063 36.96 -4.07 -24.01
CA LEU A 1063 35.74 -3.85 -24.80
C LEU A 1063 34.54 -4.62 -24.24
N LEU A 1064 34.71 -5.90 -23.93
CA LEU A 1064 33.64 -6.72 -23.34
C LEU A 1064 33.26 -6.23 -21.93
N SER A 1065 34.23 -5.78 -21.13
CA SER A 1065 33.96 -5.14 -19.83
C SER A 1065 33.18 -3.83 -19.95
N GLU A 1066 33.51 -2.99 -20.95
CA GLU A 1066 32.82 -1.72 -21.21
C GLU A 1066 31.37 -1.98 -21.68
N LEU A 1067 31.16 -2.96 -22.56
CA LEU A 1067 29.83 -3.38 -23.04
C LEU A 1067 28.99 -4.07 -21.97
N SER A 1068 29.59 -4.90 -21.10
CA SER A 1068 28.91 -5.51 -19.96
C SER A 1068 28.34 -4.46 -19.01
N ALA A 1069 29.06 -3.35 -18.78
CA ALA A 1069 28.55 -2.22 -18.01
C ALA A 1069 27.37 -1.50 -18.72
N GLN A 1070 27.42 -1.32 -20.04
CA GLN A 1070 26.26 -0.77 -20.79
C GLN A 1070 25.03 -1.69 -20.72
N ALA A 1071 25.25 -3.00 -20.81
CA ALA A 1071 24.22 -4.02 -20.72
C ALA A 1071 23.62 -4.09 -19.31
N ALA A 1072 24.43 -4.03 -18.24
CA ALA A 1072 23.96 -4.05 -16.85
C ALA A 1072 22.97 -2.91 -16.56
N ILE A 1073 23.22 -1.71 -17.09
CA ILE A 1073 22.31 -0.56 -16.98
C ILE A 1073 21.00 -0.80 -17.74
N ALA A 1074 21.07 -1.31 -18.97
CA ALA A 1074 19.89 -1.61 -19.78
C ALA A 1074 19.04 -2.72 -19.16
N ILE A 1075 19.66 -3.81 -18.73
CA ILE A 1075 19.04 -4.92 -18.00
C ILE A 1075 18.34 -4.40 -16.75
N HIS A 1076 18.98 -3.54 -15.96
CA HIS A 1076 18.33 -2.97 -14.77
C HIS A 1076 17.11 -2.10 -15.13
N GLN A 1077 17.18 -1.29 -16.19
CA GLN A 1077 16.03 -0.51 -16.68
C GLN A 1077 14.89 -1.42 -17.19
N GLY A 1078 15.22 -2.55 -17.85
CA GLY A 1078 14.25 -3.55 -18.28
C GLY A 1078 13.62 -4.34 -17.14
N GLU A 1079 14.40 -4.76 -16.14
CA GLU A 1079 13.89 -5.38 -14.90
C GLU A 1079 12.97 -4.42 -14.14
N LEU A 1080 13.32 -3.15 -14.03
CA LEU A 1080 12.49 -2.12 -13.38
C LEU A 1080 11.18 -1.88 -14.15
N TYR A 1081 11.23 -1.83 -15.48
CA TYR A 1081 10.03 -1.69 -16.32
C TYR A 1081 9.13 -2.95 -16.25
N GLN A 1082 9.71 -4.16 -16.19
CA GLN A 1082 8.94 -5.40 -16.00
C GLN A 1082 8.33 -5.49 -14.60
N GLN A 1083 9.04 -5.05 -13.56
CA GLN A 1083 8.50 -4.90 -12.21
C GLN A 1083 7.33 -3.93 -12.19
N LEU A 1084 7.43 -2.80 -12.90
CA LEU A 1084 6.34 -1.82 -13.05
C LEU A 1084 5.11 -2.41 -13.73
N GLU A 1085 5.26 -3.13 -14.84
CA GLU A 1085 4.11 -3.77 -15.51
C GLU A 1085 3.43 -4.81 -14.61
N THR A 1086 4.22 -5.61 -13.88
CA THR A 1086 3.71 -6.58 -12.90
C THR A 1086 3.00 -5.89 -11.74
N ALA A 1087 3.58 -4.79 -11.24
CA ALA A 1087 3.04 -3.99 -10.15
C ALA A 1087 1.73 -3.28 -10.53
N ASN A 1088 1.63 -2.72 -11.73
CA ASN A 1088 0.41 -2.12 -12.24
C ASN A 1088 -0.72 -3.17 -12.42
N GLN A 1089 -0.40 -4.36 -12.93
CA GLN A 1089 -1.37 -5.45 -13.06
C GLN A 1089 -1.92 -5.90 -11.69
N GLU A 1090 -1.07 -5.96 -10.67
CA GLU A 1090 -1.50 -6.28 -9.30
C GLU A 1090 -2.28 -5.11 -8.65
N LEU A 1091 -1.88 -3.86 -8.91
CA LEU A 1091 -2.58 -2.66 -8.45
C LEU A 1091 -4.00 -2.61 -9.03
N GLU A 1092 -4.16 -2.85 -10.33
CA GLU A 1092 -5.47 -3.01 -10.98
C GLU A 1092 -6.25 -4.20 -10.42
N ARG A 1093 -5.59 -5.35 -10.19
CA ARG A 1093 -6.25 -6.54 -9.64
C ARG A 1093 -6.84 -6.28 -8.25
N LEU A 1094 -6.06 -5.69 -7.34
CA LEU A 1094 -6.49 -5.36 -5.98
C LEU A 1094 -7.53 -4.23 -6.00
N ALA A 1095 -7.30 -3.15 -6.75
CA ALA A 1095 -8.25 -2.04 -6.85
C ALA A 1095 -9.62 -2.47 -7.40
N ALA A 1096 -9.65 -3.38 -8.39
CA ALA A 1096 -10.86 -3.75 -9.09
C ALA A 1096 -11.60 -5.00 -8.54
N ARG A 1097 -10.93 -5.89 -7.80
CA ARG A 1097 -11.53 -7.18 -7.37
C ARG A 1097 -11.83 -7.27 -5.87
N ASP A 1098 -12.71 -8.19 -5.52
CA ASP A 1098 -12.94 -8.64 -4.14
C ASP A 1098 -11.91 -9.72 -3.77
N SER A 1099 -11.33 -9.60 -2.57
CA SER A 1099 -10.22 -10.46 -2.11
C SER A 1099 -10.63 -11.92 -1.95
N LEU A 1100 -11.83 -12.18 -1.42
CA LEU A 1100 -12.37 -13.53 -1.20
C LEU A 1100 -12.87 -14.19 -2.50
N THR A 1101 -13.70 -13.48 -3.26
CA THR A 1101 -14.49 -14.06 -4.36
C THR A 1101 -13.85 -13.89 -5.74
N GLN A 1102 -12.84 -13.03 -5.88
CA GLN A 1102 -12.06 -12.81 -7.11
C GLN A 1102 -12.89 -12.37 -8.35
N ILE A 1103 -14.14 -11.93 -8.14
CA ILE A 1103 -14.95 -11.13 -9.06
C ILE A 1103 -14.70 -9.63 -8.79
N ALA A 1104 -15.43 -8.73 -9.45
CA ALA A 1104 -15.27 -7.29 -9.20
C ALA A 1104 -15.72 -6.92 -7.77
N ASN A 1105 -15.10 -5.89 -7.19
CA ASN A 1105 -15.58 -5.27 -5.94
C ASN A 1105 -16.57 -4.13 -6.22
N ARG A 1106 -17.24 -3.63 -5.17
CA ARG A 1106 -18.21 -2.53 -5.23
C ARG A 1106 -17.67 -1.27 -5.94
N HIS A 1107 -16.45 -0.82 -5.62
CA HIS A 1107 -15.86 0.35 -6.30
C HIS A 1107 -15.68 0.14 -7.81
N CYS A 1108 -15.31 -1.07 -8.24
CA CYS A 1108 -15.27 -1.41 -9.66
C CYS A 1108 -16.66 -1.48 -10.29
N PHE A 1109 -17.69 -1.91 -9.54
CA PHE A 1109 -19.08 -1.84 -9.96
C PHE A 1109 -19.54 -0.39 -10.15
N ASP A 1110 -19.35 0.48 -9.17
CA ASP A 1110 -19.81 1.88 -9.21
C ASP A 1110 -19.21 2.61 -10.42
N ARG A 1111 -17.87 2.54 -10.58
CA ARG A 1111 -17.11 3.14 -11.70
C ARG A 1111 -17.53 2.60 -13.08
N VAL A 1112 -17.86 1.30 -13.18
CA VAL A 1112 -18.36 0.72 -14.44
C VAL A 1112 -19.80 1.15 -14.70
N LEU A 1113 -20.64 1.24 -13.66
CA LEU A 1113 -22.02 1.67 -13.78
C LEU A 1113 -22.12 3.12 -14.27
N GLU A 1114 -21.28 4.02 -13.75
CA GLU A 1114 -21.17 5.42 -14.21
C GLU A 1114 -20.68 5.53 -15.67
N LYS A 1115 -19.66 4.75 -16.04
CA LYS A 1115 -19.15 4.69 -17.40
C LYS A 1115 -20.21 4.20 -18.39
N GLU A 1116 -20.92 3.13 -18.05
CA GLU A 1116 -21.97 2.55 -18.89
C GLU A 1116 -23.22 3.44 -18.93
N TRP A 1117 -23.60 4.07 -17.82
CA TRP A 1117 -24.66 5.09 -17.76
C TRP A 1117 -24.36 6.24 -18.74
N THR A 1118 -23.14 6.78 -18.68
CA THR A 1118 -22.67 7.87 -19.56
C THR A 1118 -22.62 7.44 -21.03
N ARG A 1119 -22.25 6.18 -21.32
CA ARG A 1119 -22.22 5.66 -22.69
C ARG A 1119 -23.63 5.45 -23.25
N LEU A 1120 -24.50 4.79 -22.49
CA LEU A 1120 -25.86 4.42 -22.92
C LEU A 1120 -26.79 5.64 -22.96
N MET A 1121 -26.54 6.68 -22.15
CA MET A 1121 -27.22 7.97 -22.30
C MET A 1121 -26.98 8.59 -23.68
N ARG A 1122 -25.80 8.39 -24.28
CA ARG A 1122 -25.46 8.90 -25.62
C ARG A 1122 -26.02 8.04 -26.75
N SER A 1123 -26.20 6.74 -26.56
CA SER A 1123 -26.83 5.84 -27.56
C SER A 1123 -28.34 5.67 -27.41
N GLN A 1124 -28.92 6.13 -26.28
CA GLN A 1124 -30.33 5.94 -25.89
C GLN A 1124 -30.73 4.46 -25.74
N ASP A 1125 -29.78 3.63 -25.31
CA ASP A 1125 -29.96 2.20 -25.04
C ASP A 1125 -30.39 1.91 -23.59
N GLN A 1126 -30.93 0.70 -23.38
CA GLN A 1126 -31.36 0.22 -22.07
C GLN A 1126 -30.20 -0.31 -21.23
N LEU A 1127 -30.11 0.13 -19.97
CA LEU A 1127 -29.21 -0.38 -18.94
C LEU A 1127 -30.04 -1.21 -17.95
N SER A 1128 -29.66 -2.48 -17.75
CA SER A 1128 -30.26 -3.33 -16.72
C SER A 1128 -29.29 -3.59 -15.57
N LEU A 1129 -29.82 -3.63 -14.35
CA LEU A 1129 -29.14 -3.96 -13.11
C LEU A 1129 -29.87 -5.13 -12.43
N ILE A 1130 -29.10 -6.10 -11.95
CA ILE A 1130 -29.59 -7.15 -11.05
C ILE A 1130 -28.87 -6.99 -9.71
N LEU A 1131 -29.60 -6.98 -8.60
CA LEU A 1131 -29.08 -7.16 -7.25
C LEU A 1131 -29.46 -8.56 -6.73
N CYS A 1132 -28.56 -9.20 -6.00
CA CYS A 1132 -28.64 -10.59 -5.58
C CYS A 1132 -28.25 -10.72 -4.11
N ASP A 1133 -28.96 -11.56 -3.35
CA ASP A 1133 -28.74 -11.81 -1.92
C ASP A 1133 -28.85 -13.31 -1.63
N ILE A 1134 -27.93 -13.84 -0.82
CA ILE A 1134 -27.96 -15.24 -0.39
C ILE A 1134 -29.01 -15.43 0.72
N ASP A 1135 -30.05 -16.20 0.42
CA ASP A 1135 -31.16 -16.44 1.34
C ASP A 1135 -30.66 -17.06 2.67
N SER A 1136 -31.05 -16.45 3.80
CA SER A 1136 -30.71 -16.92 5.16
C SER A 1136 -29.20 -16.96 5.50
N PHE A 1137 -28.32 -16.23 4.81
CA PHE A 1137 -26.87 -16.39 4.98
C PHE A 1137 -26.31 -16.13 6.40
N LYS A 1138 -26.90 -15.26 7.23
CA LYS A 1138 -26.51 -15.18 8.66
C LYS A 1138 -26.72 -16.53 9.37
N LEU A 1139 -27.89 -17.16 9.21
CA LEU A 1139 -28.19 -18.48 9.80
C LEU A 1139 -27.26 -19.58 9.27
N TYR A 1140 -26.78 -19.45 8.02
CA TYR A 1140 -25.75 -20.34 7.48
C TYR A 1140 -24.42 -20.19 8.26
N ASN A 1141 -23.96 -18.95 8.49
CA ASN A 1141 -22.76 -18.70 9.31
C ASN A 1141 -22.94 -19.11 10.77
N ASP A 1142 -24.10 -18.83 11.36
CA ASP A 1142 -24.45 -19.22 12.74
C ASP A 1142 -24.43 -20.76 12.91
N THR A 1143 -24.75 -21.52 11.85
CA THR A 1143 -24.80 -22.99 11.86
C THR A 1143 -23.44 -23.64 11.52
N TYR A 1144 -22.74 -23.16 10.48
CA TYR A 1144 -21.56 -23.82 9.90
C TYR A 1144 -20.24 -23.07 10.13
N GLY A 1145 -20.29 -21.85 10.68
CA GLY A 1145 -19.14 -20.98 10.92
C GLY A 1145 -18.67 -20.18 9.71
N HIS A 1146 -18.07 -19.02 9.95
CA HIS A 1146 -17.66 -18.08 8.89
C HIS A 1146 -16.75 -18.67 7.82
N GLN A 1147 -15.86 -19.63 8.15
CA GLN A 1147 -15.01 -20.28 7.14
C GLN A 1147 -15.82 -21.12 6.12
N ALA A 1148 -16.93 -21.71 6.53
CA ALA A 1148 -17.87 -22.36 5.61
C ALA A 1148 -18.64 -21.28 4.80
N GLY A 1149 -18.99 -20.16 5.44
CA GLY A 1149 -19.57 -18.99 4.79
C GLY A 1149 -18.70 -18.43 3.67
N ASP A 1150 -17.42 -18.21 3.92
CA ASP A 1150 -16.44 -17.72 2.96
C ASP A 1150 -16.31 -18.67 1.76
N HIS A 1151 -16.31 -19.98 2.01
CA HIS A 1151 -16.31 -20.99 0.95
C HIS A 1151 -17.62 -20.96 0.13
N CYS A 1152 -18.77 -20.81 0.79
CA CYS A 1152 -20.07 -20.66 0.15
C CYS A 1152 -20.12 -19.40 -0.74
N LEU A 1153 -19.69 -18.24 -0.23
CA LEU A 1153 -19.58 -16.98 -0.97
C LEU A 1153 -18.71 -17.12 -2.22
N HIS A 1154 -17.57 -17.82 -2.12
CA HIS A 1154 -16.72 -18.08 -3.27
C HIS A 1154 -17.43 -18.97 -4.32
N GLN A 1155 -18.08 -20.06 -3.91
CA GLN A 1155 -18.82 -20.92 -4.85
C GLN A 1155 -19.99 -20.18 -5.53
N VAL A 1156 -20.77 -19.41 -4.77
CA VAL A 1156 -21.89 -18.59 -5.28
C VAL A 1156 -21.38 -17.55 -6.28
N ALA A 1157 -20.27 -16.86 -5.99
CA ALA A 1157 -19.66 -15.89 -6.90
C ALA A 1157 -19.28 -16.51 -8.26
N GLN A 1158 -18.67 -17.71 -8.27
CA GLN A 1158 -18.35 -18.40 -9.52
C GLN A 1158 -19.62 -18.88 -10.25
N ALA A 1159 -20.68 -19.30 -9.54
CA ALA A 1159 -21.95 -19.70 -10.14
C ALA A 1159 -22.69 -18.53 -10.82
N ILE A 1160 -22.73 -17.36 -10.17
CA ILE A 1160 -23.26 -16.12 -10.76
C ILE A 1160 -22.45 -15.76 -12.01
N LYS A 1161 -21.11 -15.74 -11.90
CA LYS A 1161 -20.19 -15.47 -13.01
C LYS A 1161 -20.37 -16.43 -14.19
N ALA A 1162 -20.64 -17.71 -13.93
CA ALA A 1162 -20.89 -18.71 -14.97
C ALA A 1162 -22.29 -18.60 -15.63
N GLY A 1163 -23.25 -17.91 -15.00
CA GLY A 1163 -24.53 -17.56 -15.61
C GLY A 1163 -24.44 -16.35 -16.56
N VAL A 1164 -23.46 -15.48 -16.34
CA VAL A 1164 -23.29 -14.21 -17.06
C VAL A 1164 -22.26 -14.37 -18.18
N LYS A 1165 -22.73 -14.27 -19.44
CA LYS A 1165 -22.00 -14.83 -20.60
C LYS A 1165 -21.36 -13.81 -21.55
N ARG A 1166 -21.70 -12.52 -21.49
CA ARG A 1166 -21.19 -11.54 -22.47
C ARG A 1166 -19.97 -10.79 -21.89
N PRO A 1167 -18.92 -10.51 -22.68
CA PRO A 1167 -17.76 -9.74 -22.20
C PRO A 1167 -18.04 -8.30 -21.75
N ALA A 1168 -19.24 -7.77 -22.05
CA ALA A 1168 -19.69 -6.45 -21.61
C ALA A 1168 -20.41 -6.46 -20.24
N ASP A 1169 -20.71 -7.64 -19.70
CA ASP A 1169 -21.43 -7.81 -18.45
C ASP A 1169 -20.44 -7.78 -17.26
N LEU A 1170 -20.80 -7.10 -16.17
CA LEU A 1170 -20.00 -7.11 -14.94
C LEU A 1170 -20.72 -7.89 -13.85
N VAL A 1171 -20.01 -8.83 -13.20
CA VAL A 1171 -20.44 -9.45 -11.94
C VAL A 1171 -19.52 -8.95 -10.83
N ALA A 1172 -20.13 -8.38 -9.78
CA ALA A 1172 -19.44 -7.81 -8.64
C ALA A 1172 -20.01 -8.32 -7.30
N ARG A 1173 -19.16 -8.38 -6.28
CA ARG A 1173 -19.61 -8.46 -4.88
C ARG A 1173 -19.94 -7.05 -4.42
N TYR A 1174 -21.19 -6.84 -4.02
CA TYR A 1174 -21.72 -5.51 -3.68
C TYR A 1174 -21.74 -5.30 -2.16
N GLY A 1175 -22.08 -6.33 -1.40
CA GLY A 1175 -22.11 -6.32 0.07
C GLY A 1175 -21.46 -7.55 0.69
N GLY A 1176 -21.73 -7.80 1.97
CA GLY A 1176 -21.20 -8.96 2.69
C GLY A 1176 -21.68 -10.29 2.09
N GLU A 1177 -23.01 -10.43 1.95
CA GLU A 1177 -23.73 -11.57 1.38
C GLU A 1177 -24.41 -11.26 0.03
N GLU A 1178 -24.11 -10.09 -0.54
CA GLU A 1178 -24.80 -9.52 -1.70
C GLU A 1178 -23.89 -9.34 -2.92
N PHE A 1179 -24.47 -9.55 -4.10
CA PHE A 1179 -23.83 -9.45 -5.39
C PHE A 1179 -24.64 -8.56 -6.34
N ALA A 1180 -23.97 -7.97 -7.32
CA ALA A 1180 -24.62 -7.15 -8.35
C ALA A 1180 -24.16 -7.57 -9.75
N VAL A 1181 -25.06 -7.47 -10.72
CA VAL A 1181 -24.77 -7.73 -12.14
C VAL A 1181 -25.21 -6.54 -12.99
N ILE A 1182 -24.25 -5.92 -13.69
CA ILE A 1182 -24.51 -4.87 -14.67
C ILE A 1182 -24.68 -5.53 -16.04
N LEU A 1183 -25.80 -5.24 -16.71
CA LEU A 1183 -26.13 -5.75 -18.05
C LEU A 1183 -26.38 -4.56 -19.01
N PRO A 1184 -25.34 -4.05 -19.68
CA PRO A 1184 -25.47 -2.96 -20.65
C PRO A 1184 -26.28 -3.36 -21.89
N ALA A 1185 -26.93 -2.39 -22.55
CA ALA A 1185 -27.72 -2.59 -23.77
C ALA A 1185 -28.67 -3.81 -23.69
N THR A 1186 -29.46 -3.90 -22.62
CA THR A 1186 -30.24 -5.09 -22.27
C THR A 1186 -31.66 -4.77 -21.81
N PRO A 1187 -32.71 -5.34 -22.44
CA PRO A 1187 -34.09 -5.20 -22.00
C PRO A 1187 -34.37 -6.03 -20.76
N LEU A 1188 -35.43 -5.64 -20.02
CA LEU A 1188 -35.89 -6.31 -18.81
C LEU A 1188 -36.11 -7.82 -19.00
N GLU A 1189 -36.67 -8.25 -20.12
CA GLU A 1189 -36.85 -9.68 -20.43
C GLU A 1189 -35.51 -10.43 -20.55
N GLY A 1190 -34.49 -9.79 -21.12
CA GLY A 1190 -33.13 -10.35 -21.18
C GLY A 1190 -32.49 -10.43 -19.79
N ALA A 1191 -32.66 -9.40 -18.98
CA ALA A 1191 -32.15 -9.36 -17.61
C ALA A 1191 -32.82 -10.41 -16.71
N LEU A 1192 -34.15 -10.60 -16.83
CA LEU A 1192 -34.88 -11.65 -16.11
C LEU A 1192 -34.44 -13.06 -16.49
N ARG A 1193 -34.14 -13.32 -17.78
CA ARG A 1193 -33.57 -14.61 -18.22
C ARG A 1193 -32.17 -14.86 -17.61
N VAL A 1194 -31.34 -13.83 -17.49
CA VAL A 1194 -30.02 -13.93 -16.83
C VAL A 1194 -30.18 -14.15 -15.32
N ALA A 1195 -31.08 -13.42 -14.66
CA ALA A 1195 -31.39 -13.59 -13.24
C ALA A 1195 -31.85 -15.03 -12.92
N GLU A 1196 -32.72 -15.59 -13.78
CA GLU A 1196 -33.19 -16.97 -13.63
C GLU A 1196 -32.09 -18.02 -13.89
N GLU A 1197 -31.22 -17.82 -14.89
CA GLU A 1197 -30.07 -18.71 -15.10
C GLU A 1197 -29.08 -18.67 -13.92
N ILE A 1198 -28.84 -17.49 -13.33
CA ILE A 1198 -28.04 -17.34 -12.12
C ILE A 1198 -28.66 -18.13 -10.95
N ARG A 1199 -29.96 -17.94 -10.69
CA ARG A 1199 -30.68 -18.61 -9.59
C ARG A 1199 -30.58 -20.14 -9.69
N VAL A 1200 -30.89 -20.69 -10.87
CA VAL A 1200 -30.84 -22.13 -11.12
C VAL A 1200 -29.43 -22.68 -10.92
N ARG A 1201 -28.39 -21.93 -11.33
CA ARG A 1201 -26.98 -22.31 -11.10
C ARG A 1201 -26.59 -22.32 -9.64
N VAL A 1202 -27.03 -21.34 -8.84
CA VAL A 1202 -26.74 -21.30 -7.39
C VAL A 1202 -27.42 -22.47 -6.66
N ARG A 1203 -28.72 -22.73 -6.90
CA ARG A 1203 -29.39 -23.90 -6.32
C ARG A 1203 -28.70 -25.22 -6.73
N ALA A 1204 -28.21 -25.32 -7.97
CA ALA A 1204 -27.53 -26.51 -8.47
C ALA A 1204 -26.17 -26.81 -7.80
N LEU A 1205 -25.60 -25.89 -7.01
CA LEU A 1205 -24.42 -26.16 -6.18
C LEU A 1205 -24.71 -27.16 -5.06
N GLY A 1206 -25.95 -27.27 -4.59
CA GLY A 1206 -26.36 -28.24 -3.57
C GLY A 1206 -25.74 -28.03 -2.18
N ILE A 1207 -25.15 -26.85 -1.91
CA ILE A 1207 -24.56 -26.50 -0.61
C ILE A 1207 -25.64 -26.64 0.48
N SER A 1208 -25.46 -27.56 1.42
CA SER A 1208 -26.47 -27.86 2.45
C SER A 1208 -26.71 -26.67 3.38
N HIS A 1209 -27.98 -26.34 3.62
CA HIS A 1209 -28.39 -25.31 4.56
C HIS A 1209 -29.68 -25.72 5.26
N ALA A 1210 -29.59 -26.12 6.53
CA ALA A 1210 -30.73 -26.64 7.29
C ALA A 1210 -31.88 -25.62 7.45
N GLU A 1211 -31.54 -24.35 7.69
CA GLU A 1211 -32.51 -23.24 7.83
C GLU A 1211 -33.00 -22.65 6.49
N SER A 1212 -32.69 -23.31 5.37
CA SER A 1212 -33.30 -23.02 4.07
C SER A 1212 -34.55 -23.86 3.86
N VAL A 1213 -35.62 -23.24 3.33
CA VAL A 1213 -36.86 -23.91 2.90
C VAL A 1213 -36.60 -25.04 1.90
N TYR A 1214 -35.45 -25.01 1.21
CA TYR A 1214 -35.04 -26.00 0.21
C TYR A 1214 -33.92 -26.95 0.68
N GLY A 1215 -33.50 -26.86 1.95
CA GLY A 1215 -32.40 -27.65 2.52
C GLY A 1215 -31.01 -27.30 1.96
N CYS A 1216 -30.93 -26.30 1.08
CA CYS A 1216 -29.72 -25.84 0.41
C CYS A 1216 -29.70 -24.33 0.23
N VAL A 1217 -28.51 -23.77 -0.01
CA VAL A 1217 -28.30 -22.34 -0.26
C VAL A 1217 -29.04 -21.90 -1.54
N THR A 1218 -29.80 -20.81 -1.44
CA THR A 1218 -30.59 -20.22 -2.53
C THR A 1218 -30.35 -18.72 -2.67
N LEU A 1219 -30.87 -18.12 -3.74
CA LEU A 1219 -30.61 -16.72 -4.10
C LEU A 1219 -31.91 -15.97 -4.41
N SER A 1220 -32.15 -14.87 -3.70
CA SER A 1220 -33.18 -13.89 -4.08
C SER A 1220 -32.56 -12.83 -5.02
N LEU A 1221 -33.30 -12.39 -6.03
CA LEU A 1221 -32.82 -11.43 -7.04
C LEU A 1221 -33.85 -10.32 -7.32
N GLY A 1222 -33.36 -9.08 -7.41
CA GLY A 1222 -34.12 -7.92 -7.86
C GLY A 1222 -33.59 -7.38 -9.18
N VAL A 1223 -34.46 -7.10 -10.14
CA VAL A 1223 -34.09 -6.67 -11.50
C VAL A 1223 -34.73 -5.31 -11.82
N ALA A 1224 -33.92 -4.34 -12.24
CA ALA A 1224 -34.41 -3.07 -12.77
C ALA A 1224 -33.78 -2.75 -14.13
N THR A 1225 -34.51 -2.00 -14.96
CA THR A 1225 -34.08 -1.58 -16.31
C THR A 1225 -34.48 -0.13 -16.55
N VAL A 1226 -33.57 0.66 -17.11
CA VAL A 1226 -33.77 2.09 -17.40
C VAL A 1226 -33.15 2.47 -18.74
N ILE A 1227 -33.60 3.56 -19.37
CA ILE A 1227 -32.85 4.24 -20.43
C ILE A 1227 -32.20 5.49 -19.81
N PRO A 1228 -30.87 5.53 -19.63
CA PRO A 1228 -30.19 6.66 -18.99
C PRO A 1228 -30.47 7.99 -19.70
N ASN A 1229 -30.81 9.01 -18.91
CA ASN A 1229 -31.12 10.36 -19.38
C ASN A 1229 -30.83 11.38 -18.27
N THR A 1230 -30.88 12.67 -18.59
CA THR A 1230 -30.51 13.77 -17.67
C THR A 1230 -31.50 14.04 -16.54
N SER A 1231 -32.68 13.41 -16.53
CA SER A 1231 -33.68 13.53 -15.46
C SER A 1231 -33.69 12.36 -14.47
N LEU A 1232 -32.87 11.34 -14.71
CA LEU A 1232 -32.69 10.18 -13.84
C LEU A 1232 -31.25 10.10 -13.33
N SER A 1233 -31.03 9.32 -12.28
CA SER A 1233 -29.73 9.14 -11.64
C SER A 1233 -29.49 7.68 -11.26
N ILE A 1234 -28.22 7.31 -11.10
CA ILE A 1234 -27.79 5.94 -10.77
C ILE A 1234 -28.41 5.42 -9.45
N PRO A 1235 -28.53 6.21 -8.36
CA PRO A 1235 -29.21 5.76 -7.15
C PRO A 1235 -30.67 5.34 -7.35
N ILE A 1236 -31.39 5.92 -8.33
CA ILE A 1236 -32.77 5.52 -8.65
C ILE A 1236 -32.79 4.11 -9.28
N LEU A 1237 -31.84 3.79 -10.16
CA LEU A 1237 -31.71 2.44 -10.74
C LEU A 1237 -31.34 1.40 -9.67
N ILE A 1238 -30.46 1.75 -8.74
CA ILE A 1238 -30.06 0.88 -7.62
C ILE A 1238 -31.26 0.63 -6.69
N GLY A 1239 -31.96 1.69 -6.26
CA GLY A 1239 -33.15 1.56 -5.40
C GLY A 1239 -34.30 0.77 -6.06
N ALA A 1240 -34.53 0.94 -7.36
CA ALA A 1240 -35.52 0.15 -8.09
C ALA A 1240 -35.19 -1.36 -8.15
N ALA A 1241 -33.89 -1.71 -8.24
CA ALA A 1241 -33.44 -3.09 -8.16
C ALA A 1241 -33.54 -3.65 -6.72
N ASP A 1242 -33.26 -2.82 -5.71
CA ASP A 1242 -33.30 -3.21 -4.30
C ASP A 1242 -34.73 -3.43 -3.79
N GLU A 1243 -35.68 -2.57 -4.16
CA GLU A 1243 -37.12 -2.83 -3.95
C GLU A 1243 -37.57 -4.16 -4.56
N ALA A 1244 -37.07 -4.47 -5.77
CA ALA A 1244 -37.40 -5.71 -6.45
C ALA A 1244 -36.80 -6.93 -5.73
N LEU A 1245 -35.60 -6.78 -5.16
CA LEU A 1245 -34.93 -7.78 -4.33
C LEU A 1245 -35.70 -8.00 -3.02
N TYR A 1246 -36.17 -6.93 -2.37
CA TYR A 1246 -37.02 -7.01 -1.20
C TYR A 1246 -38.35 -7.74 -1.51
N ARG A 1247 -38.99 -7.46 -2.65
CA ARG A 1247 -40.19 -8.20 -3.11
C ARG A 1247 -39.90 -9.68 -3.39
N ALA A 1248 -38.73 -10.02 -3.91
CA ALA A 1248 -38.31 -11.41 -4.09
C ALA A 1248 -38.16 -12.14 -2.74
N LYS A 1249 -37.48 -11.51 -1.77
CA LYS A 1249 -37.33 -12.01 -0.39
C LYS A 1249 -38.71 -12.18 0.28
N ALA A 1250 -39.54 -11.14 0.27
CA ALA A 1250 -40.82 -11.09 0.99
C ALA A 1250 -41.89 -12.05 0.44
N THR A 1251 -41.92 -12.32 -0.86
CA THR A 1251 -42.91 -13.25 -1.45
C THR A 1251 -42.56 -14.73 -1.29
N GLY A 1252 -41.43 -15.05 -0.65
CA GLY A 1252 -41.05 -16.41 -0.27
C GLY A 1252 -39.69 -16.89 -0.80
N ARG A 1253 -38.76 -15.99 -1.11
CA ARG A 1253 -37.35 -16.28 -1.45
C ARG A 1253 -37.12 -17.16 -2.69
N ASP A 1254 -35.85 -17.41 -3.01
CA ASP A 1254 -35.36 -18.13 -4.20
C ASP A 1254 -36.15 -17.79 -5.49
N ARG A 1255 -36.05 -16.54 -5.92
CA ARG A 1255 -36.72 -16.05 -7.15
C ARG A 1255 -36.10 -14.75 -7.63
N SER A 1256 -36.36 -14.42 -8.89
CA SER A 1256 -36.25 -13.06 -9.40
C SER A 1256 -37.59 -12.32 -9.30
N CYS A 1257 -37.54 -11.03 -9.01
CA CYS A 1257 -38.64 -10.07 -9.20
C CYS A 1257 -38.11 -8.83 -9.92
N SER A 1258 -38.98 -8.05 -10.56
CA SER A 1258 -38.61 -6.80 -11.22
C SER A 1258 -39.13 -5.56 -10.50
N SER A 1259 -38.57 -4.40 -10.84
CA SER A 1259 -39.29 -3.12 -10.74
C SER A 1259 -40.44 -3.13 -11.75
N SER A 1260 -41.66 -2.86 -11.29
CA SER A 1260 -42.74 -2.39 -12.16
C SER A 1260 -42.47 -0.92 -12.52
N ASN A 1261 -42.58 -0.57 -13.80
CA ASN A 1261 -42.54 0.81 -14.28
C ASN A 1261 -43.69 1.66 -13.73
#